data_AF-A0A9P8AJE2-F1
#
_entry.id   AF-A0A9P8AJE2-F1
#
_cell.length_a   1.000
_cell.length_b   1.000
_cell.length_c   1.000
_cell.angle_alpha   90.00
_cell.angle_beta   90.00
_cell.angle_gamma   90.00
#
_symmetry.space_group_name_H-M   'P 1'
#
loop_
_entity.id
_entity.type
_entity.pdbx_description
1 polymer ?
#
loop_
_entity_poly.entity_id
_entity_poly.type
_entity_poly.pdbx_seq_one_letter_code
_entity_poly.pdbx_strand_id
1 'polypeptide(L)'
;MTLLRSTLRGTIIRHLSYTSRLRQAVKQFNEPPRINQVGIQYLSEDLHLKVFPRVPSTSYLNHPYPQLLDEARFQLERNGLLGKKTQLLEPINISNFPQLVGNNTLDEHFYKVGAHASEPYRSMCHDFLKQSLPPRPKAWEFKSGWTRYAPNEPPQPVPYPLEDALVFDVETQYKRSPFAVMAVCASEKAWYGWVSPALLEASPDASYEHLIPMNCLHNDKLILGYNVSYDRARVLDEYNIKQSQAFYLDGMALHVATSGITSQQRPRWMKHKKNKRKLQELMNEEDSTDTAAETAAIFSSMKTDFTDMQEEIDSDLIDDPWLSKGSTNSLANVAEFHCGIKLQKETRDIFETLETSEIIDSFNDLMDYCAMDVDATFAVIKHLFPRYESKIPHPISFSVLRHMGTLFLPTTKKWDEYVSTAERIYQDNREQVSDILKSRADELIQFAVQHDESLKPDWETDPWLKQLDWTIKEARIKKDGTPYKKQSFLIGYPNWYRELFKMVELSDGTKEKQLNITVRTRITPLLLRLKWEGEPLIWTDSQGWCFKVPYNDDRIAEFEAKNYNQARLSEEDLEKFLPELQDLGQSYVLFKVPHPGGPKKRCTSVMSKSYLKYFDNGVLSSHYEYAKEILGLNSMASYWMGNRNRIMDQFVIYQDPENKKNQFFQTPEQQSSNPDMGIIIPKFVTMGTITRRATENTWLTASNAKADRIGSELKSLIEAPKGYVFVGADVDSEELWIASLIGDSKYLVHGGCPLGWMTLEGEKNEGTDLHLKTAEILGISRNDAKVFNYGRIYGAGEKFAGTLLKQCNPTLSDAEASKMANELYTRTKGSRGKFLYRNDYNKPEVSALYGEEAPKNGLLLYYGGTESIVFNALEEIAGNPEPRTPVLGAGITDALSVGNLNSNNSYLTSRINWTIQSSGVDYLHLLIMSMDYLTKLYKVDARLLLTVHDEVRYLVHEDDKFKIALLLQISNLWTRAMFSEQLSITEVPQSVAFFLEVDVDKYLRKDVNASCVTPSNLEAKAPGESLTILQLLEKCGHGDILKLDPEYVKQFNKNYEDIKFEPRPTILNSNTGKSDMKARIKRIELEGSEDPDLWRILRRQCFDLMKTAYYETLENNVNKTFKQKLKQKLKQKLVTATRAPKDTQDDTSSMNNTELKYISKYTKRATTATTTATAASSTTTASARSTTPTTTKTRPSAPLLSMISAMSISAMRRKIKVGLSLPEEAKPAPNVKRRYVSEQFQDDMAPTISLNKILTEQSNQMLGNSRRPSRIIA
;
A
#
# COMPACT_ATOMS: atom_id res chain seq x y z
N MET A 1 13.11 45.29 35.27
CA MET A 1 14.55 44.93 35.28
C MET A 1 14.81 43.54 35.83
N THR A 2 14.60 43.26 37.13
CA THR A 2 15.02 42.01 37.79
C THR A 2 14.46 40.74 37.12
N LEU A 3 13.17 40.75 36.75
CA LEU A 3 12.50 39.62 36.06
C LEU A 3 13.05 39.30 34.65
N LEU A 4 13.64 40.28 33.96
CA LEU A 4 14.33 40.03 32.68
C LEU A 4 15.72 39.41 32.88
N ARG A 5 16.39 39.71 34.00
CA ARG A 5 17.70 39.12 34.31
C ARG A 5 17.59 37.66 34.77
N SER A 6 16.48 37.26 35.41
CA SER A 6 16.23 35.85 35.75
C SER A 6 15.86 35.02 34.51
N THR A 7 15.00 35.53 33.63
CA THR A 7 14.61 34.83 32.38
C THR A 7 15.78 34.67 31.41
N LEU A 8 16.58 35.72 31.13
CA LEU A 8 17.78 35.55 30.29
C LEU A 8 18.79 34.57 30.91
N ARG A 9 19.02 34.60 32.24
CA ARG A 9 19.85 33.59 32.89
C ARG A 9 19.28 32.19 32.74
N GLY A 10 17.97 32.00 32.90
CA GLY A 10 17.30 30.71 32.71
C GLY A 10 17.51 30.13 31.31
N THR A 11 17.29 30.93 30.26
CA THR A 11 17.48 30.50 28.88
C THR A 11 18.95 30.22 28.56
N ILE A 12 19.88 31.09 28.97
CA ILE A 12 21.32 30.90 28.74
C ILE A 12 21.85 29.66 29.49
N ILE A 13 21.40 29.42 30.74
CA ILE A 13 21.79 28.23 31.51
C ILE A 13 21.17 26.96 30.91
N ARG A 14 19.94 27.01 30.37
CA ARG A 14 19.37 25.88 29.59
C ARG A 14 20.19 25.60 28.32
N HIS A 15 20.59 26.63 27.57
CA HIS A 15 21.37 26.44 26.34
C HIS A 15 22.80 25.93 26.62
N LEU A 16 23.44 26.40 27.69
CA LEU A 16 24.74 25.92 28.17
C LEU A 16 24.68 24.51 28.79
N SER A 17 23.58 24.14 29.45
CA SER A 17 23.40 22.78 29.96
C SER A 17 23.03 21.78 28.85
N TYR A 18 22.31 22.19 27.81
CA TYR A 18 22.10 21.39 26.60
C TYR A 18 23.42 21.13 25.86
N THR A 19 24.19 22.17 25.58
CA THR A 19 25.49 22.04 24.89
C THR A 19 26.57 21.35 25.71
N SER A 20 26.57 21.47 27.05
CA SER A 20 27.50 20.69 27.89
C SER A 20 27.09 19.23 28.07
N ARG A 21 25.78 18.89 28.04
CA ARG A 21 25.31 17.49 28.01
C ARG A 21 25.63 16.81 26.69
N LEU A 22 25.44 17.49 25.55
CA LEU A 22 25.94 17.01 24.25
C LEU A 22 27.45 16.73 24.33
N ARG A 23 28.25 17.65 24.89
CA ARG A 23 29.70 17.43 25.13
C ARG A 23 30.03 16.33 26.14
N GLN A 24 29.09 15.87 26.97
CA GLN A 24 29.29 14.71 27.85
C GLN A 24 28.91 13.39 27.16
N ALA A 25 27.88 13.36 26.32
CA ALA A 25 27.55 12.21 25.47
C ALA A 25 28.63 11.96 24.41
N VAL A 26 29.13 13.03 23.76
CA VAL A 26 30.21 13.00 22.76
C VAL A 26 31.54 12.41 23.30
N LYS A 27 31.71 12.25 24.62
CA LYS A 27 32.88 11.56 25.19
C LYS A 27 32.84 10.03 25.08
N GLN A 28 31.77 9.45 24.53
CA GLN A 28 31.52 8.01 24.55
C GLN A 28 31.47 7.36 23.16
N PHE A 29 31.56 8.16 22.08
CA PHE A 29 31.52 7.69 20.69
C PHE A 29 32.89 7.85 20.02
N ASN A 30 33.18 7.01 19.02
CA ASN A 30 34.42 7.09 18.24
C ASN A 30 34.52 8.37 17.38
N GLU A 31 33.37 8.88 16.92
CA GLU A 31 33.23 10.17 16.25
C GLU A 31 31.98 10.93 16.79
N PRO A 32 31.91 12.27 16.71
CA PRO A 32 30.74 13.01 17.17
C PRO A 32 29.57 12.91 16.17
N PRO A 33 28.32 12.62 16.60
CA PRO A 33 27.18 12.51 15.70
C PRO A 33 26.86 13.82 14.96
N ARG A 34 26.64 13.71 13.65
CA ARG A 34 26.35 14.82 12.73
C ARG A 34 24.87 15.24 12.84
N ILE A 35 24.56 16.13 13.80
CA ILE A 35 23.18 16.57 14.10
C ILE A 35 22.85 17.89 13.40
N ASN A 36 21.72 17.96 12.69
CA ASN A 36 21.27 19.13 11.93
C ASN A 36 20.61 20.23 12.80
N GLN A 37 20.26 21.37 12.18
CA GLN A 37 19.76 22.57 12.87
C GLN A 37 18.34 22.45 13.45
N VAL A 38 17.64 21.33 13.22
CA VAL A 38 16.31 21.00 13.76
C VAL A 38 16.28 19.71 14.60
N GLY A 39 17.44 19.05 14.76
CA GLY A 39 17.66 17.97 15.73
C GLY A 39 17.87 16.57 15.13
N ILE A 40 17.75 16.40 13.81
CA ILE A 40 17.90 15.10 13.13
C ILE A 40 19.38 14.68 13.10
N GLN A 41 19.68 13.42 13.42
CA GLN A 41 21.02 12.85 13.22
C GLN A 41 21.19 12.30 11.80
N TYR A 42 22.23 12.77 11.10
CA TYR A 42 22.69 12.22 9.83
C TYR A 42 23.71 11.08 10.01
N LEU A 43 24.08 10.44 8.90
CA LEU A 43 25.18 9.48 8.80
C LEU A 43 26.47 9.97 9.47
N SER A 44 27.37 9.05 9.80
CA SER A 44 28.76 9.32 10.14
C SER A 44 29.49 10.14 9.06
N GLU A 45 30.64 10.70 9.41
CA GLU A 45 31.50 11.42 8.46
C GLU A 45 32.05 10.48 7.37
N ASP A 46 32.45 9.26 7.73
CA ASP A 46 32.96 8.25 6.79
C ASP A 46 31.88 7.77 5.80
N LEU A 47 30.68 7.38 6.28
CA LEU A 47 29.60 6.96 5.36
C LEU A 47 29.08 8.13 4.52
N HIS A 48 29.02 9.34 5.07
CA HIS A 48 28.67 10.53 4.28
C HIS A 48 29.65 10.72 3.11
N LEU A 49 30.96 10.63 3.36
CA LEU A 49 31.98 10.80 2.31
C LEU A 49 32.01 9.63 1.31
N LYS A 50 31.48 8.45 1.67
CA LYS A 50 31.30 7.31 0.75
C LYS A 50 30.04 7.44 -0.12
N VAL A 51 28.97 8.03 0.41
CA VAL A 51 27.65 8.14 -0.25
C VAL A 51 27.50 9.44 -1.04
N PHE A 52 28.01 10.56 -0.51
CA PHE A 52 28.03 11.87 -1.15
C PHE A 52 29.47 12.46 -1.26
N PRO A 53 30.45 11.74 -1.87
CA PRO A 53 31.86 12.15 -1.94
C PRO A 53 32.14 13.53 -2.56
N ARG A 54 31.20 14.10 -3.32
CA ARG A 54 31.29 15.46 -3.89
C ARG A 54 30.87 16.57 -2.91
N VAL A 55 30.30 16.22 -1.76
CA VAL A 55 29.66 17.14 -0.80
C VAL A 55 30.40 17.04 0.53
N PRO A 56 31.05 18.12 1.02
CA PRO A 56 31.70 18.10 2.33
C PRO A 56 30.77 17.67 3.45
N SER A 57 31.26 16.84 4.37
CA SER A 57 30.57 16.36 5.58
C SER A 57 30.00 17.47 6.47
N THR A 58 30.51 18.69 6.34
CA THR A 58 30.08 19.90 7.06
C THR A 58 29.03 20.73 6.30
N SER A 59 28.63 20.35 5.08
CA SER A 59 27.76 21.17 4.22
C SER A 59 26.42 21.48 4.87
N TYR A 60 25.81 20.48 5.54
CA TYR A 60 24.54 20.67 6.22
C TYR A 60 24.56 21.80 7.26
N LEU A 61 25.72 22.13 7.86
CA LEU A 61 25.83 23.15 8.92
C LEU A 61 25.44 24.56 8.45
N ASN A 62 25.55 24.85 7.15
CA ASN A 62 25.28 26.16 6.57
C ASN A 62 24.16 26.05 5.53
N HIS A 63 22.91 26.18 5.97
CA HIS A 63 21.75 26.08 5.08
C HIS A 63 21.82 27.14 3.95
N PRO A 64 21.70 26.75 2.65
CA PRO A 64 21.93 27.67 1.52
C PRO A 64 20.97 28.86 1.49
N TYR A 65 19.78 28.69 2.09
CA TYR A 65 18.79 29.76 2.25
C TYR A 65 18.36 29.84 3.73
N PRO A 66 19.02 30.64 4.58
CA PRO A 66 18.73 30.69 6.02
C PRO A 66 17.26 30.97 6.35
N GLN A 67 16.57 31.74 5.50
CA GLN A 67 15.15 32.07 5.62
C GLN A 67 14.22 30.83 5.58
N LEU A 68 14.59 29.77 4.83
CA LEU A 68 13.85 28.50 4.87
C LEU A 68 14.04 27.78 6.20
N LEU A 69 15.25 27.81 6.77
CA LEU A 69 15.54 27.18 8.05
C LEU A 69 14.86 27.93 9.21
N ASP A 70 14.77 29.26 9.14
CA ASP A 70 14.02 30.06 10.11
C ASP A 70 12.52 29.74 10.06
N GLU A 71 11.94 29.56 8.86
CA GLU A 71 10.53 29.14 8.71
C GLU A 71 10.32 27.69 9.16
N ALA A 72 11.21 26.75 8.82
CA ALA A 72 11.16 25.37 9.33
C ALA A 72 11.17 25.34 10.86
N ARG A 73 12.06 26.12 11.49
CA ARG A 73 12.12 26.26 12.96
C ARG A 73 10.85 26.86 13.54
N PHE A 74 10.28 27.90 12.92
CA PHE A 74 9.00 28.46 13.34
C PHE A 74 7.87 27.43 13.27
N GLN A 75 7.82 26.63 12.20
CA GLN A 75 6.84 25.56 12.03
C GLN A 75 6.97 24.44 13.07
N LEU A 76 8.20 24.05 13.40
CA LEU A 76 8.46 23.04 14.42
C LEU A 76 8.23 23.56 15.85
N GLU A 77 8.53 24.83 16.12
CA GLU A 77 8.24 25.49 17.42
C GLU A 77 6.72 25.59 17.63
N ARG A 78 5.98 26.06 16.62
CA ARG A 78 4.51 26.12 16.59
C ARG A 78 3.86 24.77 16.91
N ASN A 79 4.41 23.69 16.39
CA ASN A 79 3.87 22.33 16.53
C ASN A 79 4.42 21.53 17.72
N GLY A 80 5.18 22.18 18.62
CA GLY A 80 5.70 21.58 19.85
C GLY A 80 6.80 20.52 19.63
N LEU A 81 7.48 20.57 18.48
CA LEU A 81 8.52 19.62 18.05
C LEU A 81 9.94 20.18 18.23
N LEU A 82 10.15 21.48 18.00
CA LEU A 82 11.50 22.06 18.05
C LEU A 82 12.11 21.94 19.45
N GLY A 83 13.27 21.29 19.56
CA GLY A 83 13.98 21.11 20.83
C GLY A 83 13.38 20.02 21.74
N LYS A 84 12.48 19.18 21.23
CA LYS A 84 12.15 17.89 21.84
C LYS A 84 13.37 16.96 21.87
N LYS A 85 13.28 15.89 22.67
CA LYS A 85 14.29 14.82 22.72
C LYS A 85 14.26 14.03 21.43
N THR A 86 15.42 13.89 20.79
CA THR A 86 15.69 13.04 19.61
C THR A 86 16.51 11.81 20.02
N GLN A 87 16.55 10.78 19.17
CA GLN A 87 17.31 9.56 19.43
C GLN A 87 18.73 9.67 18.87
N LEU A 88 19.67 10.08 19.72
CA LEU A 88 21.09 10.08 19.38
C LEU A 88 21.65 8.65 19.44
N LEU A 89 22.01 8.13 18.27
CA LEU A 89 22.61 6.81 18.07
C LEU A 89 24.13 6.94 17.92
N GLU A 90 24.89 5.87 18.18
CA GLU A 90 26.30 5.84 17.81
C GLU A 90 26.46 5.98 16.28
N PRO A 91 27.37 6.84 15.78
CA PRO A 91 27.64 6.93 14.34
C PRO A 91 28.15 5.61 13.76
N ILE A 92 27.45 5.09 12.76
CA ILE A 92 27.72 3.76 12.18
C ILE A 92 28.76 3.89 11.07
N ASN A 93 29.82 3.07 11.12
CA ASN A 93 30.85 2.99 10.08
C ASN A 93 30.97 1.56 9.54
N ILE A 94 31.26 1.43 8.25
CA ILE A 94 31.36 0.13 7.55
C ILE A 94 32.70 0.07 6.82
N SER A 95 33.55 -0.86 7.22
CA SER A 95 34.84 -1.15 6.57
C SER A 95 34.60 -1.76 5.19
N ASN A 96 35.50 -1.48 4.23
CA ASN A 96 35.42 -1.99 2.85
C ASN A 96 34.08 -1.69 2.12
N PHE A 97 33.36 -0.65 2.54
CA PHE A 97 32.11 -0.20 1.91
C PHE A 97 32.30 0.03 0.39
N PRO A 98 31.39 -0.47 -0.47
CA PRO A 98 31.55 -0.41 -1.92
C PRO A 98 31.56 1.03 -2.47
N GLN A 99 32.37 1.25 -3.50
CA GLN A 99 32.42 2.53 -4.20
C GLN A 99 31.27 2.65 -5.22
N LEU A 100 30.82 3.89 -5.46
CA LEU A 100 29.88 4.21 -6.53
C LEU A 100 30.54 4.06 -7.90
N VAL A 101 29.72 3.78 -8.92
CA VAL A 101 30.15 3.68 -10.32
C VAL A 101 30.05 5.03 -11.01
N GLY A 102 31.03 5.36 -11.86
CA GLY A 102 31.05 6.61 -12.61
C GLY A 102 31.67 7.78 -11.84
N ASN A 103 31.29 9.02 -12.14
CA ASN A 103 31.91 10.21 -11.57
C ASN A 103 31.42 10.54 -10.14
N ASN A 104 31.00 9.55 -9.37
CA ASN A 104 30.58 9.67 -7.97
C ASN A 104 29.35 10.57 -7.71
N THR A 105 28.22 10.26 -8.35
CA THR A 105 26.86 10.64 -7.90
C THR A 105 25.96 9.40 -7.93
N LEU A 106 24.84 9.44 -7.19
CA LEU A 106 23.95 8.28 -7.11
C LEU A 106 23.11 8.11 -8.39
N ASP A 107 22.67 9.21 -9.00
CA ASP A 107 21.99 9.20 -10.30
C ASP A 107 22.87 8.59 -11.41
N GLU A 108 24.18 8.91 -11.47
CA GLU A 108 25.09 8.30 -12.44
C GLU A 108 25.31 6.80 -12.16
N HIS A 109 25.54 6.44 -10.88
CA HIS A 109 25.74 5.04 -10.49
C HIS A 109 24.53 4.18 -10.83
N PHE A 110 23.32 4.59 -10.40
CA PHE A 110 22.09 3.85 -10.66
C PHE A 110 21.70 3.85 -12.13
N TYR A 111 21.95 4.93 -12.89
CA TYR A 111 21.77 4.91 -14.33
C TYR A 111 22.70 3.90 -15.02
N LYS A 112 24.00 3.90 -14.67
CA LYS A 112 25.00 2.97 -15.25
C LYS A 112 24.74 1.52 -14.91
N VAL A 113 24.41 1.22 -13.64
CA VAL A 113 24.00 -0.11 -13.20
C VAL A 113 22.75 -0.58 -13.95
N GLY A 114 21.71 0.27 -14.02
CA GLY A 114 20.48 -0.04 -14.72
C GLY A 114 20.70 -0.28 -16.22
N ALA A 115 21.50 0.56 -16.88
CA ALA A 115 21.81 0.45 -18.30
C ALA A 115 22.56 -0.86 -18.60
N HIS A 116 23.60 -1.18 -17.82
CA HIS A 116 24.30 -2.47 -17.95
C HIS A 116 23.36 -3.66 -17.70
N ALA A 117 22.51 -3.60 -16.67
CA ALA A 117 21.58 -4.68 -16.35
C ALA A 117 20.40 -4.80 -17.36
N SER A 118 20.23 -3.81 -18.25
CA SER A 118 19.20 -3.85 -19.29
C SER A 118 19.64 -4.63 -20.54
N GLU A 119 20.94 -4.73 -20.79
CA GLU A 119 21.51 -5.40 -21.95
C GLU A 119 21.91 -6.85 -21.62
N PRO A 120 21.85 -7.81 -22.58
CA PRO A 120 21.50 -7.62 -24.00
C PRO A 120 20.00 -7.50 -24.28
N TYR A 121 19.14 -7.77 -23.29
CA TYR A 121 17.68 -7.90 -23.47
C TYR A 121 17.01 -6.66 -24.07
N ARG A 122 17.48 -5.46 -23.73
CA ARG A 122 16.95 -4.21 -24.27
C ARG A 122 17.27 -4.06 -25.76
N SER A 123 18.50 -4.36 -26.18
CA SER A 123 18.85 -4.46 -27.60
C SER A 123 18.04 -5.55 -28.31
N MET A 124 17.88 -6.73 -27.70
CA MET A 124 17.04 -7.82 -28.22
C MET A 124 15.58 -7.36 -28.44
N CYS A 125 14.98 -6.63 -27.47
CA CYS A 125 13.64 -6.05 -27.63
C CYS A 125 13.58 -5.09 -28.82
N HIS A 126 14.54 -4.17 -28.91
CA HIS A 126 14.60 -3.19 -30.00
C HIS A 126 14.75 -3.85 -31.37
N ASP A 127 15.62 -4.85 -31.51
CA ASP A 127 15.92 -5.47 -32.81
C ASP A 127 14.88 -6.51 -33.24
N PHE A 128 14.26 -7.23 -32.31
CA PHE A 128 13.14 -8.13 -32.60
C PHE A 128 11.86 -7.34 -32.96
N LEU A 129 11.51 -6.31 -32.19
CA LEU A 129 10.27 -5.54 -32.42
C LEU A 129 10.33 -4.62 -33.64
N LYS A 130 11.50 -4.26 -34.15
CA LYS A 130 11.63 -3.58 -35.47
C LYS A 130 11.10 -4.47 -36.60
N GLN A 131 11.44 -5.76 -36.56
CA GLN A 131 11.13 -6.75 -37.59
C GLN A 131 9.65 -7.17 -37.59
N SER A 132 9.26 -7.97 -38.57
CA SER A 132 7.95 -8.62 -38.64
C SER A 132 8.16 -10.12 -38.50
N LEU A 133 7.22 -10.83 -37.87
CA LEU A 133 7.24 -12.29 -37.80
C LEU A 133 7.19 -12.90 -39.22
N PRO A 134 7.80 -14.07 -39.44
CA PRO A 134 7.64 -14.82 -40.69
C PRO A 134 6.17 -15.24 -40.90
N PRO A 135 5.76 -15.60 -42.12
CA PRO A 135 4.41 -16.11 -42.36
C PRO A 135 4.11 -17.34 -41.49
N ARG A 136 2.91 -17.40 -40.88
CA ARG A 136 2.44 -18.58 -40.14
C ARG A 136 2.45 -19.84 -41.03
N PRO A 137 2.75 -21.02 -40.47
CA PRO A 137 2.61 -22.28 -41.20
C PRO A 137 1.15 -22.52 -41.59
N LYS A 138 0.93 -23.29 -42.66
CA LYS A 138 -0.43 -23.60 -43.17
C LYS A 138 -1.08 -24.83 -42.53
N ALA A 139 -0.31 -25.59 -41.78
CA ALA A 139 -0.68 -26.80 -41.07
C ALA A 139 0.40 -27.11 -40.05
N TRP A 140 0.02 -27.73 -38.94
CA TRP A 140 0.88 -28.08 -37.82
C TRP A 140 1.04 -29.59 -37.73
N GLU A 141 2.26 -30.06 -37.50
CA GLU A 141 2.55 -31.47 -37.26
C GLU A 141 2.15 -31.88 -35.84
N PHE A 142 1.26 -32.86 -35.72
CA PHE A 142 0.89 -33.47 -34.44
C PHE A 142 1.98 -34.45 -33.98
N LYS A 143 3.08 -33.90 -33.46
CA LYS A 143 4.26 -34.65 -32.95
C LYS A 143 4.68 -34.10 -31.60
N SER A 144 5.05 -35.00 -30.69
CA SER A 144 5.46 -34.64 -29.33
C SER A 144 6.72 -33.75 -29.29
N GLY A 145 6.74 -32.80 -28.35
CA GLY A 145 7.84 -31.86 -28.20
C GLY A 145 7.76 -30.69 -29.18
N TRP A 146 8.88 -29.97 -29.37
CA TRP A 146 8.93 -28.81 -30.25
C TRP A 146 9.18 -29.20 -31.71
N THR A 147 8.36 -28.64 -32.63
CA THR A 147 8.59 -28.65 -34.07
C THR A 147 8.80 -27.21 -34.56
N ARG A 148 9.87 -26.99 -35.34
CA ARG A 148 10.27 -25.71 -35.96
C ARG A 148 9.77 -25.62 -37.40
N TYR A 149 9.24 -24.46 -37.77
CA TYR A 149 8.67 -24.13 -39.07
C TYR A 149 9.34 -22.85 -39.60
N ALA A 150 10.40 -23.00 -40.40
CA ALA A 150 11.10 -21.88 -41.02
C ALA A 150 10.66 -21.68 -42.48
N PRO A 151 10.64 -20.44 -43.02
CA PRO A 151 10.19 -20.16 -44.38
C PRO A 151 10.98 -20.94 -45.45
N ASN A 152 10.26 -21.72 -46.25
CA ASN A 152 10.79 -22.59 -47.32
C ASN A 152 11.60 -23.81 -46.85
N GLU A 153 11.67 -24.09 -45.55
CA GLU A 153 12.22 -25.33 -44.99
C GLU A 153 11.07 -26.33 -44.66
N PRO A 154 11.33 -27.65 -44.67
CA PRO A 154 10.39 -28.61 -44.10
C PRO A 154 10.34 -28.47 -42.56
N PRO A 155 9.23 -28.86 -41.91
CA PRO A 155 9.15 -28.93 -40.46
C PRO A 155 10.25 -29.81 -39.85
N GLN A 156 10.85 -29.35 -38.75
CA GLN A 156 11.99 -30.00 -38.11
C GLN A 156 11.76 -30.16 -36.59
N PRO A 157 11.86 -31.37 -36.02
CA PRO A 157 11.82 -31.53 -34.57
C PRO A 157 13.08 -30.92 -33.93
N VAL A 158 12.91 -30.19 -32.83
CA VAL A 158 13.99 -29.52 -32.08
C VAL A 158 13.82 -29.77 -30.58
N PRO A 159 14.90 -29.71 -29.76
CA PRO A 159 14.77 -29.87 -28.31
C PRO A 159 14.13 -28.65 -27.62
N TYR A 160 14.29 -27.45 -28.20
CA TYR A 160 13.80 -26.16 -27.72
C TYR A 160 13.86 -25.13 -28.87
N PRO A 161 13.19 -23.97 -28.77
CA PRO A 161 13.23 -22.94 -29.80
C PRO A 161 14.63 -22.30 -29.91
N LEU A 162 15.16 -22.22 -31.12
CA LEU A 162 16.60 -22.02 -31.36
C LEU A 162 17.07 -20.55 -31.35
N GLU A 163 16.16 -19.58 -31.52
CA GLU A 163 16.50 -18.16 -31.47
C GLU A 163 16.29 -17.54 -30.07
N ASP A 164 17.11 -16.54 -29.73
CA ASP A 164 17.16 -15.95 -28.38
C ASP A 164 16.04 -14.94 -28.09
N ALA A 165 15.36 -14.41 -29.12
CA ALA A 165 14.21 -13.51 -28.98
C ALA A 165 12.95 -14.17 -29.54
N LEU A 166 11.94 -14.32 -28.69
CA LEU A 166 10.69 -15.03 -28.95
C LEU A 166 9.47 -14.23 -28.49
N VAL A 167 8.32 -14.45 -29.14
CA VAL A 167 7.00 -14.26 -28.54
C VAL A 167 6.36 -15.63 -28.30
N PHE A 168 5.73 -15.85 -27.14
CA PHE A 168 5.34 -17.18 -26.63
C PHE A 168 3.97 -17.15 -25.93
N ASP A 169 3.20 -18.23 -26.11
CA ASP A 169 1.88 -18.47 -25.51
C ASP A 169 1.68 -19.98 -25.21
N VAL A 170 0.89 -20.31 -24.17
CA VAL A 170 0.69 -21.69 -23.67
C VAL A 170 -0.76 -21.94 -23.29
N GLU A 171 -1.39 -22.95 -23.89
CA GLU A 171 -2.73 -23.39 -23.51
C GLU A 171 -2.75 -24.73 -22.75
N THR A 172 -3.75 -24.85 -21.87
CA THR A 172 -3.88 -25.96 -20.91
C THR A 172 -5.32 -26.44 -20.81
N GLN A 173 -5.54 -27.77 -20.79
CA GLN A 173 -6.85 -28.37 -20.56
C GLN A 173 -7.23 -28.26 -19.08
N TYR A 174 -7.45 -27.03 -18.60
CA TYR A 174 -7.30 -26.66 -17.19
C TYR A 174 -8.29 -27.33 -16.22
N LYS A 175 -9.42 -27.85 -16.72
CA LYS A 175 -10.36 -28.65 -15.91
C LYS A 175 -9.89 -30.10 -15.69
N ARG A 176 -8.94 -30.58 -16.51
CA ARG A 176 -8.33 -31.92 -16.45
C ARG A 176 -6.92 -31.88 -15.86
N SER A 177 -6.09 -30.91 -16.27
CA SER A 177 -4.70 -30.77 -15.79
C SER A 177 -4.21 -29.32 -15.87
N PRO A 178 -3.44 -28.82 -14.87
CA PRO A 178 -2.82 -27.50 -14.91
C PRO A 178 -1.58 -27.41 -15.83
N PHE A 179 -1.03 -28.55 -16.29
CA PHE A 179 0.14 -28.61 -17.17
C PHE A 179 -0.19 -28.19 -18.62
N ALA A 180 0.86 -27.94 -19.42
CA ALA A 180 0.71 -27.60 -20.83
C ALA A 180 0.18 -28.77 -21.66
N VAL A 181 -0.77 -28.48 -22.57
CA VAL A 181 -1.17 -29.43 -23.62
C VAL A 181 -0.59 -29.02 -24.98
N MET A 182 -0.58 -27.72 -25.26
CA MET A 182 -0.13 -27.11 -26.52
C MET A 182 0.55 -25.77 -26.22
N ALA A 183 1.55 -25.39 -27.01
CA ALA A 183 2.15 -24.05 -26.94
C ALA A 183 2.69 -23.62 -28.31
N VAL A 184 2.74 -22.30 -28.54
CA VAL A 184 3.27 -21.71 -29.77
C VAL A 184 4.30 -20.64 -29.40
N CYS A 185 5.39 -20.54 -30.18
CA CYS A 185 6.21 -19.34 -30.20
C CYS A 185 6.65 -18.96 -31.61
N ALA A 186 7.00 -17.69 -31.79
CA ALA A 186 7.56 -17.16 -33.03
C ALA A 186 8.83 -16.35 -32.74
N SER A 187 9.81 -16.48 -33.63
CA SER A 187 11.03 -15.67 -33.67
C SER A 187 11.06 -14.81 -34.94
N GLU A 188 12.12 -14.02 -35.11
CA GLU A 188 12.42 -13.37 -36.40
C GLU A 188 12.67 -14.36 -37.57
N LYS A 189 12.94 -15.64 -37.29
CA LYS A 189 13.33 -16.64 -38.31
C LYS A 189 12.30 -17.76 -38.53
N ALA A 190 11.57 -18.18 -37.50
CA ALA A 190 10.70 -19.35 -37.55
C ALA A 190 9.50 -19.27 -36.60
N TRP A 191 8.44 -20.01 -36.94
CA TRP A 191 7.39 -20.40 -35.99
C TRP A 191 7.77 -21.73 -35.33
N TYR A 192 7.22 -21.99 -34.15
CA TYR A 192 7.40 -23.22 -33.40
C TYR A 192 6.09 -23.64 -32.76
N GLY A 193 5.78 -24.93 -32.81
CA GLY A 193 4.66 -25.54 -32.09
C GLY A 193 5.17 -26.63 -31.15
N TRP A 194 4.65 -26.67 -29.92
CA TRP A 194 4.92 -27.72 -28.93
C TRP A 194 3.65 -28.52 -28.67
N VAL A 195 3.76 -29.84 -28.66
CA VAL A 195 2.65 -30.77 -28.34
C VAL A 195 3.04 -31.65 -27.16
N SER A 196 2.19 -31.68 -26.13
CA SER A 196 2.39 -32.53 -24.95
C SER A 196 2.29 -34.01 -25.33
N PRO A 197 3.22 -34.89 -24.88
CA PRO A 197 3.14 -36.34 -25.11
C PRO A 197 1.78 -36.95 -24.76
N ALA A 198 1.11 -36.41 -23.72
CA ALA A 198 -0.21 -36.83 -23.26
C ALA A 198 -1.29 -36.87 -24.35
N LEU A 199 -1.20 -35.97 -25.35
CA LEU A 199 -2.16 -35.92 -26.47
C LEU A 199 -1.97 -37.08 -27.47
N LEU A 200 -0.78 -37.69 -27.53
CA LEU A 200 -0.48 -38.79 -28.44
C LEU A 200 -0.71 -40.18 -27.81
N GLU A 201 -0.68 -40.27 -26.48
CA GLU A 201 -0.90 -41.53 -25.75
C GLU A 201 -2.37 -41.98 -25.76
N ALA A 202 -3.32 -41.05 -25.97
CA ALA A 202 -4.75 -41.28 -26.14
C ALA A 202 -5.42 -42.18 -25.07
N SER A 203 -4.82 -42.26 -23.88
CA SER A 203 -5.23 -43.11 -22.77
C SER A 203 -5.82 -42.30 -21.62
N PRO A 204 -6.82 -42.82 -20.87
CA PRO A 204 -7.23 -42.24 -19.58
C PRO A 204 -6.07 -42.10 -18.60
N ASP A 205 -5.11 -43.04 -18.64
CA ASP A 205 -3.95 -43.13 -17.74
C ASP A 205 -2.72 -42.34 -18.24
N ALA A 206 -2.84 -41.59 -19.34
CA ALA A 206 -1.73 -40.80 -19.90
C ALA A 206 -1.21 -39.76 -18.90
N SER A 207 0.12 -39.62 -18.78
CA SER A 207 0.69 -38.66 -17.83
C SER A 207 0.65 -37.25 -18.43
N TYR A 208 0.07 -36.28 -17.71
CA TYR A 208 0.05 -34.88 -18.15
C TYR A 208 1.24 -34.06 -17.60
N GLU A 209 2.17 -34.67 -16.85
CA GLU A 209 3.22 -33.98 -16.09
C GLU A 209 4.40 -33.48 -16.94
N HIS A 210 4.09 -32.75 -18.01
CA HIS A 210 5.05 -32.28 -19.00
C HIS A 210 5.26 -30.77 -18.92
N LEU A 211 6.51 -30.35 -18.75
CA LEU A 211 6.96 -28.96 -18.79
C LEU A 211 7.69 -28.67 -20.10
N ILE A 212 7.63 -27.42 -20.54
CA ILE A 212 8.12 -26.95 -21.84
C ILE A 212 9.61 -26.57 -21.71
N PRO A 213 10.54 -27.26 -22.40
CA PRO A 213 11.96 -26.88 -22.42
C PRO A 213 12.18 -25.62 -23.26
N MET A 214 12.95 -24.66 -22.72
CA MET A 214 13.27 -23.38 -23.39
C MET A 214 14.76 -23.02 -23.39
N ASN A 215 15.61 -23.75 -22.63
CA ASN A 215 17.08 -23.56 -22.57
C ASN A 215 17.52 -22.18 -22.03
N CYS A 216 16.79 -21.72 -21.01
CA CYS A 216 16.95 -20.43 -20.34
C CYS A 216 17.99 -20.44 -19.21
N LEU A 217 18.45 -21.59 -18.74
CA LEU A 217 19.37 -21.65 -17.59
C LEU A 217 20.77 -21.08 -17.87
N HIS A 218 21.21 -21.06 -19.12
CA HIS A 218 22.60 -20.75 -19.51
C HIS A 218 22.75 -19.71 -20.63
N ASN A 219 21.65 -19.28 -21.26
CA ASN A 219 21.68 -18.37 -22.41
C ASN A 219 20.70 -17.21 -22.16
N ASP A 220 21.11 -15.99 -22.47
CA ASP A 220 20.26 -14.80 -22.36
C ASP A 220 19.11 -14.89 -23.37
N LYS A 221 17.89 -15.14 -22.90
CA LYS A 221 16.71 -15.35 -23.77
C LYS A 221 15.60 -14.34 -23.45
N LEU A 222 15.19 -13.56 -24.44
CA LEU A 222 14.05 -12.65 -24.36
C LEU A 222 12.77 -13.41 -24.74
N ILE A 223 11.82 -13.46 -23.80
CA ILE A 223 10.51 -14.10 -24.00
C ILE A 223 9.42 -13.05 -23.81
N LEU A 224 8.86 -12.59 -24.92
CA LEU A 224 7.68 -11.74 -24.95
C LEU A 224 6.43 -12.60 -24.78
N GLY A 225 5.41 -12.10 -24.09
CA GLY A 225 4.11 -12.77 -23.98
C GLY A 225 3.07 -11.88 -23.30
N TYR A 226 1.88 -12.40 -23.04
CA TYR A 226 0.79 -11.63 -22.44
C TYR A 226 0.20 -12.36 -21.22
N ASN A 227 0.30 -11.76 -20.03
CA ASN A 227 0.08 -12.43 -18.75
C ASN A 227 1.13 -13.53 -18.44
N VAL A 228 2.37 -13.26 -18.84
CA VAL A 228 3.52 -14.20 -18.90
C VAL A 228 3.76 -15.05 -17.65
N SER A 229 3.35 -14.59 -16.46
CA SER A 229 3.41 -15.39 -15.23
C SER A 229 2.59 -16.69 -15.26
N TYR A 230 1.61 -16.79 -16.15
CA TYR A 230 0.84 -18.02 -16.40
C TYR A 230 1.63 -18.99 -17.28
N ASP A 231 2.21 -18.49 -18.36
CA ASP A 231 2.88 -19.28 -19.41
C ASP A 231 4.26 -19.76 -18.93
N ARG A 232 4.99 -18.84 -18.26
CA ARG A 232 6.24 -19.11 -17.54
C ARG A 232 6.09 -20.25 -16.54
N ALA A 233 4.94 -20.38 -15.87
CA ALA A 233 4.70 -21.45 -14.92
C ALA A 233 4.69 -22.86 -15.56
N ARG A 234 4.71 -22.97 -16.89
CA ARG A 234 4.79 -24.25 -17.63
C ARG A 234 6.17 -24.47 -18.25
N VAL A 235 7.11 -23.53 -18.10
CA VAL A 235 8.48 -23.65 -18.62
C VAL A 235 9.37 -24.42 -17.65
N LEU A 236 10.05 -25.45 -18.16
CA LEU A 236 10.91 -26.37 -17.41
C LEU A 236 12.07 -25.66 -16.70
N ASP A 237 12.77 -24.78 -17.41
CA ASP A 237 13.99 -24.09 -16.97
C ASP A 237 13.79 -23.22 -15.70
N GLU A 238 12.56 -22.82 -15.40
CA GLU A 238 12.25 -21.96 -14.26
C GLU A 238 12.21 -22.71 -12.93
N TYR A 239 12.02 -24.03 -12.99
CA TYR A 239 11.98 -24.98 -11.87
C TYR A 239 13.39 -25.44 -11.46
N ASN A 240 14.29 -24.47 -11.27
CA ASN A 240 15.64 -24.66 -10.71
C ASN A 240 15.81 -23.80 -9.45
N ILE A 241 16.83 -24.05 -8.63
CA ILE A 241 17.25 -23.12 -7.57
C ILE A 241 17.87 -21.86 -8.18
N LYS A 242 18.78 -22.00 -9.15
CA LYS A 242 19.47 -20.87 -9.78
C LYS A 242 18.50 -20.07 -10.64
N GLN A 243 18.72 -18.76 -10.69
CA GLN A 243 17.93 -17.88 -11.55
C GLN A 243 18.27 -18.18 -13.02
N SER A 244 17.26 -18.36 -13.85
CA SER A 244 17.44 -18.42 -15.30
C SER A 244 17.93 -17.09 -15.86
N GLN A 245 18.51 -17.13 -17.05
CA GLN A 245 18.87 -15.94 -17.82
C GLN A 245 17.75 -15.53 -18.79
N ALA A 246 16.49 -15.93 -18.52
CA ALA A 246 15.34 -15.45 -19.26
C ALA A 246 14.89 -14.05 -18.78
N PHE A 247 14.48 -13.20 -19.74
CA PHE A 247 13.67 -12.02 -19.45
C PHE A 247 12.27 -12.25 -20.04
N TYR A 248 11.33 -12.55 -19.14
CA TYR A 248 9.90 -12.61 -19.41
C TYR A 248 9.30 -11.19 -19.41
N LEU A 249 9.04 -10.62 -20.60
CA LEU A 249 8.51 -9.27 -20.75
C LEU A 249 6.99 -9.31 -21.03
N ASP A 250 6.21 -8.97 -20.01
CA ASP A 250 4.74 -9.06 -20.04
C ASP A 250 4.06 -7.83 -20.68
N GLY A 251 3.44 -8.04 -21.84
CA GLY A 251 2.64 -7.04 -22.54
C GLY A 251 1.45 -6.52 -21.73
N MET A 252 0.91 -7.31 -20.79
CA MET A 252 -0.16 -6.85 -19.90
C MET A 252 0.37 -5.84 -18.88
N ALA A 253 1.51 -6.11 -18.23
CA ALA A 253 2.19 -5.18 -17.34
C ALA A 253 2.56 -3.86 -18.06
N LEU A 254 3.11 -3.95 -19.29
CA LEU A 254 3.38 -2.76 -20.11
C LEU A 254 2.11 -1.95 -20.38
N HIS A 255 1.02 -2.60 -20.81
CA HIS A 255 -0.26 -1.94 -21.06
C HIS A 255 -0.79 -1.24 -19.80
N VAL A 256 -0.79 -1.91 -18.65
CA VAL A 256 -1.35 -1.36 -17.41
C VAL A 256 -0.58 -0.13 -16.95
N ALA A 257 0.75 -0.14 -17.11
CA ALA A 257 1.60 1.01 -16.80
C ALA A 257 1.37 2.21 -17.73
N THR A 258 1.23 2.01 -19.04
CA THR A 258 1.09 3.13 -20.00
C THR A 258 -0.35 3.62 -20.16
N SER A 259 -1.34 2.72 -20.14
CA SER A 259 -2.70 2.98 -20.64
C SER A 259 -3.79 2.21 -19.85
N GLY A 260 -3.47 1.63 -18.70
CA GLY A 260 -4.45 0.96 -17.84
C GLY A 260 -5.39 1.94 -17.14
N ILE A 261 -6.64 1.50 -16.88
CA ILE A 261 -7.68 2.30 -16.20
C ILE A 261 -7.94 1.88 -14.75
N THR A 262 -8.32 2.83 -13.90
CA THR A 262 -8.60 2.61 -12.47
C THR A 262 -9.86 1.77 -12.22
N SER A 263 -10.00 1.20 -11.02
CA SER A 263 -11.24 0.56 -10.56
C SER A 263 -12.45 1.51 -10.54
N GLN A 264 -12.24 2.82 -10.37
CA GLN A 264 -13.29 3.86 -10.44
C GLN A 264 -13.72 4.17 -11.89
N GLN A 265 -12.81 4.01 -12.85
CA GLN A 265 -13.05 4.25 -14.28
C GLN A 265 -13.70 3.04 -14.97
N ARG A 266 -13.36 1.80 -14.56
CA ARG A 266 -13.86 0.55 -15.16
C ARG A 266 -15.38 0.53 -15.43
N PRO A 267 -16.28 0.96 -14.52
CA PRO A 267 -17.73 0.93 -14.78
C PRO A 267 -18.17 1.84 -15.94
N ARG A 268 -17.64 3.08 -16.03
CA ARG A 268 -17.97 4.01 -17.13
C ARG A 268 -17.39 3.52 -18.45
N TRP A 269 -16.16 3.02 -18.45
CA TRP A 269 -15.53 2.43 -19.63
C TRP A 269 -16.32 1.22 -20.17
N MET A 270 -16.82 0.35 -19.29
CA MET A 270 -17.68 -0.77 -19.70
C MET A 270 -19.01 -0.32 -20.29
N LYS A 271 -19.65 0.74 -19.75
CA LYS A 271 -20.85 1.34 -20.36
C LYS A 271 -20.54 1.89 -21.75
N HIS A 272 -19.53 2.75 -21.86
CA HIS A 272 -19.12 3.38 -23.11
C HIS A 272 -18.77 2.34 -24.19
N LYS A 273 -17.98 1.31 -23.84
CA LYS A 273 -17.66 0.20 -24.77
C LYS A 273 -18.91 -0.57 -25.20
N LYS A 274 -19.87 -0.82 -24.30
CA LYS A 274 -21.13 -1.50 -24.63
C LYS A 274 -21.97 -0.67 -25.63
N ASN A 275 -22.10 0.63 -25.39
CA ASN A 275 -22.82 1.52 -26.30
C ASN A 275 -22.14 1.59 -27.68
N LYS A 276 -20.82 1.82 -27.71
CA LYS A 276 -20.03 1.85 -28.95
C LYS A 276 -20.10 0.53 -29.74
N ARG A 277 -20.12 -0.61 -29.05
CA ARG A 277 -20.31 -1.92 -29.70
C ARG A 277 -21.71 -2.03 -30.32
N LYS A 278 -22.78 -1.70 -29.58
CA LYS A 278 -24.16 -1.71 -30.11
C LYS A 278 -24.31 -0.82 -31.35
N LEU A 279 -23.70 0.37 -31.33
CA LEU A 279 -23.72 1.27 -32.48
C LEU A 279 -23.02 0.63 -33.71
N GLN A 280 -21.85 0.01 -33.53
CA GLN A 280 -21.17 -0.72 -34.61
C GLN A 280 -21.98 -1.92 -35.11
N GLU A 281 -22.72 -2.62 -34.23
CA GLU A 281 -23.61 -3.71 -34.62
C GLU A 281 -24.76 -3.19 -35.51
N LEU A 282 -25.43 -2.10 -35.13
CA LEU A 282 -26.47 -1.46 -35.94
C LEU A 282 -25.95 -0.91 -37.28
N MET A 283 -24.75 -0.30 -37.31
CA MET A 283 -24.14 0.20 -38.56
C MET A 283 -23.82 -0.95 -39.52
N ASN A 284 -23.34 -2.08 -39.02
CA ASN A 284 -23.07 -3.27 -39.84
C ASN A 284 -24.36 -3.94 -40.34
N GLU A 285 -25.46 -3.83 -39.60
CA GLU A 285 -26.78 -4.28 -40.04
C GLU A 285 -27.30 -3.41 -41.21
N GLU A 286 -27.10 -2.08 -41.15
CA GLU A 286 -27.46 -1.13 -42.21
C GLU A 286 -26.77 -1.44 -43.57
N ASP A 287 -25.48 -1.79 -43.55
CA ASP A 287 -24.70 -2.20 -44.73
C ASP A 287 -25.08 -3.60 -45.30
N SER A 288 -25.94 -4.37 -44.62
CA SER A 288 -26.13 -5.81 -44.90
C SER A 288 -27.45 -6.21 -45.60
N THR A 289 -28.37 -5.26 -45.81
CA THR A 289 -29.76 -5.57 -46.23
C THR A 289 -30.15 -4.99 -47.59
N ASP A 290 -30.11 -5.82 -48.64
CA ASP A 290 -30.48 -5.45 -50.03
C ASP A 290 -31.97 -5.08 -50.24
N THR A 291 -32.85 -5.30 -49.27
CA THR A 291 -34.32 -5.13 -49.40
C THR A 291 -34.84 -3.80 -48.85
N ALA A 292 -34.75 -2.74 -49.67
CA ALA A 292 -35.11 -1.34 -49.34
C ALA A 292 -36.56 -1.06 -48.87
N ALA A 293 -37.44 -2.06 -48.78
CA ALA A 293 -38.85 -1.90 -48.39
C ALA A 293 -39.14 -2.24 -46.93
N GLU A 294 -38.46 -3.24 -46.36
CA GLU A 294 -38.67 -3.68 -44.96
C GLU A 294 -37.75 -2.89 -44.01
N THR A 295 -36.54 -2.54 -44.47
CA THR A 295 -35.60 -1.66 -43.77
C THR A 295 -36.24 -0.34 -43.39
N ALA A 296 -36.96 0.33 -44.30
CA ALA A 296 -37.55 1.65 -44.06
C ALA A 296 -38.50 1.70 -42.83
N ALA A 297 -39.24 0.62 -42.55
CA ALA A 297 -40.16 0.55 -41.42
C ALA A 297 -39.44 0.35 -40.08
N ILE A 298 -38.42 -0.51 -40.05
CA ILE A 298 -37.60 -0.80 -38.86
C ILE A 298 -36.67 0.39 -38.56
N PHE A 299 -36.03 0.94 -39.59
CA PHE A 299 -35.16 2.10 -39.50
C PHE A 299 -35.89 3.33 -38.95
N SER A 300 -37.17 3.53 -39.32
CA SER A 300 -37.98 4.63 -38.78
C SER A 300 -38.22 4.56 -37.27
N SER A 301 -38.13 3.38 -36.63
CA SER A 301 -38.21 3.25 -35.17
C SER A 301 -36.83 3.30 -34.50
N MET A 302 -35.80 2.73 -35.14
CA MET A 302 -34.44 2.69 -34.61
C MET A 302 -33.65 4.00 -34.75
N LYS A 303 -34.04 4.91 -35.66
CA LYS A 303 -33.29 6.14 -35.94
C LYS A 303 -33.16 7.09 -34.75
N THR A 304 -34.15 7.10 -33.85
CA THR A 304 -34.09 7.85 -32.58
C THR A 304 -33.02 7.23 -31.67
N ASP A 305 -33.14 5.93 -31.35
CA ASP A 305 -32.17 5.20 -30.53
C ASP A 305 -30.73 5.29 -31.07
N PHE A 306 -30.55 5.27 -32.40
CA PHE A 306 -29.24 5.45 -33.05
C PHE A 306 -28.66 6.85 -32.78
N THR A 307 -29.48 7.90 -32.98
CA THR A 307 -29.04 9.29 -32.80
C THR A 307 -28.76 9.57 -31.33
N ASP A 308 -29.67 9.17 -30.44
CA ASP A 308 -29.52 9.30 -28.99
C ASP A 308 -28.28 8.55 -28.46
N MET A 309 -27.95 7.36 -29.00
CA MET A 309 -26.72 6.65 -28.63
C MET A 309 -25.45 7.32 -29.17
N GLN A 310 -25.47 7.87 -30.39
CA GLN A 310 -24.33 8.62 -30.93
C GLN A 310 -24.08 9.89 -30.10
N GLU A 311 -25.13 10.64 -29.79
CA GLU A 311 -25.05 11.82 -28.91
C GLU A 311 -24.60 11.43 -27.48
N GLU A 312 -25.06 10.31 -26.93
CA GLU A 312 -24.56 9.82 -25.63
C GLU A 312 -23.07 9.43 -25.68
N ILE A 313 -22.60 8.81 -26.77
CA ILE A 313 -21.19 8.41 -26.98
C ILE A 313 -20.28 9.63 -27.11
N ASP A 314 -20.66 10.62 -27.92
CA ASP A 314 -19.90 11.86 -28.10
C ASP A 314 -19.92 12.72 -26.84
N SER A 315 -21.05 12.78 -26.14
CA SER A 315 -21.18 13.42 -24.82
C SER A 315 -20.27 12.76 -23.79
N ASP A 316 -20.23 11.42 -23.71
CA ASP A 316 -19.30 10.68 -22.84
C ASP A 316 -17.83 11.04 -23.14
N LEU A 317 -17.47 11.21 -24.42
CA LEU A 317 -16.10 11.58 -24.84
C LEU A 317 -15.75 13.06 -24.60
N ILE A 318 -16.73 13.96 -24.64
CA ILE A 318 -16.56 15.39 -24.30
C ILE A 318 -16.42 15.56 -22.78
N ASP A 319 -17.26 14.86 -22.00
CA ASP A 319 -17.23 14.95 -20.54
C ASP A 319 -16.02 14.22 -19.94
N ASP A 320 -15.65 13.05 -20.49
CA ASP A 320 -14.60 12.17 -19.97
C ASP A 320 -13.64 11.65 -21.09
N PRO A 321 -12.78 12.53 -21.67
CA PRO A 321 -11.94 12.18 -22.83
C PRO A 321 -11.00 10.98 -22.64
N TRP A 322 -10.63 10.66 -21.39
CA TRP A 322 -9.82 9.49 -21.02
C TRP A 322 -10.43 8.15 -21.45
N LEU A 323 -11.74 8.09 -21.74
CA LEU A 323 -12.38 6.90 -22.31
C LEU A 323 -11.72 6.45 -23.63
N SER A 324 -11.12 7.39 -24.37
CA SER A 324 -10.33 7.13 -25.58
C SER A 324 -8.84 6.83 -25.34
N LYS A 325 -8.38 6.81 -24.08
CA LYS A 325 -6.96 6.83 -23.68
C LYS A 325 -6.53 5.62 -22.85
N GLY A 326 -7.41 4.65 -22.65
CA GLY A 326 -7.09 3.40 -21.97
C GLY A 326 -8.14 2.32 -22.15
N SER A 327 -7.80 1.10 -21.74
CA SER A 327 -8.71 -0.05 -21.77
C SER A 327 -8.56 -0.96 -20.55
N THR A 328 -9.23 -2.12 -20.57
CA THR A 328 -9.04 -3.17 -19.56
C THR A 328 -8.07 -4.23 -20.04
N ASN A 329 -7.39 -4.87 -19.09
CA ASN A 329 -6.12 -5.56 -19.28
C ASN A 329 -6.18 -6.99 -19.89
N SER A 330 -7.23 -7.37 -20.61
CA SER A 330 -7.27 -8.65 -21.35
C SER A 330 -6.76 -8.47 -22.78
N LEU A 331 -6.04 -9.45 -23.33
CA LEU A 331 -5.39 -9.36 -24.66
C LEU A 331 -6.35 -8.81 -25.73
N ALA A 332 -7.54 -9.39 -25.88
CA ALA A 332 -8.55 -8.90 -26.82
C ALA A 332 -8.95 -7.42 -26.64
N ASN A 333 -9.03 -6.91 -25.40
CA ASN A 333 -9.35 -5.49 -25.13
C ASN A 333 -8.14 -4.56 -25.29
N VAL A 334 -6.92 -5.11 -25.36
CA VAL A 334 -5.67 -4.36 -25.55
C VAL A 334 -5.28 -4.36 -27.03
N ALA A 335 -5.41 -5.49 -27.72
CA ALA A 335 -5.22 -5.65 -29.16
C ALA A 335 -6.25 -4.83 -29.97
N GLU A 336 -7.52 -4.82 -29.56
CA GLU A 336 -8.54 -3.96 -30.19
C GLU A 336 -8.23 -2.46 -29.96
N PHE A 337 -7.75 -2.09 -28.76
CA PHE A 337 -7.50 -0.69 -28.38
C PHE A 337 -6.22 -0.11 -29.00
N HIS A 338 -5.13 -0.89 -29.06
CA HIS A 338 -3.82 -0.44 -29.56
C HIS A 338 -3.59 -0.76 -31.04
N CYS A 339 -4.16 -1.84 -31.55
CA CYS A 339 -3.87 -2.37 -32.89
C CYS A 339 -5.10 -2.53 -33.78
N GLY A 340 -6.32 -2.33 -33.27
CA GLY A 340 -7.58 -2.58 -33.99
C GLY A 340 -7.93 -4.05 -34.20
N ILE A 341 -7.13 -4.97 -33.64
CA ILE A 341 -7.27 -6.43 -33.84
C ILE A 341 -8.43 -6.95 -32.98
N LYS A 342 -9.45 -7.54 -33.60
CA LYS A 342 -10.55 -8.24 -32.93
C LYS A 342 -10.24 -9.73 -32.85
N LEU A 343 -9.97 -10.22 -31.64
CA LEU A 343 -9.78 -11.64 -31.38
C LEU A 343 -11.12 -12.34 -31.15
N GLN A 344 -11.28 -13.52 -31.76
CA GLN A 344 -12.39 -14.45 -31.51
C GLN A 344 -12.16 -15.16 -30.17
N LYS A 345 -13.22 -15.77 -29.61
CA LYS A 345 -13.17 -16.43 -28.29
C LYS A 345 -13.64 -17.88 -28.34
N GLU A 346 -14.48 -18.18 -29.31
CA GLU A 346 -15.35 -19.35 -29.33
C GLU A 346 -14.54 -20.65 -29.47
N THR A 347 -13.43 -20.62 -30.23
CA THR A 347 -12.49 -21.74 -30.36
C THR A 347 -11.79 -22.10 -29.05
N ARG A 348 -11.59 -21.12 -28.16
CA ARG A 348 -10.84 -21.30 -26.90
C ARG A 348 -11.61 -22.17 -25.90
N ASP A 349 -12.94 -22.15 -25.97
CA ASP A 349 -13.80 -22.87 -25.02
C ASP A 349 -13.62 -24.41 -25.11
N ILE A 350 -13.03 -24.91 -26.19
CA ILE A 350 -12.64 -26.33 -26.37
C ILE A 350 -11.58 -26.75 -25.34
N PHE A 351 -10.69 -25.85 -24.90
CA PHE A 351 -9.74 -26.15 -23.82
C PHE A 351 -10.41 -26.28 -22.44
N GLU A 352 -11.68 -25.89 -22.29
CA GLU A 352 -12.42 -26.15 -21.06
C GLU A 352 -13.09 -27.54 -20.99
N THR A 353 -12.91 -28.39 -22.00
CA THR A 353 -13.46 -29.77 -22.04
C THR A 353 -12.73 -30.70 -21.07
N LEU A 354 -13.34 -31.85 -20.74
CA LEU A 354 -12.65 -32.96 -20.08
C LEU A 354 -12.19 -34.04 -21.08
N GLU A 355 -12.84 -34.11 -22.25
CA GLU A 355 -12.54 -35.09 -23.29
C GLU A 355 -11.40 -34.61 -24.18
N THR A 356 -10.23 -35.25 -24.05
CA THR A 356 -9.03 -34.87 -24.80
C THR A 356 -9.16 -35.15 -26.31
N SER A 357 -10.12 -35.99 -26.74
CA SER A 357 -10.41 -36.20 -28.17
C SER A 357 -10.84 -34.91 -28.89
N GLU A 358 -11.62 -34.03 -28.25
CA GLU A 358 -12.06 -32.77 -28.87
C GLU A 358 -10.87 -31.85 -29.21
N ILE A 359 -9.82 -31.88 -28.38
CA ILE A 359 -8.56 -31.15 -28.62
C ILE A 359 -7.75 -31.76 -29.77
N ILE A 360 -7.79 -33.09 -29.93
CA ILE A 360 -7.08 -33.81 -30.99
C ILE A 360 -7.79 -33.60 -32.34
N ASP A 361 -9.12 -33.74 -32.37
CA ASP A 361 -9.95 -33.57 -33.57
C ASP A 361 -9.88 -32.13 -34.11
N SER A 362 -9.79 -31.12 -33.22
CA SER A 362 -9.62 -29.70 -33.58
C SER A 362 -8.17 -29.19 -33.55
N PHE A 363 -7.16 -30.08 -33.52
CA PHE A 363 -5.77 -29.71 -33.23
C PHE A 363 -5.20 -28.57 -34.10
N ASN A 364 -5.45 -28.58 -35.42
CA ASN A 364 -4.90 -27.54 -36.30
C ASN A 364 -5.56 -26.17 -36.07
N ASP A 365 -6.87 -26.13 -35.86
CA ASP A 365 -7.61 -24.88 -35.58
C ASP A 365 -7.21 -24.30 -34.21
N LEU A 366 -6.93 -25.17 -33.23
CA LEU A 366 -6.43 -24.79 -31.91
C LEU A 366 -4.97 -24.29 -31.96
N MET A 367 -4.09 -24.90 -32.77
CA MET A 367 -2.74 -24.37 -33.00
C MET A 367 -2.77 -23.02 -33.70
N ASP A 368 -3.66 -22.83 -34.69
CA ASP A 368 -3.81 -21.55 -35.39
C ASP A 368 -4.44 -20.47 -34.49
N TYR A 369 -5.34 -20.84 -33.57
CA TYR A 369 -5.81 -19.96 -32.49
C TYR A 369 -4.65 -19.47 -31.62
N CYS A 370 -3.82 -20.38 -31.10
CA CYS A 370 -2.65 -20.02 -30.27
C CYS A 370 -1.68 -19.12 -31.07
N ALA A 371 -1.46 -19.42 -32.35
CA ALA A 371 -0.62 -18.62 -33.22
C ALA A 371 -1.20 -17.22 -33.52
N MET A 372 -2.53 -17.04 -33.50
CA MET A 372 -3.19 -15.74 -33.59
C MET A 372 -3.03 -14.90 -32.31
N ASP A 373 -3.09 -15.52 -31.13
CA ASP A 373 -2.82 -14.82 -29.85
C ASP A 373 -1.32 -14.43 -29.73
N VAL A 374 -0.41 -15.24 -30.29
CA VAL A 374 1.03 -14.91 -30.46
C VAL A 374 1.24 -13.73 -31.43
N ASP A 375 0.61 -13.75 -32.63
CA ASP A 375 0.63 -12.64 -33.60
C ASP A 375 0.12 -11.33 -32.96
N ALA A 376 -1.02 -11.39 -32.27
CA ALA A 376 -1.63 -10.25 -31.62
C ALA A 376 -0.78 -9.72 -30.45
N THR A 377 -0.16 -10.61 -29.67
CA THR A 377 0.75 -10.26 -28.58
C THR A 377 2.01 -9.56 -29.09
N PHE A 378 2.61 -10.04 -30.18
CA PHE A 378 3.73 -9.36 -30.83
C PHE A 378 3.34 -7.96 -31.32
N ALA A 379 2.20 -7.83 -32.02
CA ALA A 379 1.70 -6.54 -32.50
C ALA A 379 1.43 -5.54 -31.36
N VAL A 380 0.85 -6.01 -30.26
CA VAL A 380 0.60 -5.22 -29.04
C VAL A 380 1.91 -4.76 -28.39
N ILE A 381 2.87 -5.65 -28.18
CA ILE A 381 4.14 -5.31 -27.52
C ILE A 381 4.98 -4.38 -28.41
N LYS A 382 4.99 -4.60 -29.74
CA LYS A 382 5.62 -3.71 -30.73
C LYS A 382 5.12 -2.27 -30.65
N HIS A 383 3.83 -2.07 -30.34
CA HIS A 383 3.25 -0.74 -30.15
C HIS A 383 3.43 -0.18 -28.72
N LEU A 384 3.45 -1.04 -27.69
CA LEU A 384 3.60 -0.65 -26.29
C LEU A 384 5.04 -0.31 -25.89
N PHE A 385 6.04 -1.06 -26.35
CA PHE A 385 7.41 -0.96 -25.82
C PHE A 385 8.03 0.45 -25.98
N PRO A 386 7.93 1.14 -27.14
CA PRO A 386 8.41 2.52 -27.27
C PRO A 386 7.63 3.53 -26.39
N ARG A 387 6.33 3.29 -26.17
CA ARG A 387 5.50 4.12 -25.26
C ARG A 387 5.89 3.91 -23.80
N TYR A 388 6.25 2.68 -23.43
CA TYR A 388 6.76 2.34 -22.11
C TYR A 388 8.08 3.05 -21.84
N GLU A 389 9.08 2.98 -22.74
CA GLU A 389 10.35 3.72 -22.57
C GLU A 389 10.13 5.24 -22.46
N SER A 390 9.21 5.81 -23.26
CA SER A 390 8.89 7.24 -23.20
C SER A 390 8.22 7.67 -21.88
N LYS A 391 7.38 6.82 -21.29
CA LYS A 391 6.76 7.10 -19.97
C LYS A 391 7.69 6.76 -18.81
N ILE A 392 8.51 5.73 -18.92
CA ILE A 392 9.34 5.17 -17.84
C ILE A 392 10.80 5.11 -18.32
N PRO A 393 11.49 6.26 -18.39
CA PRO A 393 12.74 6.40 -19.15
C PRO A 393 14.01 5.93 -18.43
N HIS A 394 13.95 5.67 -17.11
CA HIS A 394 15.14 5.29 -16.35
C HIS A 394 15.41 3.77 -16.45
N PRO A 395 16.59 3.32 -16.90
CA PRO A 395 16.81 1.94 -17.36
C PRO A 395 16.58 0.88 -16.27
N ILE A 396 16.84 1.21 -15.00
CA ILE A 396 16.46 0.38 -13.83
C ILE A 396 15.03 -0.14 -13.91
N SER A 397 14.05 0.68 -14.28
CA SER A 397 12.64 0.27 -14.24
C SER A 397 12.27 -0.79 -15.29
N PHE A 398 13.12 -0.97 -16.30
CA PHE A 398 13.05 -2.10 -17.25
C PHE A 398 13.83 -3.29 -16.70
N SER A 399 15.09 -3.09 -16.30
CA SER A 399 16.01 -4.16 -15.84
C SER A 399 15.48 -4.94 -14.63
N VAL A 400 14.74 -4.29 -13.72
CA VAL A 400 14.10 -4.94 -12.57
C VAL A 400 13.04 -5.97 -12.98
N LEU A 401 12.37 -5.77 -14.12
CA LEU A 401 11.26 -6.63 -14.57
C LEU A 401 11.73 -8.05 -14.87
N ARG A 402 12.99 -8.23 -15.28
CA ARG A 402 13.65 -9.55 -15.37
C ARG A 402 13.57 -10.29 -14.04
N HIS A 403 14.04 -9.67 -12.96
CA HIS A 403 14.09 -10.29 -11.63
C HIS A 403 12.69 -10.49 -11.04
N MET A 404 11.82 -9.48 -11.15
CA MET A 404 10.41 -9.56 -10.73
C MET A 404 9.58 -10.55 -11.57
N GLY A 405 9.99 -10.86 -12.81
CA GLY A 405 9.38 -11.89 -13.65
C GLY A 405 9.82 -13.30 -13.25
N THR A 406 11.08 -13.48 -12.82
CA THR A 406 11.70 -14.79 -12.49
C THR A 406 11.52 -15.29 -11.05
N LEU A 407 10.59 -14.68 -10.29
CA LEU A 407 10.28 -15.05 -8.89
C LEU A 407 9.83 -16.52 -8.74
N PHE A 408 10.06 -17.11 -7.57
CA PHE A 408 9.80 -18.53 -7.28
C PHE A 408 9.65 -18.75 -5.77
N LEU A 409 9.05 -19.86 -5.37
CA LEU A 409 8.83 -20.21 -3.96
C LEU A 409 9.14 -21.70 -3.73
N PRO A 410 10.22 -22.06 -3.02
CA PRO A 410 10.53 -23.44 -2.67
C PRO A 410 9.63 -23.91 -1.53
N THR A 411 9.15 -25.14 -1.61
CA THR A 411 8.27 -25.78 -0.63
C THR A 411 8.64 -27.27 -0.50
N THR A 412 7.81 -28.07 0.16
CA THR A 412 7.97 -29.53 0.24
C THR A 412 6.60 -30.22 0.14
N LYS A 413 6.58 -31.56 0.01
CA LYS A 413 5.34 -32.38 0.01
C LYS A 413 4.41 -32.17 1.23
N LYS A 414 4.90 -31.52 2.30
CA LYS A 414 4.07 -30.95 3.38
C LYS A 414 2.95 -30.04 2.86
N TRP A 415 3.08 -29.49 1.65
CA TRP A 415 2.02 -28.72 1.00
C TRP A 415 0.73 -29.56 0.80
N ASP A 416 0.85 -30.80 0.34
CA ASP A 416 -0.29 -31.69 0.09
C ASP A 416 -0.92 -32.16 1.42
N GLU A 417 -0.08 -32.42 2.42
CA GLU A 417 -0.50 -32.72 3.80
C GLU A 417 -1.23 -31.53 4.44
N TYR A 418 -0.74 -30.30 4.24
CA TYR A 418 -1.38 -29.06 4.68
C TYR A 418 -2.72 -28.84 3.97
N VAL A 419 -2.76 -28.98 2.63
CA VAL A 419 -3.99 -28.80 1.84
C VAL A 419 -5.07 -29.77 2.29
N SER A 420 -4.73 -31.06 2.40
CA SER A 420 -5.67 -32.10 2.83
C SER A 420 -6.08 -31.96 4.30
N THR A 421 -5.17 -31.57 5.19
CA THR A 421 -5.47 -31.37 6.62
C THR A 421 -6.31 -30.12 6.86
N ALA A 422 -5.99 -28.99 6.22
CA ALA A 422 -6.76 -27.76 6.32
C ALA A 422 -8.17 -27.92 5.74
N GLU A 423 -8.31 -28.64 4.61
CA GLU A 423 -9.62 -28.95 4.05
C GLU A 423 -10.41 -29.91 4.94
N ARG A 424 -9.79 -31.00 5.44
CA ARG A 424 -10.46 -31.94 6.35
C ARG A 424 -10.99 -31.21 7.58
N ILE A 425 -10.15 -30.45 8.28
CA ILE A 425 -10.54 -29.71 9.48
C ILE A 425 -11.61 -28.64 9.13
N TYR A 426 -11.59 -28.06 7.93
CA TYR A 426 -12.67 -27.18 7.49
C TYR A 426 -14.02 -27.91 7.32
N GLN A 427 -14.02 -29.13 6.77
CA GLN A 427 -15.25 -29.94 6.67
C GLN A 427 -15.68 -30.48 8.04
N ASP A 428 -14.76 -30.99 8.88
CA ASP A 428 -15.02 -31.44 10.26
C ASP A 428 -15.76 -30.34 11.06
N ASN A 429 -15.25 -29.09 11.04
CA ASN A 429 -15.88 -27.93 11.67
C ASN A 429 -17.26 -27.60 11.07
N ARG A 430 -17.45 -27.80 9.77
CA ARG A 430 -18.70 -27.52 9.06
C ARG A 430 -19.77 -28.56 9.37
N GLU A 431 -19.38 -29.82 9.51
CA GLU A 431 -20.25 -30.93 9.92
C GLU A 431 -20.67 -30.76 11.37
N GLN A 432 -19.74 -30.49 12.30
CA GLN A 432 -20.04 -30.13 13.69
C GLN A 432 -21.05 -28.97 13.79
N VAL A 433 -20.83 -27.88 13.06
CA VAL A 433 -21.78 -26.75 13.00
C VAL A 433 -23.13 -27.16 12.40
N SER A 434 -23.15 -28.05 11.43
CA SER A 434 -24.40 -28.54 10.84
C SER A 434 -25.16 -29.43 11.82
N ASP A 435 -24.49 -30.36 12.50
CA ASP A 435 -25.11 -31.36 13.38
C ASP A 435 -25.65 -30.74 14.67
N ILE A 436 -24.97 -29.75 15.25
CA ILE A 436 -25.53 -28.94 16.35
C ILE A 436 -26.83 -28.24 15.89
N LEU A 437 -26.88 -27.74 14.65
CA LEU A 437 -28.06 -27.08 14.09
C LEU A 437 -29.17 -28.08 13.68
N LYS A 438 -28.82 -29.29 13.22
CA LYS A 438 -29.77 -30.39 12.96
C LYS A 438 -30.42 -30.83 14.26
N SER A 439 -29.64 -31.18 15.29
CA SER A 439 -30.15 -31.58 16.61
C SER A 439 -31.18 -30.59 17.17
N ARG A 440 -30.95 -29.29 17.03
CA ARG A 440 -31.88 -28.25 17.50
C ARG A 440 -33.10 -28.04 16.59
N ALA A 441 -33.00 -28.33 15.30
CA ALA A 441 -34.17 -28.42 14.43
C ALA A 441 -35.01 -29.67 14.74
N ASP A 442 -34.35 -30.79 15.01
CA ASP A 442 -34.96 -32.11 15.25
C ASP A 442 -35.63 -32.19 16.63
N GLU A 443 -35.04 -31.58 17.66
CA GLU A 443 -35.67 -31.35 18.97
C GLU A 443 -37.04 -30.64 18.84
N LEU A 444 -37.12 -29.61 18.00
CA LEU A 444 -38.32 -28.78 17.82
C LEU A 444 -39.43 -29.47 17.00
N ILE A 445 -39.17 -30.65 16.43
CA ILE A 445 -40.16 -31.44 15.69
C ILE A 445 -40.42 -32.82 16.31
N GLN A 446 -39.93 -33.10 17.53
CA GLN A 446 -40.12 -34.42 18.16
C GLN A 446 -41.59 -34.84 18.27
N PHE A 447 -42.52 -33.90 18.49
CA PHE A 447 -43.96 -34.15 18.46
C PHE A 447 -44.45 -34.74 17.12
N ALA A 448 -43.89 -34.29 15.99
CA ALA A 448 -44.24 -34.76 14.65
C ALA A 448 -43.57 -36.10 14.29
N VAL A 449 -42.39 -36.38 14.87
CA VAL A 449 -41.64 -37.62 14.70
C VAL A 449 -42.20 -38.77 15.55
N GLN A 450 -42.60 -38.46 16.80
CA GLN A 450 -43.08 -39.45 17.78
C GLN A 450 -44.62 -39.53 17.84
N HIS A 451 -45.32 -38.61 17.15
CA HIS A 451 -46.79 -38.47 17.17
C HIS A 451 -47.37 -38.20 18.58
N ASP A 452 -46.62 -37.47 19.40
CA ASP A 452 -46.97 -37.12 20.78
C ASP A 452 -47.09 -35.59 20.94
N GLU A 453 -48.30 -35.10 21.14
CA GLU A 453 -48.55 -33.66 21.33
C GLU A 453 -48.00 -33.10 22.65
N SER A 454 -47.64 -33.93 23.63
CA SER A 454 -46.99 -33.46 24.87
C SER A 454 -45.55 -32.98 24.63
N LEU A 455 -44.94 -33.39 23.52
CA LEU A 455 -43.63 -32.92 23.06
C LEU A 455 -43.71 -31.67 22.17
N LYS A 456 -44.89 -31.07 22.00
CA LYS A 456 -45.09 -29.84 21.22
C LYS A 456 -44.38 -28.67 21.91
N PRO A 457 -43.34 -28.04 21.31
CA PRO A 457 -42.74 -26.85 21.90
C PRO A 457 -43.72 -25.68 21.86
N ASP A 458 -43.66 -24.80 22.86
CA ASP A 458 -44.41 -23.54 22.83
C ASP A 458 -43.83 -22.63 21.74
N TRP A 459 -44.50 -22.63 20.59
CA TRP A 459 -44.25 -21.72 19.48
C TRP A 459 -45.27 -20.57 19.40
N GLU A 460 -46.20 -20.49 20.35
CA GLU A 460 -47.29 -19.52 20.34
C GLU A 460 -46.93 -18.29 21.20
N THR A 461 -46.15 -18.48 22.27
CA THR A 461 -45.61 -17.39 23.10
C THR A 461 -44.11 -17.13 22.91
N ASP A 462 -43.31 -18.13 22.51
CA ASP A 462 -41.84 -17.98 22.37
C ASP A 462 -41.48 -16.93 21.29
N PRO A 463 -40.70 -15.88 21.64
CA PRO A 463 -40.38 -14.79 20.72
C PRO A 463 -39.65 -15.17 19.43
N TRP A 464 -38.92 -16.29 19.42
CA TRP A 464 -38.14 -16.77 18.27
C TRP A 464 -38.89 -17.83 17.46
N LEU A 465 -39.51 -18.80 18.13
CA LEU A 465 -40.20 -19.91 17.48
C LEU A 465 -41.44 -19.46 16.73
N LYS A 466 -42.20 -18.49 17.26
CA LYS A 466 -43.39 -17.95 16.58
C LYS A 466 -43.11 -17.28 15.21
N GLN A 467 -41.84 -16.93 14.94
CA GLN A 467 -41.41 -16.37 13.65
C GLN A 467 -41.20 -17.45 12.56
N LEU A 468 -41.33 -18.74 12.90
CA LEU A 468 -41.20 -19.87 11.97
C LEU A 468 -42.57 -20.26 11.38
N ASP A 469 -42.57 -20.76 10.14
CA ASP A 469 -43.79 -21.27 9.48
C ASP A 469 -44.15 -22.68 9.99
N TRP A 470 -44.96 -22.73 11.05
CA TRP A 470 -45.46 -23.96 11.65
C TRP A 470 -46.59 -24.65 10.87
N THR A 471 -46.94 -24.19 9.66
CA THR A 471 -48.05 -24.81 8.92
C THR A 471 -47.75 -26.26 8.53
N ILE A 472 -48.57 -27.18 9.04
CA ILE A 472 -48.50 -28.61 8.68
C ILE A 472 -49.40 -28.83 7.46
N LYS A 473 -48.85 -29.42 6.40
CA LYS A 473 -49.58 -29.69 5.16
C LYS A 473 -50.14 -31.11 5.19
N GLU A 474 -51.47 -31.21 5.20
CA GLU A 474 -52.22 -32.47 5.23
C GLU A 474 -51.93 -33.39 4.03
N ALA A 475 -52.19 -34.69 4.22
CA ALA A 475 -52.10 -35.68 3.16
C ALA A 475 -53.20 -35.45 2.11
N ARG A 476 -52.81 -35.30 0.83
CA ARG A 476 -53.78 -35.26 -0.28
C ARG A 476 -54.32 -36.66 -0.56
N ILE A 477 -55.58 -36.89 -0.17
CA ILE A 477 -56.34 -38.13 -0.41
C ILE A 477 -57.28 -37.94 -1.61
N LYS A 478 -57.49 -39.00 -2.40
CA LYS A 478 -58.47 -39.06 -3.48
C LYS A 478 -59.89 -39.34 -2.95
N LYS A 479 -60.92 -39.17 -3.81
CA LYS A 479 -62.31 -39.54 -3.51
C LYS A 479 -62.52 -41.04 -3.20
N ASP A 480 -61.54 -41.88 -3.50
CA ASP A 480 -61.52 -43.34 -3.23
C ASP A 480 -60.85 -43.70 -1.87
N GLY A 481 -60.44 -42.70 -1.07
CA GLY A 481 -59.75 -42.90 0.21
C GLY A 481 -58.24 -43.18 0.08
N THR A 482 -57.70 -43.31 -1.13
CA THR A 482 -56.26 -43.60 -1.34
C THR A 482 -55.42 -42.33 -1.55
N PRO A 483 -54.13 -42.33 -1.15
CA PRO A 483 -53.23 -41.20 -1.39
C PRO A 483 -53.05 -40.83 -2.88
N TYR A 484 -52.84 -39.54 -3.15
CA TYR A 484 -52.36 -39.08 -4.46
C TYR A 484 -50.88 -39.47 -4.69
N LYS A 485 -50.54 -40.00 -5.88
CA LYS A 485 -49.17 -40.46 -6.22
C LYS A 485 -48.06 -39.40 -6.09
N LYS A 486 -48.37 -38.12 -6.17
CA LYS A 486 -47.42 -37.01 -5.94
C LYS A 486 -47.80 -36.28 -4.66
N GLN A 487 -47.39 -36.86 -3.53
CA GLN A 487 -47.47 -36.20 -2.23
C GLN A 487 -46.36 -35.17 -2.04
N SER A 488 -46.58 -34.22 -1.13
CA SER A 488 -45.55 -33.29 -0.67
C SER A 488 -44.49 -34.03 0.14
N PHE A 489 -43.22 -33.66 -0.03
CA PHE A 489 -42.14 -34.22 0.81
C PHE A 489 -42.35 -33.87 2.29
N LEU A 490 -42.11 -34.85 3.17
CA LEU A 490 -42.32 -34.79 4.63
C LEU A 490 -43.70 -34.21 5.03
N ILE A 491 -44.79 -34.87 4.65
CA ILE A 491 -46.14 -34.56 5.19
C ILE A 491 -46.19 -34.88 6.69
N GLY A 492 -46.96 -34.08 7.44
CA GLY A 492 -47.02 -34.14 8.91
C GLY A 492 -46.01 -33.23 9.63
N TYR A 493 -45.00 -32.72 8.91
CA TYR A 493 -43.96 -31.85 9.48
C TYR A 493 -44.30 -30.35 9.25
N PRO A 494 -43.80 -29.42 10.09
CA PRO A 494 -43.87 -27.98 9.86
C PRO A 494 -43.25 -27.53 8.54
N ASN A 495 -43.85 -26.55 7.85
CA ASN A 495 -43.33 -26.07 6.57
C ASN A 495 -41.91 -25.48 6.68
N TRP A 496 -41.58 -24.79 7.79
CA TRP A 496 -40.23 -24.27 8.03
C TRP A 496 -39.14 -25.35 7.99
N TYR A 497 -39.40 -26.52 8.58
CA TYR A 497 -38.46 -27.64 8.64
C TYR A 497 -38.33 -28.29 7.25
N ARG A 498 -39.46 -28.45 6.56
CA ARG A 498 -39.56 -29.08 5.23
C ARG A 498 -38.85 -28.26 4.13
N GLU A 499 -38.71 -26.95 4.30
CA GLU A 499 -37.98 -26.07 3.39
C GLU A 499 -36.44 -26.12 3.54
N LEU A 500 -35.94 -26.70 4.64
CA LEU A 500 -34.50 -26.93 4.83
C LEU A 500 -33.97 -28.08 3.95
N PHE A 501 -34.84 -28.98 3.49
CA PHE A 501 -34.46 -30.16 2.70
C PHE A 501 -34.28 -29.83 1.22
N LYS A 502 -33.02 -29.85 0.78
CA LYS A 502 -32.62 -29.56 -0.60
C LYS A 502 -32.19 -30.82 -1.31
N MET A 503 -32.34 -30.86 -2.62
CA MET A 503 -31.74 -31.91 -3.44
C MET A 503 -30.22 -31.80 -3.38
N VAL A 504 -29.56 -32.92 -3.08
CA VAL A 504 -28.12 -33.13 -3.13
C VAL A 504 -27.88 -34.30 -4.09
N GLU A 505 -26.81 -34.20 -4.86
CA GLU A 505 -26.40 -35.23 -5.81
C GLU A 505 -25.26 -36.03 -5.16
N LEU A 506 -25.47 -37.34 -5.02
CA LEU A 506 -24.53 -38.24 -4.37
C LEU A 506 -23.45 -38.69 -5.37
N SER A 507 -22.37 -39.31 -4.86
CA SER A 507 -21.22 -39.74 -5.65
C SER A 507 -21.52 -40.85 -6.68
N ASP A 508 -22.71 -41.44 -6.64
CA ASP A 508 -23.24 -42.40 -7.61
C ASP A 508 -24.19 -41.76 -8.66
N GLY A 509 -24.36 -40.44 -8.62
CA GLY A 509 -25.27 -39.69 -9.49
C GLY A 509 -26.75 -39.73 -9.05
N THR A 510 -27.09 -40.41 -7.95
CA THR A 510 -28.46 -40.38 -7.41
C THR A 510 -28.74 -39.04 -6.71
N LYS A 511 -30.02 -38.66 -6.63
CA LYS A 511 -30.43 -37.34 -6.11
C LYS A 511 -31.36 -37.51 -4.91
N GLU A 512 -30.82 -37.25 -3.73
CA GLU A 512 -31.49 -37.38 -2.43
C GLU A 512 -31.88 -36.00 -1.87
N LYS A 513 -32.90 -35.95 -1.01
CA LYS A 513 -33.19 -34.76 -0.21
C LYS A 513 -32.53 -34.81 1.17
N GLN A 514 -31.56 -33.93 1.41
CA GLN A 514 -30.86 -33.85 2.69
C GLN A 514 -31.10 -32.51 3.40
N LEU A 515 -31.05 -32.54 4.74
CA LEU A 515 -31.29 -31.41 5.63
C LEU A 515 -30.14 -30.39 5.55
N ASN A 516 -30.36 -29.29 4.82
CA ASN A 516 -29.33 -28.30 4.50
C ASN A 516 -29.44 -27.06 5.39
N ILE A 517 -28.92 -27.17 6.62
CA ILE A 517 -28.88 -26.08 7.60
C ILE A 517 -27.44 -25.60 7.87
N THR A 518 -27.25 -24.29 7.94
CA THR A 518 -25.94 -23.61 8.08
C THR A 518 -26.10 -22.27 8.82
N VAL A 519 -25.00 -21.67 9.27
CA VAL A 519 -24.96 -20.28 9.81
C VAL A 519 -25.48 -19.20 8.85
N ARG A 520 -25.68 -19.50 7.56
CA ARG A 520 -26.25 -18.58 6.56
C ARG A 520 -27.77 -18.77 6.37
N THR A 521 -28.37 -19.82 6.92
CA THR A 521 -29.80 -20.10 6.81
C THR A 521 -30.59 -19.10 7.68
N ARG A 522 -31.65 -18.48 7.12
CA ARG A 522 -32.37 -17.37 7.79
C ARG A 522 -32.92 -17.70 9.17
N ILE A 523 -33.33 -18.95 9.42
CA ILE A 523 -33.89 -19.35 10.71
C ILE A 523 -32.84 -19.62 11.79
N THR A 524 -31.55 -19.69 11.46
CA THR A 524 -30.51 -20.08 12.42
C THR A 524 -30.40 -19.14 13.63
N PRO A 525 -30.50 -17.80 13.50
CA PRO A 525 -30.63 -16.90 14.65
C PRO A 525 -31.84 -17.17 15.58
N LEU A 526 -32.91 -17.77 15.06
CA LEU A 526 -34.11 -18.12 15.82
C LEU A 526 -33.92 -19.44 16.58
N LEU A 527 -33.40 -20.46 15.90
CA LEU A 527 -33.04 -21.75 16.50
C LEU A 527 -31.98 -21.60 17.60
N LEU A 528 -31.03 -20.68 17.41
CA LEU A 528 -30.03 -20.31 18.40
C LEU A 528 -30.55 -19.29 19.46
N ARG A 529 -31.84 -18.95 19.46
CA ARG A 529 -32.48 -17.95 20.35
C ARG A 529 -31.59 -16.73 20.61
N LEU A 530 -31.14 -16.09 19.53
CA LEU A 530 -30.18 -14.97 19.60
C LEU A 530 -30.84 -13.68 20.09
N LYS A 531 -30.05 -12.89 20.82
CA LYS A 531 -30.45 -11.66 21.50
C LYS A 531 -29.54 -10.50 21.12
N TRP A 532 -30.08 -9.29 21.07
CA TRP A 532 -29.34 -8.04 20.87
C TRP A 532 -29.66 -7.05 22.00
N GLU A 533 -28.64 -6.53 22.69
CA GLU A 533 -28.76 -5.74 23.94
C GLU A 533 -29.60 -6.45 25.02
N GLY A 534 -29.68 -7.80 24.96
CA GLY A 534 -30.48 -8.66 25.84
C GLY A 534 -31.86 -9.06 25.30
N GLU A 535 -32.37 -8.33 24.30
CA GLU A 535 -33.72 -8.48 23.74
C GLU A 535 -33.76 -9.47 22.55
N PRO A 536 -34.87 -10.20 22.31
CA PRO A 536 -34.96 -11.15 21.19
C PRO A 536 -34.76 -10.51 19.80
N LEU A 537 -34.06 -11.22 18.91
CA LEU A 537 -33.98 -10.85 17.50
C LEU A 537 -35.28 -11.17 16.74
N ILE A 538 -35.75 -10.20 15.97
CA ILE A 538 -36.94 -10.28 15.11
C ILE A 538 -36.53 -10.05 13.65
N TRP A 539 -37.04 -10.87 12.73
CA TRP A 539 -36.86 -10.68 11.29
C TRP A 539 -38.00 -9.87 10.66
N THR A 540 -37.64 -8.79 9.97
CA THR A 540 -38.56 -7.98 9.14
C THR A 540 -38.15 -8.07 7.67
N ASP A 541 -39.09 -8.25 6.74
CA ASP A 541 -38.74 -8.43 5.32
C ASP A 541 -38.39 -7.11 4.62
N SER A 542 -38.70 -5.97 5.23
CA SER A 542 -38.22 -4.62 4.86
C SER A 542 -36.85 -4.27 5.48
N GLN A 543 -36.70 -4.28 6.80
CA GLN A 543 -35.52 -3.75 7.51
C GLN A 543 -34.50 -4.81 7.97
N GLY A 544 -34.78 -6.11 7.79
CA GLY A 544 -33.92 -7.21 8.18
C GLY A 544 -34.01 -7.52 9.68
N TRP A 545 -32.88 -7.90 10.29
CA TRP A 545 -32.80 -8.16 11.73
C TRP A 545 -32.97 -6.88 12.56
N CYS A 546 -33.93 -6.94 13.48
CA CYS A 546 -34.27 -5.91 14.46
C CYS A 546 -34.33 -6.52 15.86
N PHE A 547 -34.44 -5.67 16.89
CA PHE A 547 -34.73 -6.06 18.27
C PHE A 547 -35.86 -5.19 18.84
N LYS A 548 -36.67 -5.76 19.74
CA LYS A 548 -37.87 -5.14 20.33
C LYS A 548 -37.48 -4.37 21.60
N VAL A 549 -37.87 -3.11 21.71
CA VAL A 549 -37.62 -2.23 22.86
C VAL A 549 -38.95 -1.67 23.37
N PRO A 550 -39.22 -1.65 24.68
CA PRO A 550 -40.42 -1.02 25.23
C PRO A 550 -40.54 0.45 24.84
N TYR A 551 -41.75 0.89 24.47
CA TYR A 551 -42.05 2.30 24.19
C TYR A 551 -42.02 3.06 25.52
N ASN A 552 -40.87 3.64 25.82
CA ASN A 552 -40.60 4.55 26.91
C ASN A 552 -39.58 5.56 26.39
N ASP A 553 -39.89 6.85 26.48
CA ASP A 553 -39.07 7.92 25.92
C ASP A 553 -37.62 7.89 26.45
N ASP A 554 -37.42 7.52 27.72
CA ASP A 554 -36.07 7.35 28.32
C ASP A 554 -35.27 6.23 27.64
N ARG A 555 -35.93 5.11 27.31
CA ARG A 555 -35.30 3.95 26.64
C ARG A 555 -35.08 4.21 25.17
N ILE A 556 -36.01 4.88 24.50
CA ILE A 556 -35.86 5.30 23.10
C ILE A 556 -34.65 6.25 23.00
N ALA A 557 -34.55 7.24 23.90
CA ALA A 557 -33.41 8.14 23.99
C ALA A 557 -32.09 7.40 24.31
N GLU A 558 -32.10 6.37 25.17
CA GLU A 558 -30.92 5.53 25.44
C GLU A 558 -30.39 4.85 24.15
N PHE A 559 -31.26 4.20 23.38
CA PHE A 559 -30.85 3.49 22.17
C PHE A 559 -30.52 4.44 21.00
N GLU A 560 -31.16 5.60 20.91
CA GLU A 560 -30.79 6.66 19.95
C GLU A 560 -29.43 7.29 20.30
N ALA A 561 -29.12 7.50 21.59
CA ALA A 561 -27.80 7.93 22.04
C ALA A 561 -26.71 6.87 21.77
N LYS A 562 -27.06 5.58 21.77
CA LYS A 562 -26.22 4.48 21.28
C LYS A 562 -26.13 4.38 19.74
N ASN A 563 -26.75 5.31 18.99
CA ASN A 563 -26.85 5.36 17.53
C ASN A 563 -27.60 4.19 16.86
N TYR A 564 -28.45 3.47 17.60
CA TYR A 564 -29.38 2.54 16.95
C TYR A 564 -30.44 3.31 16.17
N ASN A 565 -30.81 2.77 15.01
CA ASN A 565 -31.77 3.40 14.10
C ASN A 565 -33.13 2.70 14.28
N GLN A 566 -34.19 3.45 14.58
CA GLN A 566 -35.55 2.90 14.58
C GLN A 566 -35.90 2.30 13.21
N ALA A 567 -36.58 1.15 13.21
CA ALA A 567 -36.97 0.44 12.01
C ALA A 567 -38.23 1.04 11.37
N ARG A 568 -38.10 1.53 10.12
CA ARG A 568 -39.24 1.99 9.32
C ARG A 568 -39.76 0.81 8.48
N LEU A 569 -40.79 0.15 8.98
CA LEU A 569 -41.43 -1.00 8.33
C LEU A 569 -42.16 -0.58 7.03
N SER A 570 -42.38 -1.53 6.13
CA SER A 570 -43.41 -1.40 5.09
C SER A 570 -44.81 -1.54 5.71
N GLU A 571 -45.86 -1.18 4.95
CA GLU A 571 -47.25 -1.39 5.39
C GLU A 571 -47.53 -2.87 5.70
N GLU A 572 -47.01 -3.78 4.87
CA GLU A 572 -47.10 -5.24 5.04
C GLU A 572 -46.40 -5.75 6.32
N ASP A 573 -45.16 -5.30 6.60
CA ASP A 573 -44.46 -5.66 7.86
C ASP A 573 -45.18 -5.01 9.05
N LEU A 574 -45.70 -3.79 8.91
CA LEU A 574 -46.37 -3.08 10.00
C LEU A 574 -47.67 -3.77 10.39
N GLU A 575 -48.53 -4.15 9.43
CA GLU A 575 -49.76 -4.92 9.70
C GLU A 575 -49.43 -6.25 10.39
N LYS A 576 -48.43 -6.97 9.88
CA LYS A 576 -47.95 -8.25 10.43
C LYS A 576 -47.47 -8.15 11.88
N PHE A 577 -46.73 -7.10 12.23
CA PHE A 577 -46.15 -6.93 13.56
C PHE A 577 -46.97 -6.06 14.52
N LEU A 578 -48.05 -5.39 14.06
CA LEU A 578 -48.86 -4.48 14.87
C LEU A 578 -49.33 -5.08 16.22
N PRO A 579 -49.82 -6.35 16.29
CA PRO A 579 -50.25 -6.94 17.55
C PRO A 579 -49.10 -7.09 18.55
N GLU A 580 -47.89 -7.38 18.07
CA GLU A 580 -46.70 -7.55 18.92
C GLU A 580 -46.14 -6.22 19.42
N LEU A 581 -46.42 -5.12 18.72
CA LEU A 581 -46.00 -3.78 19.08
C LEU A 581 -46.99 -3.10 20.05
N GLN A 582 -48.09 -3.76 20.41
CA GLN A 582 -49.15 -3.29 21.33
C GLN A 582 -49.47 -4.34 22.42
N ASP A 583 -48.48 -5.17 22.74
CA ASP A 583 -48.58 -6.38 23.55
C ASP A 583 -48.83 -6.10 25.05
N LEU A 584 -49.80 -6.79 25.65
CA LEU A 584 -50.19 -6.70 27.08
C LEU A 584 -50.40 -5.27 27.64
N GLY A 585 -50.79 -4.32 26.78
CA GLY A 585 -51.00 -2.91 27.16
C GLY A 585 -49.72 -2.06 27.22
N GLN A 586 -48.59 -2.62 26.78
CA GLN A 586 -47.33 -1.93 26.62
C GLN A 586 -47.02 -1.78 25.13
N SER A 587 -46.82 -0.54 24.66
CA SER A 587 -46.35 -0.32 23.29
C SER A 587 -44.86 -0.65 23.16
N TYR A 588 -44.39 -0.97 21.95
CA TYR A 588 -42.99 -1.26 21.66
C TYR A 588 -42.50 -0.61 20.36
N VAL A 589 -41.19 -0.39 20.26
CA VAL A 589 -40.48 0.12 19.08
C VAL A 589 -39.45 -0.93 18.63
N LEU A 590 -39.27 -1.09 17.32
CA LEU A 590 -38.19 -1.92 16.77
C LEU A 590 -36.96 -1.06 16.44
N PHE A 591 -35.79 -1.47 16.91
CA PHE A 591 -34.50 -0.91 16.49
C PHE A 591 -33.77 -1.87 15.55
N LYS A 592 -33.12 -1.35 14.52
CA LYS A 592 -32.34 -2.14 13.56
C LYS A 592 -31.03 -2.62 14.16
N VAL A 593 -30.69 -3.89 13.93
CA VAL A 593 -29.33 -4.38 14.16
C VAL A 593 -28.36 -3.63 13.21
N PRO A 594 -27.26 -3.03 13.71
CA PRO A 594 -26.32 -2.27 12.89
C PRO A 594 -25.73 -3.12 11.76
N HIS A 595 -25.58 -2.53 10.58
CA HIS A 595 -24.95 -3.16 9.42
C HIS A 595 -23.54 -2.56 9.19
N PRO A 596 -22.45 -3.36 9.08
CA PRO A 596 -21.06 -2.86 8.98
C PRO A 596 -20.80 -1.87 7.85
N GLY A 597 -21.54 -2.00 6.74
CA GLY A 597 -21.52 -1.09 5.59
C GLY A 597 -22.48 0.11 5.69
N GLY A 598 -22.85 0.55 6.90
CA GLY A 598 -23.60 1.78 7.18
C GLY A 598 -25.12 1.60 7.41
N PRO A 599 -25.78 2.56 8.10
CA PRO A 599 -27.15 2.44 8.64
C PRO A 599 -28.26 2.36 7.58
N LYS A 600 -27.98 2.83 6.35
CA LYS A 600 -28.91 2.73 5.22
C LYS A 600 -29.10 1.29 4.71
N LYS A 601 -28.19 0.37 5.05
CA LYS A 601 -28.33 -1.06 4.71
C LYS A 601 -29.15 -1.77 5.79
N ARG A 602 -29.62 -2.98 5.47
CA ARG A 602 -30.30 -3.88 6.43
C ARG A 602 -29.37 -4.99 6.89
N CYS A 603 -29.45 -5.38 8.15
CA CYS A 603 -28.73 -6.57 8.63
C CYS A 603 -29.45 -7.83 8.13
N THR A 604 -28.77 -8.65 7.33
CA THR A 604 -29.30 -9.94 6.85
C THR A 604 -28.67 -11.15 7.54
N SER A 605 -27.48 -11.01 8.14
CA SER A 605 -26.75 -12.10 8.78
C SER A 605 -25.94 -11.63 10.00
N VAL A 606 -26.50 -11.85 11.19
CA VAL A 606 -25.85 -11.63 12.49
C VAL A 606 -24.76 -12.67 12.81
N MET A 607 -24.76 -13.83 12.14
CA MET A 607 -23.76 -14.89 12.31
C MET A 607 -22.49 -14.67 11.47
N SER A 608 -22.25 -13.45 10.99
CA SER A 608 -21.08 -13.12 10.17
C SER A 608 -19.93 -12.54 11.00
N LYS A 609 -18.68 -12.71 10.54
CA LYS A 609 -17.44 -12.33 11.24
C LYS A 609 -17.44 -10.93 11.86
N SER A 610 -18.09 -9.97 11.21
CA SER A 610 -18.23 -8.59 11.67
C SER A 610 -18.95 -8.45 13.02
N TYR A 611 -19.69 -9.48 13.46
CA TYR A 611 -20.47 -9.46 14.69
C TYR A 611 -19.80 -10.16 15.88
N LEU A 612 -18.64 -10.80 15.69
CA LEU A 612 -17.90 -11.48 16.77
C LEU A 612 -17.57 -10.52 17.93
N LYS A 613 -17.13 -9.29 17.62
CA LYS A 613 -16.89 -8.24 18.63
C LYS A 613 -18.13 -7.90 19.47
N TYR A 614 -19.33 -8.02 18.90
CA TYR A 614 -20.59 -7.85 19.66
C TYR A 614 -20.94 -9.10 20.48
N PHE A 615 -20.47 -10.29 20.09
CA PHE A 615 -20.64 -11.49 20.91
C PHE A 615 -19.69 -11.49 22.11
N ASP A 616 -18.42 -11.16 21.89
CA ASP A 616 -17.39 -11.12 22.95
C ASP A 616 -17.65 -10.05 24.02
N ASN A 617 -18.35 -8.96 23.67
CA ASN A 617 -18.75 -7.91 24.63
C ASN A 617 -20.20 -8.07 25.15
N GLY A 618 -20.90 -9.16 24.78
CA GLY A 618 -22.25 -9.48 25.26
C GLY A 618 -23.41 -8.71 24.62
N VAL A 619 -23.17 -7.78 23.69
CA VAL A 619 -24.22 -7.06 22.96
C VAL A 619 -25.05 -8.01 22.09
N LEU A 620 -24.41 -8.92 21.38
CA LEU A 620 -25.03 -10.08 20.75
C LEU A 620 -24.87 -11.28 21.70
N SER A 621 -25.95 -11.96 22.04
CA SER A 621 -25.89 -13.12 22.93
C SER A 621 -26.88 -14.21 22.49
N SER A 622 -26.90 -15.33 23.19
CA SER A 622 -27.78 -16.47 22.95
C SER A 622 -28.32 -16.98 24.28
N HIS A 623 -29.46 -17.67 24.24
CA HIS A 623 -29.90 -18.53 25.36
C HIS A 623 -29.01 -19.78 25.53
N TYR A 624 -28.17 -20.11 24.54
CA TYR A 624 -27.44 -21.36 24.43
C TYR A 624 -25.92 -21.18 24.29
N GLU A 625 -25.14 -21.93 25.05
CA GLU A 625 -23.67 -21.80 25.09
C GLU A 625 -23.00 -22.19 23.76
N TYR A 626 -23.50 -23.23 23.08
CA TYR A 626 -22.99 -23.71 21.78
C TYR A 626 -23.18 -22.70 20.63
N ALA A 627 -23.94 -21.61 20.82
CA ALA A 627 -23.94 -20.51 19.85
C ALA A 627 -22.58 -19.79 19.80
N LYS A 628 -21.85 -19.74 20.92
CA LYS A 628 -20.46 -19.23 20.97
C LYS A 628 -19.51 -20.14 20.21
N GLU A 629 -19.67 -21.45 20.38
CA GLU A 629 -18.92 -22.50 19.68
C GLU A 629 -19.10 -22.37 18.16
N ILE A 630 -20.35 -22.34 17.67
CA ILE A 630 -20.66 -22.15 16.24
C ILE A 630 -20.02 -20.87 15.66
N LEU A 631 -20.02 -19.77 16.42
CA LEU A 631 -19.37 -18.52 16.00
C LEU A 631 -17.84 -18.63 15.99
N GLY A 632 -17.25 -19.34 16.96
CA GLY A 632 -15.83 -19.66 17.00
C GLY A 632 -15.38 -20.50 15.80
N LEU A 633 -16.07 -21.61 15.53
CA LEU A 633 -15.80 -22.50 14.39
C LEU A 633 -15.92 -21.75 13.05
N ASN A 634 -16.95 -20.92 12.89
CA ASN A 634 -17.13 -20.06 11.70
C ASN A 634 -16.05 -18.96 11.57
N SER A 635 -15.55 -18.42 12.69
CA SER A 635 -14.40 -17.51 12.70
C SER A 635 -13.11 -18.23 12.27
N MET A 636 -12.89 -19.44 12.79
CA MET A 636 -11.73 -20.28 12.53
C MET A 636 -11.64 -20.74 11.08
N ALA A 637 -12.79 -21.08 10.48
CA ALA A 637 -12.94 -21.34 9.05
C ALA A 637 -12.85 -20.09 8.16
N SER A 638 -12.93 -18.86 8.72
CA SER A 638 -13.09 -17.64 7.91
C SER A 638 -11.88 -17.25 7.05
N TYR A 639 -10.67 -17.72 7.38
CA TYR A 639 -9.51 -17.55 6.50
C TYR A 639 -9.55 -18.54 5.34
N TRP A 640 -9.70 -19.84 5.65
CA TRP A 640 -9.77 -20.89 4.63
C TRP A 640 -10.89 -20.62 3.62
N MET A 641 -12.13 -20.34 4.06
CA MET A 641 -13.25 -20.00 3.15
C MET A 641 -12.98 -18.82 2.19
N GLY A 642 -12.08 -17.90 2.54
CA GLY A 642 -11.73 -16.75 1.69
C GLY A 642 -10.59 -17.01 0.71
N ASN A 643 -9.75 -18.02 0.97
CA ASN A 643 -8.49 -18.25 0.23
C ASN A 643 -8.40 -19.65 -0.39
N ARG A 644 -9.18 -20.63 0.09
CA ARG A 644 -9.15 -22.07 -0.28
C ARG A 644 -8.85 -22.28 -1.75
N ASN A 645 -9.71 -21.84 -2.66
CA ASN A 645 -9.52 -22.07 -4.10
C ASN A 645 -8.15 -21.54 -4.56
N ARG A 646 -7.76 -20.32 -4.20
CA ARG A 646 -6.45 -19.76 -4.58
C ARG A 646 -5.25 -20.57 -4.06
N ILE A 647 -5.42 -21.27 -2.94
CA ILE A 647 -4.43 -22.19 -2.36
C ILE A 647 -4.44 -23.53 -3.11
N MET A 648 -5.61 -24.10 -3.39
CA MET A 648 -5.76 -25.31 -4.24
C MET A 648 -5.21 -25.08 -5.66
N ASP A 649 -5.41 -23.88 -6.22
CA ASP A 649 -5.06 -23.49 -7.59
C ASP A 649 -3.57 -23.10 -7.75
N GLN A 650 -2.72 -23.36 -6.73
CA GLN A 650 -1.27 -23.18 -6.82
C GLN A 650 -0.64 -24.35 -7.58
N PHE A 651 0.23 -24.03 -8.53
CA PHE A 651 0.90 -25.04 -9.34
C PHE A 651 2.25 -25.40 -8.70
N VAL A 652 2.24 -26.49 -7.91
CA VAL A 652 3.44 -27.09 -7.32
C VAL A 652 4.02 -28.10 -8.31
N ILE A 653 5.31 -28.00 -8.59
CA ILE A 653 6.08 -29.09 -9.19
C ILE A 653 6.95 -29.69 -8.09
N TYR A 654 7.02 -31.02 -7.99
CA TYR A 654 7.93 -31.73 -7.10
C TYR A 654 9.17 -32.21 -7.83
N GLN A 655 10.28 -32.29 -7.09
CA GLN A 655 11.56 -32.77 -7.58
C GLN A 655 11.45 -34.22 -8.08
N ASP A 656 11.87 -34.47 -9.32
CA ASP A 656 12.05 -35.82 -9.85
C ASP A 656 13.34 -36.46 -9.28
N PRO A 657 13.29 -37.63 -8.62
CA PRO A 657 14.48 -38.36 -8.19
C PRO A 657 15.40 -38.82 -9.33
N GLU A 658 14.90 -38.95 -10.56
CA GLU A 658 15.64 -39.47 -11.72
C GLU A 658 16.19 -38.38 -12.67
N ASN A 659 15.92 -37.09 -12.44
CA ASN A 659 16.22 -35.96 -13.34
C ASN A 659 15.67 -36.09 -14.79
N LYS A 660 14.61 -36.88 -15.01
CA LYS A 660 14.00 -37.07 -16.34
C LYS A 660 12.93 -36.02 -16.63
N LYS A 661 12.12 -35.65 -15.63
CA LYS A 661 11.02 -34.67 -15.74
C LYS A 661 11.46 -33.24 -15.37
N ASN A 662 12.33 -33.08 -14.39
CA ASN A 662 12.85 -31.78 -13.95
C ASN A 662 14.22 -31.90 -13.27
N GLN A 663 14.95 -30.78 -13.19
CA GLN A 663 16.24 -30.69 -12.51
C GLN A 663 16.27 -29.44 -11.63
N PHE A 664 16.00 -29.62 -10.33
CA PHE A 664 15.95 -28.50 -9.37
C PHE A 664 17.36 -28.03 -8.96
N PHE A 665 18.33 -28.94 -8.87
CA PHE A 665 19.67 -28.69 -8.35
C PHE A 665 20.77 -28.99 -9.39
N GLN A 666 21.94 -28.38 -9.21
CA GLN A 666 23.10 -28.65 -10.07
C GLN A 666 23.88 -29.92 -9.68
N THR A 667 23.70 -30.44 -8.46
CA THR A 667 24.47 -31.57 -7.93
C THR A 667 23.57 -32.69 -7.38
N PRO A 668 23.87 -33.97 -7.64
CA PRO A 668 23.12 -35.10 -7.09
C PRO A 668 23.07 -35.13 -5.55
N GLU A 669 24.09 -34.59 -4.89
CA GLU A 669 24.20 -34.52 -3.42
C GLU A 669 23.18 -33.55 -2.82
N GLN A 670 22.94 -32.40 -3.47
CA GLN A 670 21.90 -31.46 -3.07
C GLN A 670 20.50 -32.04 -3.31
N GLN A 671 20.29 -32.69 -4.46
CA GLN A 671 19.04 -33.34 -4.82
C GLN A 671 18.66 -34.48 -3.84
N SER A 672 19.63 -35.36 -3.56
CA SER A 672 19.49 -36.46 -2.58
C SER A 672 19.29 -35.95 -1.15
N SER A 673 19.73 -34.72 -0.87
CA SER A 673 19.53 -34.04 0.42
C SER A 673 18.17 -33.37 0.57
N ASN A 674 17.38 -33.25 -0.51
CA ASN A 674 16.10 -32.56 -0.56
C ASN A 674 15.02 -33.36 -1.36
N PRO A 675 14.81 -34.67 -1.10
CA PRO A 675 13.99 -35.56 -1.95
C PRO A 675 12.50 -35.20 -2.03
N ASP A 676 11.99 -34.42 -1.07
CA ASP A 676 10.59 -34.01 -0.98
C ASP A 676 10.36 -32.54 -1.38
N MET A 677 11.37 -31.90 -2.00
CA MET A 677 11.27 -30.51 -2.41
C MET A 677 10.24 -30.29 -3.52
N GLY A 678 9.45 -29.23 -3.37
CA GLY A 678 8.63 -28.64 -4.43
C GLY A 678 9.07 -27.22 -4.75
N ILE A 679 8.64 -26.71 -5.90
CA ILE A 679 8.74 -25.30 -6.29
C ILE A 679 7.37 -24.85 -6.81
N ILE A 680 6.94 -23.65 -6.40
CA ILE A 680 5.77 -22.93 -6.90
C ILE A 680 6.25 -21.70 -7.68
N ILE A 681 5.70 -21.50 -8.87
CA ILE A 681 5.88 -20.25 -9.62
C ILE A 681 4.64 -19.35 -9.37
N PRO A 682 4.79 -18.20 -8.67
CA PRO A 682 3.67 -17.32 -8.40
C PRO A 682 3.19 -16.63 -9.69
N LYS A 683 1.86 -16.49 -9.84
CA LYS A 683 1.18 -15.82 -10.98
C LYS A 683 1.30 -14.29 -10.89
N PHE A 684 2.55 -13.81 -10.85
CA PHE A 684 2.98 -12.48 -10.47
C PHE A 684 3.10 -11.54 -11.68
N VAL A 685 2.16 -10.60 -11.80
CA VAL A 685 2.19 -9.54 -12.82
C VAL A 685 3.05 -8.39 -12.31
N THR A 686 4.15 -8.08 -12.99
CA THR A 686 5.19 -7.15 -12.49
C THR A 686 4.71 -5.71 -12.31
N MET A 687 3.88 -5.20 -13.22
CA MET A 687 3.19 -3.90 -13.11
C MET A 687 1.67 -4.06 -13.23
N GLY A 688 1.06 -4.84 -12.33
CA GLY A 688 -0.38 -5.16 -12.35
C GLY A 688 -1.34 -4.03 -11.97
N THR A 689 -0.84 -2.89 -11.46
CA THR A 689 -1.66 -1.70 -11.17
C THR A 689 -1.20 -0.45 -11.94
N ILE A 690 -2.08 0.55 -12.05
CA ILE A 690 -1.77 1.91 -12.53
C ILE A 690 -0.63 2.59 -11.74
N THR A 691 -0.37 2.14 -10.51
CA THR A 691 0.72 2.63 -9.65
C THR A 691 2.01 1.83 -9.85
N ARG A 692 2.07 1.00 -10.90
CA ARG A 692 3.13 0.04 -11.25
C ARG A 692 3.39 -1.03 -10.19
N ARG A 693 2.54 -1.15 -9.16
CA ARG A 693 2.66 -2.20 -8.15
C ARG A 693 2.34 -3.55 -8.80
N ALA A 694 3.08 -4.57 -8.39
CA ALA A 694 2.82 -5.93 -8.81
C ALA A 694 1.46 -6.43 -8.29
N THR A 695 0.88 -7.41 -8.98
CA THR A 695 -0.35 -8.10 -8.53
C THR A 695 -0.22 -9.61 -8.68
N GLU A 696 -0.60 -10.31 -7.62
CA GLU A 696 -0.80 -11.76 -7.54
C GLU A 696 -1.90 -11.96 -6.48
N ASN A 697 -2.73 -13.01 -6.60
CA ASN A 697 -3.96 -13.14 -5.84
C ASN A 697 -3.81 -13.86 -4.48
N THR A 698 -2.64 -14.39 -4.16
CA THR A 698 -2.44 -15.39 -3.11
C THR A 698 -1.38 -14.92 -2.12
N TRP A 699 -0.11 -14.96 -2.52
CA TRP A 699 1.10 -14.62 -1.77
C TRP A 699 1.17 -13.15 -1.39
N LEU A 700 0.79 -12.24 -2.29
CA LEU A 700 0.68 -10.81 -1.98
C LEU A 700 -0.50 -10.47 -1.03
N THR A 701 -1.38 -11.44 -0.77
CA THR A 701 -2.50 -11.29 0.19
C THR A 701 -2.43 -12.25 1.37
N ALA A 702 -1.37 -13.07 1.45
CA ALA A 702 -1.21 -14.11 2.45
C ALA A 702 -0.97 -13.47 3.84
N SER A 703 -1.85 -13.78 4.78
CA SER A 703 -1.69 -13.34 6.17
C SER A 703 -0.59 -14.13 6.88
N ASN A 704 -0.06 -13.56 7.96
CA ASN A 704 0.73 -14.31 8.93
C ASN A 704 -0.13 -15.42 9.58
N ALA A 705 0.54 -16.46 10.06
CA ALA A 705 -0.05 -17.55 10.85
C ALA A 705 -0.82 -17.01 12.08
N LYS A 706 -1.92 -17.69 12.41
CA LYS A 706 -2.78 -17.36 13.54
C LYS A 706 -3.34 -18.63 14.19
N ALA A 707 -3.14 -18.75 15.50
CA ALA A 707 -3.67 -19.86 16.30
C ALA A 707 -5.22 -19.98 16.20
N ASP A 708 -5.94 -18.90 15.90
CA ASP A 708 -7.40 -18.91 15.72
C ASP A 708 -7.88 -19.39 14.34
N ARG A 709 -7.02 -19.79 13.37
CA ARG A 709 -7.45 -19.96 11.95
C ARG A 709 -6.78 -21.09 11.17
N ILE A 710 -7.64 -21.94 10.61
CA ILE A 710 -7.31 -22.97 9.60
C ILE A 710 -6.59 -22.31 8.42
N GLY A 711 -5.49 -22.94 7.98
CA GLY A 711 -4.76 -22.60 6.76
C GLY A 711 -3.92 -21.33 6.85
N SER A 712 -3.96 -20.58 7.95
CA SER A 712 -3.32 -19.26 8.06
C SER A 712 -1.79 -19.31 8.07
N GLU A 713 -1.21 -20.47 8.33
CA GLU A 713 0.22 -20.78 8.29
C GLU A 713 0.85 -20.77 6.88
N LEU A 714 0.05 -20.60 5.82
CA LEU A 714 0.40 -20.67 4.39
C LEU A 714 1.84 -20.20 4.04
N LYS A 715 2.28 -19.03 4.51
CA LYS A 715 3.64 -18.53 4.23
C LYS A 715 4.74 -19.49 4.73
N SER A 716 4.56 -20.10 5.90
CA SER A 716 5.57 -20.96 6.55
C SER A 716 5.79 -22.34 5.90
N LEU A 717 4.97 -22.68 4.90
CA LEU A 717 5.16 -23.85 4.01
C LEU A 717 6.22 -23.59 2.93
N ILE A 718 6.59 -22.32 2.74
CA ILE A 718 7.74 -21.96 1.92
C ILE A 718 8.98 -22.12 2.82
N GLU A 719 9.65 -23.26 2.63
CA GLU A 719 10.78 -23.72 3.43
C GLU A 719 12.05 -23.68 2.56
N ALA A 720 13.15 -23.13 3.09
CA ALA A 720 14.42 -23.04 2.36
C ALA A 720 15.09 -24.43 2.27
N PRO A 721 15.56 -24.86 1.08
CA PRO A 721 16.22 -26.15 0.93
C PRO A 721 17.49 -26.26 1.78
N LYS A 722 17.84 -27.49 2.16
CA LYS A 722 19.01 -27.79 3.00
C LYS A 722 20.30 -27.26 2.36
N GLY A 723 21.05 -26.48 3.13
CA GLY A 723 22.21 -25.69 2.68
C GLY A 723 21.92 -24.21 2.39
N TYR A 724 20.64 -23.82 2.29
CA TYR A 724 20.22 -22.45 2.00
C TYR A 724 19.43 -21.82 3.14
N VAL A 725 19.30 -20.50 3.13
CA VAL A 725 18.44 -19.69 4.01
C VAL A 725 17.74 -18.60 3.20
N PHE A 726 16.61 -18.11 3.72
CA PHE A 726 16.06 -16.84 3.30
C PHE A 726 16.73 -15.70 4.05
N VAL A 727 17.07 -14.62 3.36
CA VAL A 727 17.53 -13.35 3.94
C VAL A 727 16.67 -12.22 3.39
N GLY A 728 16.25 -11.28 4.24
CA GLY A 728 15.45 -10.16 3.77
C GLY A 728 14.96 -9.22 4.86
N ALA A 729 14.22 -8.17 4.46
CA ALA A 729 13.74 -7.15 5.38
C ALA A 729 12.48 -6.44 4.83
N ASP A 730 11.87 -5.62 5.70
CA ASP A 730 10.64 -4.83 5.49
C ASP A 730 11.02 -3.34 5.55
N VAL A 731 10.72 -2.54 4.52
CA VAL A 731 11.11 -1.12 4.50
C VAL A 731 10.21 -0.28 5.42
N ASP A 732 10.66 -0.09 6.67
CA ASP A 732 9.93 0.66 7.70
C ASP A 732 9.34 1.99 7.20
N SER A 733 8.00 2.01 7.12
CA SER A 733 7.17 3.17 6.79
C SER A 733 7.55 3.86 5.46
N GLU A 734 7.99 3.08 4.45
CA GLU A 734 8.43 3.54 3.12
C GLU A 734 7.62 4.74 2.59
N GLU A 735 6.33 4.54 2.35
CA GLU A 735 5.44 5.54 1.74
C GLU A 735 5.30 6.82 2.57
N LEU A 736 5.32 6.71 3.90
CA LEU A 736 5.25 7.85 4.82
C LEU A 736 6.58 8.64 4.85
N TRP A 737 7.70 7.93 4.75
CA TRP A 737 9.02 8.56 4.61
C TRP A 737 9.16 9.27 3.27
N ILE A 738 8.69 8.67 2.16
CA ILE A 738 8.67 9.32 0.84
C ILE A 738 7.80 10.60 0.87
N ALA A 739 6.58 10.53 1.41
CA ALA A 739 5.71 11.70 1.55
C ALA A 739 6.34 12.80 2.43
N SER A 740 7.03 12.41 3.51
CA SER A 740 7.79 13.32 4.38
C SER A 740 8.94 14.00 3.66
N LEU A 741 9.74 13.24 2.91
CA LEU A 741 10.89 13.75 2.16
C LEU A 741 10.47 14.70 1.04
N ILE A 742 9.33 14.44 0.39
CA ILE A 742 8.70 15.37 -0.56
C ILE A 742 8.31 16.70 0.13
N GLY A 743 7.88 16.68 1.39
CA GLY A 743 7.66 17.90 2.19
C GLY A 743 8.95 18.61 2.57
N ASP A 744 9.92 17.87 3.11
CA ASP A 744 11.23 18.39 3.54
C ASP A 744 12.05 18.99 2.36
N SER A 745 11.86 18.49 1.14
CA SER A 745 12.47 19.06 -0.09
C SER A 745 12.05 20.52 -0.36
N LYS A 746 10.92 20.99 0.17
CA LYS A 746 10.53 22.41 0.10
C LYS A 746 11.45 23.27 0.99
N TYR A 747 11.90 22.72 2.11
CA TYR A 747 12.84 23.36 3.03
C TYR A 747 14.31 23.12 2.69
N LEU A 748 14.62 22.07 1.91
CA LEU A 748 15.97 21.56 1.61
C LEU A 748 16.72 21.00 2.85
N VAL A 749 15.99 20.54 3.87
CA VAL A 749 16.55 19.93 5.08
C VAL A 749 15.58 18.89 5.67
N HIS A 750 16.10 17.70 6.00
CA HIS A 750 15.32 16.65 6.68
C HIS A 750 14.79 17.10 8.03
N GLY A 751 13.55 16.71 8.33
CA GLY A 751 12.83 17.14 9.52
C GLY A 751 12.41 18.62 9.49
N GLY A 752 12.47 19.28 8.33
CA GLY A 752 12.12 20.69 8.17
C GLY A 752 10.61 20.94 8.28
N CYS A 753 9.77 20.00 7.80
CA CYS A 753 8.32 20.04 8.00
C CYS A 753 7.90 19.21 9.23
N PRO A 754 6.75 19.52 9.88
CA PRO A 754 6.29 18.78 11.05
C PRO A 754 6.10 17.28 10.79
N LEU A 755 5.62 16.89 9.60
CA LEU A 755 5.44 15.47 9.24
C LEU A 755 6.78 14.73 9.17
N GLY A 756 7.79 15.33 8.53
CA GLY A 756 9.12 14.73 8.42
C GLY A 756 9.80 14.59 9.77
N TRP A 757 9.70 15.61 10.63
CA TRP A 757 10.24 15.52 12.00
C TRP A 757 9.57 14.39 12.79
N MET A 758 8.22 14.30 12.78
CA MET A 758 7.47 13.24 13.46
C MET A 758 7.68 11.84 12.87
N THR A 759 8.14 11.74 11.62
CA THR A 759 8.45 10.47 10.95
C THR A 759 9.89 10.01 11.22
N LEU A 760 10.83 10.93 11.44
CA LEU A 760 12.26 10.64 11.66
C LEU A 760 12.65 10.53 13.14
N GLU A 761 11.97 11.26 14.04
CA GLU A 761 12.31 11.39 15.47
C GLU A 761 11.08 11.29 16.41
N GLY A 762 9.93 10.80 15.90
CA GLY A 762 8.68 10.71 16.66
C GLY A 762 8.68 9.62 17.74
N GLU A 763 9.01 9.97 18.99
CA GLU A 763 8.92 9.05 20.12
C GLU A 763 7.48 8.90 20.66
N LYS A 764 7.08 7.65 20.92
CA LYS A 764 5.84 7.30 21.64
C LYS A 764 5.82 7.94 23.04
N ASN A 765 6.94 7.86 23.77
CA ASN A 765 7.03 8.27 25.18
C ASN A 765 7.00 9.80 25.37
N GLU A 766 7.40 10.56 24.35
CA GLU A 766 7.38 12.04 24.35
C GLU A 766 6.08 12.63 23.75
N GLY A 767 5.14 11.78 23.30
CA GLY A 767 3.92 12.19 22.61
C GLY A 767 4.16 12.84 21.22
N THR A 768 5.33 12.58 20.61
CA THR A 768 5.70 13.20 19.32
C THR A 768 5.43 12.30 18.11
N ASP A 769 5.20 11.01 18.34
CA ASP A 769 4.72 10.03 17.36
C ASP A 769 3.45 10.50 16.61
N LEU A 770 3.46 10.40 15.28
CA LEU A 770 2.36 10.83 14.39
C LEU A 770 1.02 10.18 14.73
N HIS A 771 1.03 8.88 15.09
CA HIS A 771 -0.19 8.15 15.41
C HIS A 771 -0.74 8.54 16.78
N LEU A 772 0.11 8.87 17.76
CA LEU A 772 -0.32 9.44 19.05
C LEU A 772 -0.95 10.82 18.89
N LYS A 773 -0.36 11.76 18.13
CA LYS A 773 -1.02 13.05 17.88
C LYS A 773 -2.38 12.90 17.20
N THR A 774 -2.52 11.91 16.32
CA THR A 774 -3.81 11.61 15.66
C THR A 774 -4.80 10.97 16.63
N ALA A 775 -4.34 10.07 17.49
CA ALA A 775 -5.13 9.47 18.56
C ALA A 775 -5.63 10.51 19.57
N GLU A 776 -4.79 11.48 19.94
CA GLU A 776 -5.14 12.62 20.81
C GLU A 776 -6.24 13.50 20.20
N ILE A 777 -6.11 13.87 18.92
CA ILE A 777 -7.13 14.69 18.22
C ILE A 777 -8.47 13.96 18.07
N LEU A 778 -8.45 12.63 17.92
CA LEU A 778 -9.65 11.82 17.66
C LEU A 778 -10.22 11.10 18.90
N GLY A 779 -9.52 11.07 20.04
CA GLY A 779 -9.95 10.30 21.22
C GLY A 779 -10.00 8.78 21.01
N ILE A 780 -9.18 8.22 20.12
CA ILE A 780 -9.14 6.78 19.77
C ILE A 780 -7.81 6.12 20.16
N SER A 781 -7.67 4.79 20.03
CA SER A 781 -6.41 4.12 20.31
C SER A 781 -5.32 4.47 19.27
N ARG A 782 -4.04 4.34 19.63
CA ARG A 782 -2.92 4.52 18.68
C ARG A 782 -3.01 3.54 17.50
N ASN A 783 -3.58 2.36 17.69
CA ASN A 783 -3.68 1.34 16.63
C ASN A 783 -4.77 1.71 15.62
N ASP A 784 -5.93 2.20 16.10
CA ASP A 784 -6.97 2.78 15.25
C ASP A 784 -6.44 4.01 14.50
N ALA A 785 -5.71 4.88 15.20
CA ALA A 785 -5.08 6.06 14.62
C ALA A 785 -3.96 5.71 13.60
N LYS A 786 -3.31 4.54 13.71
CA LYS A 786 -2.41 4.04 12.64
C LYS A 786 -3.22 3.74 11.39
N VAL A 787 -4.25 2.89 11.46
CA VAL A 787 -5.13 2.55 10.32
C VAL A 787 -5.73 3.81 9.68
N PHE A 788 -6.20 4.75 10.51
CA PHE A 788 -6.74 6.02 10.07
C PHE A 788 -5.71 6.86 9.30
N ASN A 789 -4.48 6.97 9.78
CA ASN A 789 -3.45 7.82 9.17
C ASN A 789 -3.10 7.41 7.75
N TYR A 790 -2.90 6.11 7.49
CA TYR A 790 -2.64 5.62 6.14
C TYR A 790 -3.77 6.05 5.19
N GLY A 791 -5.04 5.76 5.52
CA GLY A 791 -6.18 6.21 4.71
C GLY A 791 -6.24 7.73 4.51
N ARG A 792 -6.00 8.52 5.57
CA ARG A 792 -6.01 9.99 5.56
C ARG A 792 -4.94 10.59 4.64
N ILE A 793 -3.74 9.99 4.62
CA ILE A 793 -2.61 10.41 3.79
C ILE A 793 -2.86 10.04 2.33
N TYR A 794 -3.43 8.87 2.05
CA TYR A 794 -3.92 8.46 0.72
C TYR A 794 -5.23 9.16 0.29
N GLY A 795 -5.32 10.47 0.55
CA GLY A 795 -6.34 11.34 0.00
C GLY A 795 -7.78 10.99 0.36
N ALA A 796 -8.02 10.14 1.37
CA ALA A 796 -9.37 9.92 1.87
C ALA A 796 -10.00 11.24 2.36
N GLY A 797 -11.32 11.32 2.25
CA GLY A 797 -12.11 12.47 2.65
C GLY A 797 -12.80 12.31 4.00
N GLU A 798 -13.46 13.39 4.42
CA GLU A 798 -14.29 13.49 5.62
C GLU A 798 -15.27 12.32 5.80
N LYS A 799 -15.99 11.93 4.74
CA LYS A 799 -16.98 10.83 4.79
C LYS A 799 -16.36 9.46 5.13
N PHE A 800 -15.15 9.19 4.65
CA PHE A 800 -14.42 7.97 5.00
C PHE A 800 -13.92 8.02 6.44
N ALA A 801 -13.35 9.16 6.85
CA ALA A 801 -12.92 9.43 8.21
C ALA A 801 -14.05 9.25 9.24
N GLY A 802 -15.22 9.85 9.02
CA GLY A 802 -16.40 9.70 9.88
C GLY A 802 -16.90 8.25 9.93
N THR A 803 -16.88 7.53 8.80
CA THR A 803 -17.25 6.11 8.75
C THR A 803 -16.29 5.25 9.59
N LEU A 804 -14.97 5.49 9.47
CA LEU A 804 -13.96 4.75 10.22
C LEU A 804 -14.00 5.09 11.72
N LEU A 805 -14.22 6.35 12.08
CA LEU A 805 -14.44 6.77 13.48
C LEU A 805 -15.59 6.01 14.14
N LYS A 806 -16.71 5.82 13.44
CA LYS A 806 -17.86 5.06 13.94
C LYS A 806 -17.64 3.54 14.00
N GLN A 807 -16.62 3.01 13.32
CA GLN A 807 -16.18 1.61 13.49
C GLN A 807 -15.29 1.44 14.73
N CYS A 808 -14.47 2.44 15.04
CA CYS A 808 -13.65 2.46 16.26
C CYS A 808 -14.51 2.71 17.50
N ASN A 809 -15.35 3.74 17.47
CA ASN A 809 -16.33 4.06 18.52
C ASN A 809 -17.77 4.18 17.95
N PRO A 810 -18.61 3.14 18.09
CA PRO A 810 -20.01 3.14 17.66
C PRO A 810 -20.91 4.18 18.34
N THR A 811 -20.53 4.75 19.49
CA THR A 811 -21.37 5.75 20.20
C THR A 811 -21.26 7.16 19.60
N LEU A 812 -20.42 7.39 18.58
CA LEU A 812 -20.33 8.68 17.91
C LEU A 812 -21.49 8.89 16.92
N SER A 813 -22.21 10.00 17.07
CA SER A 813 -23.21 10.42 16.08
C SER A 813 -22.57 10.79 14.74
N ASP A 814 -23.35 10.79 13.65
CA ASP A 814 -22.85 11.22 12.33
C ASP A 814 -22.40 12.69 12.35
N ALA A 815 -23.02 13.54 13.19
CA ALA A 815 -22.62 14.92 13.38
C ALA A 815 -21.27 15.06 14.11
N GLU A 816 -21.07 14.31 15.20
CA GLU A 816 -19.82 14.31 15.96
C GLU A 816 -18.67 13.69 15.16
N ALA A 817 -18.89 12.55 14.50
CA ALA A 817 -17.89 11.91 13.67
C ALA A 817 -17.46 12.81 12.49
N SER A 818 -18.39 13.56 11.89
CA SER A 818 -18.08 14.55 10.85
C SER A 818 -17.36 15.78 11.43
N LYS A 819 -17.75 16.26 12.62
CA LYS A 819 -17.05 17.35 13.33
C LYS A 819 -15.60 16.98 13.66
N MET A 820 -15.37 15.79 14.22
CA MET A 820 -14.03 15.28 14.55
C MET A 820 -13.19 15.05 13.30
N ALA A 821 -13.78 14.53 12.22
CA ALA A 821 -13.11 14.41 10.93
C ALA A 821 -12.67 15.78 10.41
N ASN A 822 -13.56 16.79 10.40
CA ASN A 822 -13.24 18.16 9.99
C ASN A 822 -12.16 18.78 10.86
N GLU A 823 -12.21 18.61 12.19
CA GLU A 823 -11.19 19.12 13.09
C GLU A 823 -9.82 18.51 12.79
N LEU A 824 -9.75 17.20 12.57
CA LEU A 824 -8.49 16.54 12.18
C LEU A 824 -7.99 17.01 10.81
N TYR A 825 -8.85 17.11 9.78
CA TYR A 825 -8.43 17.63 8.48
C TYR A 825 -7.98 19.09 8.55
N THR A 826 -8.59 19.91 9.43
CA THR A 826 -8.19 21.30 9.67
C THR A 826 -6.84 21.39 10.39
N ARG A 827 -6.61 20.58 11.44
CA ARG A 827 -5.31 20.51 12.14
C ARG A 827 -4.18 19.89 11.30
N THR A 828 -4.51 18.99 10.36
CA THR A 828 -3.52 18.29 9.52
C THR A 828 -3.32 18.92 8.15
N LYS A 829 -4.32 18.85 7.26
CA LYS A 829 -4.23 19.41 5.90
C LYS A 829 -4.34 20.93 5.89
N GLY A 830 -5.02 21.53 6.86
CA GLY A 830 -5.21 22.98 6.93
C GLY A 830 -6.42 23.48 6.14
N SER A 831 -6.57 24.80 6.08
CA SER A 831 -7.61 25.48 5.28
C SER A 831 -7.20 25.53 3.80
N ARG A 832 -8.14 25.64 2.86
CA ARG A 832 -7.82 25.88 1.42
C ARG A 832 -8.06 27.34 1.03
N GLY A 833 -7.04 27.99 0.48
CA GLY A 833 -7.08 29.37 -0.01
C GLY A 833 -6.82 29.46 -1.51
N LYS A 834 -7.49 30.40 -2.20
CA LYS A 834 -7.35 30.59 -3.66
C LYS A 834 -6.07 31.37 -4.00
N PHE A 835 -4.99 30.65 -4.29
CA PHE A 835 -3.68 31.22 -4.61
C PHE A 835 -3.66 31.88 -6.00
N LEU A 836 -4.29 31.29 -7.02
CA LEU A 836 -4.51 31.94 -8.32
C LEU A 836 -6.00 31.91 -8.68
N TYR A 837 -6.53 33.02 -9.17
CA TYR A 837 -7.84 33.09 -9.81
C TYR A 837 -7.74 32.66 -11.27
N ARG A 838 -8.84 32.23 -11.89
CA ARG A 838 -8.84 31.82 -13.32
C ARG A 838 -8.23 32.92 -14.22
N ASN A 839 -8.58 34.17 -13.97
CA ASN A 839 -8.10 35.34 -14.71
C ASN A 839 -6.63 35.71 -14.41
N ASP A 840 -5.97 35.09 -13.42
CA ASP A 840 -4.54 35.31 -13.16
C ASP A 840 -3.68 34.60 -14.23
N TYR A 841 -4.13 33.49 -14.81
CA TYR A 841 -3.40 32.71 -15.83
C TYR A 841 -3.20 33.47 -17.15
N ASN A 842 -4.11 34.38 -17.48
CA ASN A 842 -3.99 35.30 -18.63
C ASN A 842 -2.83 36.30 -18.50
N LYS A 843 -2.10 36.31 -17.37
CA LYS A 843 -0.93 37.17 -17.15
C LYS A 843 0.34 36.42 -17.57
N PRO A 844 1.24 37.02 -18.37
CA PRO A 844 2.45 36.35 -18.83
C PRO A 844 3.33 35.80 -17.68
N GLU A 845 3.40 36.54 -16.57
CA GLU A 845 4.10 36.11 -15.35
C GLU A 845 3.52 34.86 -14.64
N VAL A 846 2.29 34.43 -14.99
CA VAL A 846 1.64 33.23 -14.46
C VAL A 846 1.64 32.11 -15.50
N SER A 847 1.29 32.41 -16.74
CA SER A 847 1.33 31.46 -17.86
C SER A 847 2.72 30.81 -18.00
N ALA A 848 3.80 31.59 -17.86
CA ALA A 848 5.17 31.10 -17.92
C ALA A 848 5.61 30.19 -16.74
N LEU A 849 4.76 30.01 -15.71
CA LEU A 849 5.05 29.18 -14.53
C LEU A 849 4.02 28.05 -14.30
N TYR A 850 2.78 28.22 -14.76
CA TYR A 850 1.66 27.28 -14.51
C TYR A 850 0.94 26.85 -15.80
N GLY A 851 1.41 27.28 -16.98
CA GLY A 851 0.72 27.07 -18.26
C GLY A 851 -0.43 28.04 -18.49
N GLU A 852 -0.99 28.06 -19.71
CA GLU A 852 -2.11 28.93 -20.06
C GLU A 852 -3.48 28.36 -19.64
N GLU A 853 -3.55 27.04 -19.40
CA GLU A 853 -4.78 26.34 -19.03
C GLU A 853 -5.16 26.55 -17.56
N ALA A 854 -5.99 27.57 -17.32
CA ALA A 854 -6.51 27.87 -15.99
C ALA A 854 -7.54 26.81 -15.51
N PRO A 855 -7.32 26.13 -14.36
CA PRO A 855 -8.33 25.28 -13.74
C PRO A 855 -9.63 26.05 -13.48
N LYS A 856 -10.81 25.43 -13.64
CA LYS A 856 -12.13 26.09 -13.45
C LYS A 856 -12.22 26.88 -12.14
N ASN A 857 -11.69 26.32 -11.05
CA ASN A 857 -11.69 26.94 -9.72
C ASN A 857 -10.47 27.85 -9.44
N GLY A 858 -9.49 27.94 -10.34
CA GLY A 858 -8.17 28.50 -10.07
C GLY A 858 -7.28 27.54 -9.24
N LEU A 859 -6.07 27.98 -8.89
CA LEU A 859 -5.17 27.19 -8.03
C LEU A 859 -5.56 27.41 -6.56
N LEU A 860 -5.87 26.32 -5.85
CA LEU A 860 -6.19 26.31 -4.43
C LEU A 860 -5.03 25.68 -3.65
N LEU A 861 -4.40 26.40 -2.72
CA LEU A 861 -3.37 25.85 -1.83
C LEU A 861 -3.94 25.57 -0.44
N TYR A 862 -3.46 24.51 0.20
CA TYR A 862 -3.62 24.29 1.63
C TYR A 862 -2.75 25.25 2.44
N TYR A 863 -3.21 25.67 3.62
CA TYR A 863 -2.43 26.48 4.55
C TYR A 863 -2.76 26.22 6.02
N GLY A 864 -1.75 26.36 6.88
CA GLY A 864 -1.88 26.43 8.33
C GLY A 864 -1.93 25.10 9.07
N GLY A 865 -2.12 23.97 8.39
CA GLY A 865 -2.06 22.63 9.00
C GLY A 865 -0.64 22.08 9.12
N THR A 866 -0.46 21.04 9.93
CA THR A 866 0.84 20.33 10.11
C THR A 866 1.41 19.72 8.83
N GLU A 867 0.57 19.47 7.83
CA GLU A 867 0.89 18.74 6.61
C GLU A 867 0.54 19.53 5.33
N SER A 868 0.12 20.80 5.43
CA SER A 868 -0.31 21.61 4.27
C SER A 868 0.73 21.62 3.15
N ILE A 869 2.01 21.82 3.50
CA ILE A 869 3.15 21.87 2.57
C ILE A 869 3.36 20.52 1.87
N VAL A 870 3.14 19.39 2.56
CA VAL A 870 3.23 18.04 1.97
C VAL A 870 2.11 17.83 0.95
N PHE A 871 0.87 18.19 1.30
CA PHE A 871 -0.25 18.08 0.35
C PHE A 871 -0.12 19.04 -0.83
N ASN A 872 0.40 20.25 -0.65
CA ASN A 872 0.68 21.17 -1.74
C ASN A 872 1.79 20.65 -2.67
N ALA A 873 2.84 20.01 -2.12
CA ALA A 873 3.89 19.38 -2.91
C ALA A 873 3.37 18.17 -3.72
N LEU A 874 2.52 17.34 -3.13
CA LEU A 874 1.90 16.20 -3.80
C LEU A 874 0.87 16.64 -4.85
N GLU A 875 0.05 17.65 -4.56
CA GLU A 875 -0.87 18.25 -5.55
C GLU A 875 -0.14 18.98 -6.67
N GLU A 876 1.08 19.48 -6.46
CA GLU A 876 1.91 20.10 -7.50
C GLU A 876 2.52 19.05 -8.44
N ILE A 877 2.99 17.91 -7.92
CA ILE A 877 3.45 16.78 -8.75
C ILE A 877 2.27 16.17 -9.53
N ALA A 878 1.14 15.94 -8.87
CA ALA A 878 -0.07 15.46 -9.52
C ALA A 878 -0.69 16.50 -10.48
N GLY A 879 -0.49 17.80 -10.22
CA GLY A 879 -1.02 18.91 -11.02
C GLY A 879 -0.27 19.15 -12.34
N ASN A 880 0.92 18.57 -12.51
CA ASN A 880 1.70 18.69 -13.75
C ASN A 880 0.94 18.05 -14.94
N PRO A 881 0.99 18.63 -16.16
CA PRO A 881 0.46 18.01 -17.38
C PRO A 881 0.91 16.56 -17.61
N GLU A 882 2.20 16.28 -17.35
CA GLU A 882 2.80 14.95 -17.27
C GLU A 882 3.27 14.64 -15.83
N PRO A 883 2.41 14.08 -14.96
CA PRO A 883 2.84 13.63 -13.63
C PRO A 883 3.88 12.53 -13.75
N ARG A 884 5.05 12.72 -13.12
CA ARG A 884 6.19 11.79 -13.10
C ARG A 884 6.69 11.60 -11.67
N THR A 885 7.10 10.40 -11.30
CA THR A 885 7.69 10.13 -9.97
C THR A 885 9.00 10.91 -9.79
N PRO A 886 9.25 11.52 -8.62
CA PRO A 886 10.38 12.44 -8.45
C PRO A 886 11.76 11.80 -8.58
N VAL A 887 11.87 10.47 -8.48
CA VAL A 887 13.15 9.74 -8.48
C VAL A 887 13.45 9.13 -9.85
N LEU A 888 12.72 8.11 -10.33
CA LEU A 888 13.00 7.49 -11.64
C LEU A 888 12.25 8.14 -12.82
N GLY A 889 11.44 9.17 -12.59
CA GLY A 889 10.76 9.92 -13.65
C GLY A 889 9.63 9.17 -14.37
N ALA A 890 9.12 8.11 -13.74
CA ALA A 890 8.08 7.25 -14.30
C ALA A 890 6.74 8.00 -14.36
N GLY A 891 6.19 8.13 -15.56
CA GLY A 891 4.94 8.84 -15.85
C GLY A 891 3.69 8.04 -15.51
N ILE A 892 2.59 8.76 -15.26
CA ILE A 892 1.26 8.16 -15.06
C ILE A 892 0.66 7.63 -16.37
N THR A 893 -0.26 6.66 -16.26
CA THR A 893 -1.11 6.18 -17.35
C THR A 893 -1.80 7.33 -18.11
N ASP A 894 -1.93 7.22 -19.43
CA ASP A 894 -2.60 8.23 -20.27
C ASP A 894 -4.03 8.52 -19.79
N ALA A 895 -4.73 7.50 -19.29
CA ALA A 895 -6.08 7.62 -18.73
C ALA A 895 -6.16 8.44 -17.41
N LEU A 896 -5.03 8.95 -16.88
CA LEU A 896 -4.97 9.87 -15.74
C LEU A 896 -4.03 11.07 -15.95
N SER A 897 -3.54 11.30 -17.18
CA SER A 897 -2.76 12.51 -17.51
C SER A 897 -3.69 13.74 -17.58
N VAL A 898 -3.24 14.94 -17.17
CA VAL A 898 -4.17 16.09 -16.95
C VAL A 898 -4.97 16.45 -18.19
N GLY A 899 -4.30 16.55 -19.35
CA GLY A 899 -4.95 16.90 -20.63
C GLY A 899 -5.98 15.88 -21.15
N ASN A 900 -6.10 14.71 -20.52
CA ASN A 900 -7.12 13.70 -20.83
C ASN A 900 -8.29 13.70 -19.83
N LEU A 901 -8.25 14.54 -18.79
CA LEU A 901 -9.27 14.60 -17.73
C LEU A 901 -10.00 15.94 -17.72
N ASN A 902 -11.33 15.90 -17.76
CA ASN A 902 -12.13 17.10 -17.56
C ASN A 902 -11.99 17.59 -16.11
N SER A 903 -11.78 18.90 -15.98
CA SER A 903 -11.84 19.68 -14.73
C SER A 903 -12.96 19.35 -13.72
N ASN A 904 -14.10 18.77 -14.15
CA ASN A 904 -15.17 18.29 -13.27
C ASN A 904 -14.83 16.94 -12.58
N ASN A 905 -14.05 16.09 -13.25
CA ASN A 905 -13.72 14.71 -12.87
C ASN A 905 -12.20 14.47 -12.94
N SER A 906 -11.43 15.28 -12.20
CA SER A 906 -9.96 15.32 -12.30
C SER A 906 -9.22 14.16 -11.60
N TYR A 907 -9.94 13.20 -11.00
CA TYR A 907 -9.42 12.07 -10.22
C TYR A 907 -8.27 12.41 -9.24
N LEU A 908 -8.23 13.64 -8.71
CA LEU A 908 -7.06 14.19 -8.00
C LEU A 908 -6.57 13.31 -6.83
N THR A 909 -7.47 12.77 -6.00
CA THR A 909 -7.14 11.79 -4.94
C THR A 909 -6.35 10.60 -5.49
N SER A 910 -6.82 9.98 -6.57
CA SER A 910 -6.17 8.82 -7.20
C SER A 910 -4.78 9.17 -7.75
N ARG A 911 -4.56 10.42 -8.16
CA ARG A 911 -3.32 10.93 -8.76
C ARG A 911 -2.29 11.36 -7.71
N ILE A 912 -2.75 11.89 -6.57
CA ILE A 912 -1.94 12.04 -5.34
C ILE A 912 -1.47 10.66 -4.84
N ASN A 913 -2.39 9.70 -4.74
CA ASN A 913 -2.07 8.35 -4.27
C ASN A 913 -1.10 7.63 -5.20
N TRP A 914 -1.26 7.81 -6.52
CA TRP A 914 -0.30 7.35 -7.52
C TRP A 914 1.10 7.95 -7.29
N THR A 915 1.21 9.24 -6.96
CA THR A 915 2.51 9.90 -6.73
C THR A 915 3.30 9.21 -5.62
N ILE A 916 2.65 8.85 -4.50
CA ILE A 916 3.30 8.14 -3.40
C ILE A 916 3.56 6.67 -3.76
N GLN A 917 2.54 5.92 -4.17
CA GLN A 917 2.66 4.47 -4.38
C GLN A 917 3.58 4.10 -5.55
N SER A 918 3.58 4.90 -6.63
CA SER A 918 4.51 4.74 -7.74
C SER A 918 5.94 5.11 -7.32
N SER A 919 6.12 6.03 -6.37
CA SER A 919 7.45 6.28 -5.79
C SER A 919 7.93 5.12 -4.91
N GLY A 920 7.03 4.42 -4.20
CA GLY A 920 7.40 3.15 -3.53
C GLY A 920 7.90 2.09 -4.52
N VAL A 921 7.31 2.01 -5.72
CA VAL A 921 7.83 1.13 -6.79
C VAL A 921 9.22 1.57 -7.27
N ASP A 922 9.50 2.87 -7.36
CA ASP A 922 10.87 3.37 -7.63
C ASP A 922 11.88 2.96 -6.54
N TYR A 923 11.44 2.91 -5.28
CA TYR A 923 12.25 2.48 -4.14
C TYR A 923 12.60 0.98 -4.23
N LEU A 924 11.58 0.13 -4.42
CA LEU A 924 11.75 -1.31 -4.65
C LEU A 924 12.66 -1.59 -5.86
N HIS A 925 12.48 -0.85 -6.95
CA HIS A 925 13.29 -0.97 -8.16
C HIS A 925 14.78 -0.66 -7.90
N LEU A 926 15.09 0.43 -7.18
CA LEU A 926 16.46 0.78 -6.80
C LEU A 926 17.08 -0.28 -5.87
N LEU A 927 16.31 -0.76 -4.88
CA LEU A 927 16.74 -1.76 -3.90
C LEU A 927 17.12 -3.10 -4.57
N ILE A 928 16.35 -3.54 -5.57
CA ILE A 928 16.63 -4.77 -6.34
C ILE A 928 17.86 -4.60 -7.25
N MET A 929 18.01 -3.48 -7.96
CA MET A 929 19.18 -3.28 -8.85
C MET A 929 20.49 -3.07 -8.10
N SER A 930 20.45 -2.39 -6.95
CA SER A 930 21.61 -2.32 -6.07
C SER A 930 21.96 -3.71 -5.54
N MET A 931 20.98 -4.55 -5.17
CA MET A 931 21.26 -5.95 -4.80
C MET A 931 21.84 -6.77 -5.96
N ASP A 932 21.33 -6.67 -7.18
CA ASP A 932 21.86 -7.36 -8.37
C ASP A 932 23.32 -6.94 -8.69
N TYR A 933 23.63 -5.65 -8.58
CA TYR A 933 25.00 -5.14 -8.71
C TYR A 933 25.92 -5.67 -7.60
N LEU A 934 25.46 -5.63 -6.34
CA LEU A 934 26.25 -6.06 -5.19
C LEU A 934 26.48 -7.57 -5.17
N THR A 935 25.48 -8.41 -5.50
CA THR A 935 25.69 -9.87 -5.58
C THR A 935 26.71 -10.24 -6.66
N LYS A 936 26.65 -9.59 -7.83
CA LYS A 936 27.65 -9.76 -8.90
C LYS A 936 29.04 -9.29 -8.47
N LEU A 937 29.17 -8.10 -7.87
CA LEU A 937 30.44 -7.56 -7.40
C LEU A 937 31.09 -8.48 -6.36
N TYR A 938 30.33 -8.93 -5.36
CA TYR A 938 30.81 -9.77 -4.25
C TYR A 938 30.77 -11.29 -4.53
N LYS A 939 30.39 -11.69 -5.75
CA LYS A 939 30.29 -13.08 -6.23
C LYS A 939 29.41 -13.99 -5.37
N VAL A 940 28.24 -13.49 -4.97
CA VAL A 940 27.28 -14.24 -4.15
C VAL A 940 26.14 -14.78 -5.00
N ASP A 941 25.88 -16.09 -4.91
CA ASP A 941 24.75 -16.74 -5.56
C ASP A 941 23.48 -16.57 -4.71
N ALA A 942 22.72 -15.51 -4.98
CA ALA A 942 21.49 -15.18 -4.28
C ALA A 942 20.37 -14.83 -5.27
N ARG A 943 19.21 -15.48 -5.13
CA ARG A 943 18.05 -15.31 -6.02
C ARG A 943 16.90 -14.60 -5.30
N LEU A 944 16.29 -13.62 -5.97
CA LEU A 944 15.09 -12.94 -5.47
C LEU A 944 13.92 -13.95 -5.40
N LEU A 945 13.35 -14.09 -4.20
CA LEU A 945 12.31 -15.07 -3.88
C LEU A 945 10.92 -14.47 -4.16
N LEU A 946 10.59 -13.42 -3.43
CA LEU A 946 9.30 -12.74 -3.43
C LEU A 946 9.51 -11.28 -2.98
N THR A 947 8.68 -10.38 -3.51
CA THR A 947 8.60 -8.98 -3.08
C THR A 947 7.15 -8.65 -2.72
N VAL A 948 6.86 -8.32 -1.47
CA VAL A 948 5.51 -8.01 -0.97
C VAL A 948 5.44 -6.54 -0.58
N HIS A 949 5.19 -5.68 -1.57
CA HIS A 949 5.24 -4.21 -1.43
C HIS A 949 6.62 -3.72 -0.95
N ASP A 950 6.75 -3.45 0.34
CA ASP A 950 7.92 -2.99 1.09
C ASP A 950 8.79 -4.14 1.65
N GLU A 951 8.32 -5.39 1.62
CA GLU A 951 9.07 -6.60 2.01
C GLU A 951 9.86 -7.20 0.83
N VAL A 952 11.17 -7.43 0.96
CA VAL A 952 11.99 -8.17 -0.01
C VAL A 952 12.67 -9.38 0.61
N ARG A 953 12.65 -10.53 -0.08
CA ARG A 953 13.25 -11.80 0.37
C ARG A 953 14.14 -12.40 -0.73
N TYR A 954 15.30 -12.90 -0.34
CA TYR A 954 16.27 -13.61 -1.20
C TYR A 954 16.56 -15.00 -0.64
N LEU A 955 16.72 -16.00 -1.52
CA LEU A 955 17.34 -17.28 -1.16
C LEU A 955 18.86 -17.18 -1.39
N VAL A 956 19.67 -17.59 -0.42
CA VAL A 956 21.14 -17.63 -0.51
C VAL A 956 21.70 -18.88 0.18
N HIS A 957 22.89 -19.34 -0.22
CA HIS A 957 23.63 -20.39 0.51
C HIS A 957 23.96 -19.93 1.95
N GLU A 958 23.97 -20.85 2.91
CA GLU A 958 24.03 -20.48 4.32
C GLU A 958 25.34 -19.78 4.73
N ASP A 959 26.46 -20.06 4.05
CA ASP A 959 27.76 -19.43 4.31
C ASP A 959 27.76 -17.91 4.05
N ASP A 960 26.93 -17.45 3.10
CA ASP A 960 26.87 -16.05 2.66
C ASP A 960 25.76 -15.23 3.35
N LYS A 961 25.04 -15.83 4.31
CA LYS A 961 23.84 -15.22 4.92
C LYS A 961 24.08 -13.82 5.53
N PHE A 962 25.16 -13.66 6.29
CA PHE A 962 25.51 -12.37 6.89
C PHE A 962 26.09 -11.39 5.86
N LYS A 963 26.72 -11.88 4.79
CA LYS A 963 27.21 -11.06 3.68
C LYS A 963 26.03 -10.44 2.92
N ILE A 964 25.03 -11.24 2.53
CA ILE A 964 23.79 -10.73 1.89
C ILE A 964 23.04 -9.77 2.81
N ALA A 965 22.91 -10.06 4.11
CA ALA A 965 22.26 -9.16 5.04
C ALA A 965 22.94 -7.78 5.09
N LEU A 966 24.28 -7.73 5.05
CA LEU A 966 25.04 -6.47 5.06
C LEU A 966 24.96 -5.74 3.71
N LEU A 967 24.97 -6.46 2.59
CA LEU A 967 24.74 -5.88 1.26
C LEU A 967 23.32 -5.31 1.12
N LEU A 968 22.31 -5.96 1.72
CA LEU A 968 20.94 -5.47 1.76
C LEU A 968 20.81 -4.18 2.57
N GLN A 969 21.51 -4.08 3.71
CA GLN A 969 21.61 -2.84 4.49
C GLN A 969 22.26 -1.69 3.69
N ILE A 970 23.35 -1.98 2.96
CA ILE A 970 24.01 -1.01 2.06
C ILE A 970 23.07 -0.60 0.92
N SER A 971 22.29 -1.55 0.38
CA SER A 971 21.31 -1.30 -0.69
C SER A 971 20.20 -0.32 -0.26
N ASN A 972 19.66 -0.48 0.96
CA ASN A 972 18.68 0.46 1.53
C ASN A 972 19.28 1.87 1.72
N LEU A 973 20.52 1.96 2.19
CA LEU A 973 21.24 3.23 2.32
C LEU A 973 21.41 3.94 0.96
N TRP A 974 21.88 3.23 -0.08
CA TRP A 974 22.00 3.78 -1.43
C TRP A 974 20.66 4.23 -2.01
N THR A 975 19.58 3.45 -1.85
CA THR A 975 18.24 3.83 -2.28
C THR A 975 17.75 5.10 -1.57
N ARG A 976 17.89 5.21 -0.23
CA ARG A 976 17.47 6.42 0.50
C ARG A 976 18.33 7.65 0.18
N ALA A 977 19.61 7.44 -0.10
CA ALA A 977 20.51 8.50 -0.56
C ALA A 977 20.13 9.02 -1.95
N MET A 978 19.80 8.12 -2.89
CA MET A 978 19.33 8.46 -4.24
C MET A 978 18.02 9.25 -4.21
N PHE A 979 17.06 8.82 -3.36
CA PHE A 979 15.84 9.59 -3.08
C PHE A 979 16.12 11.00 -2.58
N SER A 980 17.09 11.15 -1.66
CA SER A 980 17.47 12.44 -1.09
C SER A 980 18.19 13.33 -2.11
N GLU A 981 19.12 12.78 -2.90
CA GLU A 981 19.82 13.48 -4.00
C GLU A 981 18.82 14.03 -5.03
N GLN A 982 17.88 13.22 -5.51
CA GLN A 982 16.84 13.64 -6.46
C GLN A 982 15.86 14.66 -5.85
N LEU A 983 15.61 14.60 -4.54
CA LEU A 983 14.83 15.62 -3.82
C LEU A 983 15.69 16.80 -3.32
N SER A 984 16.93 16.93 -3.82
CA SER A 984 17.85 18.05 -3.60
C SER A 984 18.35 18.23 -2.15
N ILE A 985 18.43 17.15 -1.37
CA ILE A 985 19.03 17.11 -0.04
C ILE A 985 20.18 16.09 -0.03
N THR A 986 21.42 16.55 0.13
CA THR A 986 22.64 15.73 0.03
C THR A 986 23.12 15.21 1.39
N GLU A 987 22.18 14.64 2.15
CA GLU A 987 22.37 14.02 3.47
C GLU A 987 21.38 12.85 3.61
N VAL A 988 21.58 11.94 4.58
CA VAL A 988 20.60 10.89 4.94
C VAL A 988 20.51 10.78 6.47
N PRO A 989 19.30 10.76 7.08
CA PRO A 989 19.13 10.52 8.50
C PRO A 989 19.54 9.10 8.90
N GLN A 990 20.38 8.94 9.92
CA GLN A 990 20.86 7.62 10.34
C GLN A 990 19.73 6.72 10.87
N SER A 991 18.67 7.30 11.45
CA SER A 991 17.50 6.59 11.98
C SER A 991 16.70 5.82 10.92
N VAL A 992 16.90 6.10 9.63
CA VAL A 992 16.26 5.39 8.51
C VAL A 992 17.25 4.82 7.49
N ALA A 993 18.54 5.18 7.58
CA ALA A 993 19.60 4.76 6.68
C ALA A 993 19.71 3.23 6.52
N PHE A 994 19.30 2.49 7.54
CA PHE A 994 19.32 1.04 7.64
C PHE A 994 17.90 0.53 7.92
N PHE A 995 17.61 -0.71 7.52
CA PHE A 995 16.49 -1.48 8.06
C PHE A 995 16.66 -1.60 9.58
N LEU A 996 15.56 -1.56 10.35
CA LEU A 996 15.61 -1.78 11.79
C LEU A 996 16.30 -3.10 12.11
N GLU A 997 15.85 -4.18 11.45
CA GLU A 997 16.42 -5.53 11.54
C GLU A 997 16.39 -6.18 10.15
N VAL A 998 17.31 -7.12 9.90
CA VAL A 998 17.30 -8.01 8.72
C VAL A 998 17.12 -9.45 9.20
N ASP A 999 16.08 -10.11 8.69
CA ASP A 999 15.75 -11.49 9.03
C ASP A 999 16.62 -12.48 8.26
N VAL A 1000 16.96 -13.59 8.92
CA VAL A 1000 17.64 -14.75 8.37
C VAL A 1000 16.95 -16.01 8.89
N ASP A 1001 16.25 -16.73 8.01
CA ASP A 1001 15.30 -17.78 8.39
C ASP A 1001 15.34 -18.99 7.44
N LYS A 1002 14.83 -20.14 7.90
CA LYS A 1002 14.49 -21.31 7.07
C LYS A 1002 13.05 -21.27 6.57
N TYR A 1003 12.19 -20.45 7.14
CA TYR A 1003 10.76 -20.35 6.82
C TYR A 1003 10.38 -18.94 6.38
N LEU A 1004 9.48 -18.80 5.40
CA LEU A 1004 8.93 -17.49 5.06
C LEU A 1004 7.86 -17.09 6.10
N ARG A 1005 8.18 -16.11 6.95
CA ARG A 1005 7.27 -15.52 7.95
C ARG A 1005 7.70 -14.07 8.25
N LYS A 1006 6.80 -13.25 8.80
CA LYS A 1006 7.08 -11.82 9.11
C LYS A 1006 7.79 -11.61 10.46
N ASP A 1007 7.75 -12.60 11.34
CA ASP A 1007 8.46 -12.59 12.63
C ASP A 1007 9.18 -13.93 12.74
N VAL A 1008 10.51 -13.90 12.81
CA VAL A 1008 11.36 -15.09 12.88
C VAL A 1008 11.16 -15.92 14.15
N ASN A 1009 10.50 -15.37 15.17
CA ASN A 1009 10.19 -16.07 16.42
C ASN A 1009 8.80 -16.72 16.41
N ALA A 1010 7.96 -16.42 15.41
CA ALA A 1010 6.61 -16.94 15.34
C ALA A 1010 6.61 -18.46 15.09
N SER A 1011 6.05 -19.22 16.02
CA SER A 1011 6.01 -20.69 15.96
C SER A 1011 5.15 -21.26 14.82
N CYS A 1012 4.32 -20.44 14.19
CA CYS A 1012 3.39 -20.82 13.10
C CYS A 1012 2.44 -21.98 13.43
N VAL A 1013 2.13 -22.19 14.73
CA VAL A 1013 1.12 -23.15 15.19
C VAL A 1013 -0.29 -22.59 14.91
N THR A 1014 -1.15 -23.43 14.32
CA THR A 1014 -2.54 -23.15 13.94
C THR A 1014 -3.39 -24.43 14.11
N PRO A 1015 -4.72 -24.39 13.89
CA PRO A 1015 -5.55 -25.60 13.93
C PRO A 1015 -5.14 -26.66 12.90
N SER A 1016 -4.59 -26.28 11.75
CA SER A 1016 -4.15 -27.19 10.69
C SER A 1016 -2.66 -27.55 10.74
N ASN A 1017 -1.82 -26.75 11.41
CA ASN A 1017 -0.43 -27.09 11.70
C ASN A 1017 -0.12 -27.04 13.20
N LEU A 1018 0.03 -28.21 13.82
CA LEU A 1018 0.43 -28.33 15.23
C LEU A 1018 1.96 -28.35 15.43
N GLU A 1019 2.76 -28.42 14.37
CA GLU A 1019 4.23 -28.38 14.44
C GLU A 1019 4.71 -26.93 14.64
N ALA A 1020 5.39 -26.67 15.77
CA ALA A 1020 6.03 -25.40 16.03
C ALA A 1020 7.33 -25.26 15.21
N LYS A 1021 7.38 -24.30 14.28
CA LYS A 1021 8.58 -23.98 13.50
C LYS A 1021 9.64 -23.35 14.40
N ALA A 1022 10.86 -23.90 14.38
CA ALA A 1022 12.01 -23.37 15.14
C ALA A 1022 12.29 -21.90 14.79
N PRO A 1023 12.80 -21.06 15.72
CA PRO A 1023 13.04 -19.64 15.47
C PRO A 1023 14.23 -19.39 14.53
N GLY A 1024 14.16 -18.33 13.74
CA GLY A 1024 15.27 -17.79 12.94
C GLY A 1024 16.10 -16.74 13.71
N GLU A 1025 16.93 -16.00 12.97
CA GLU A 1025 17.66 -14.83 13.48
C GLU A 1025 17.06 -13.55 12.87
N SER A 1026 16.96 -12.46 13.63
CA SER A 1026 16.79 -11.12 13.05
C SER A 1026 17.82 -10.18 13.67
N LEU A 1027 18.43 -9.33 12.84
CA LEU A 1027 19.69 -8.66 13.15
C LEU A 1027 19.63 -7.16 12.83
N THR A 1028 19.78 -6.34 13.86
CA THR A 1028 20.08 -4.91 13.69
C THR A 1028 21.43 -4.72 13.00
N ILE A 1029 21.61 -3.56 12.35
CA ILE A 1029 22.88 -3.19 11.69
C ILE A 1029 24.11 -3.32 12.61
N LEU A 1030 23.98 -3.05 13.92
CA LEU A 1030 25.10 -3.17 14.87
C LEU A 1030 25.48 -4.64 15.13
N GLN A 1031 24.50 -5.49 15.45
CA GLN A 1031 24.73 -6.94 15.65
C GLN A 1031 25.27 -7.60 14.36
N LEU A 1032 24.79 -7.14 13.21
CA LEU A 1032 25.26 -7.61 11.91
C LEU A 1032 26.70 -7.18 11.62
N LEU A 1033 27.09 -5.96 11.97
CA LEU A 1033 28.49 -5.51 11.85
C LEU A 1033 29.42 -6.30 12.78
N GLU A 1034 29.01 -6.64 14.01
CA GLU A 1034 29.78 -7.54 14.87
C GLU A 1034 30.03 -8.90 14.20
N LYS A 1035 28.99 -9.52 13.61
CA LYS A 1035 29.11 -10.80 12.88
C LYS A 1035 29.92 -10.69 11.58
N CYS A 1036 29.93 -9.53 10.93
CA CYS A 1036 30.60 -9.27 9.66
C CYS A 1036 32.02 -8.71 9.79
N GLY A 1037 32.62 -8.72 10.99
CA GLY A 1037 33.94 -8.13 11.23
C GLY A 1037 33.99 -6.64 10.92
N HIS A 1038 32.94 -5.90 11.27
CA HIS A 1038 32.74 -4.48 10.97
C HIS A 1038 32.90 -4.11 9.49
N GLY A 1039 32.65 -5.07 8.58
CA GLY A 1039 32.77 -4.91 7.12
C GLY A 1039 33.98 -5.63 6.51
N ASP A 1040 34.81 -6.35 7.27
CA ASP A 1040 35.90 -7.17 6.70
C ASP A 1040 35.41 -8.31 5.81
N ILE A 1041 34.16 -8.77 5.99
CA ILE A 1041 33.51 -9.72 5.06
C ILE A 1041 33.31 -9.16 3.62
N LEU A 1042 33.43 -7.84 3.46
CA LEU A 1042 33.32 -7.12 2.18
C LEU A 1042 34.70 -6.74 1.59
N LYS A 1043 35.80 -7.32 2.09
CA LYS A 1043 37.13 -7.03 1.56
C LYS A 1043 37.34 -7.69 0.19
N LEU A 1044 37.48 -6.88 -0.85
CA LEU A 1044 37.79 -7.29 -2.23
C LEU A 1044 39.23 -6.91 -2.63
N ASP A 1045 39.75 -7.58 -3.66
CA ASP A 1045 40.98 -7.18 -4.35
C ASP A 1045 40.72 -5.90 -5.18
N PRO A 1046 41.47 -4.81 -4.97
CA PRO A 1046 41.31 -3.56 -5.73
C PRO A 1046 41.46 -3.71 -7.25
N GLU A 1047 42.31 -4.62 -7.75
CA GLU A 1047 42.46 -4.80 -9.20
C GLU A 1047 41.28 -5.58 -9.80
N TYR A 1048 40.68 -6.51 -9.04
CA TYR A 1048 39.40 -7.13 -9.42
C TYR A 1048 38.27 -6.10 -9.45
N VAL A 1049 38.15 -5.22 -8.44
CA VAL A 1049 37.13 -4.15 -8.43
C VAL A 1049 37.32 -3.21 -9.63
N LYS A 1050 38.56 -2.85 -9.92
CA LYS A 1050 38.93 -2.04 -11.10
C LYS A 1050 38.65 -2.76 -12.42
N GLN A 1051 38.84 -4.07 -12.51
CA GLN A 1051 38.45 -4.86 -13.69
C GLN A 1051 36.94 -4.95 -13.85
N PHE A 1052 36.20 -5.15 -12.76
CA PHE A 1052 34.73 -5.22 -12.74
C PHE A 1052 34.10 -3.87 -13.16
N ASN A 1053 34.63 -2.76 -12.65
CA ASN A 1053 34.10 -1.42 -12.93
C ASN A 1053 34.27 -0.97 -14.39
N LYS A 1054 35.22 -1.53 -15.15
CA LYS A 1054 35.40 -1.24 -16.59
C LYS A 1054 34.15 -1.50 -17.42
N ASN A 1055 33.34 -2.48 -17.02
CA ASN A 1055 32.09 -2.83 -17.71
C ASN A 1055 31.08 -1.67 -17.75
N TYR A 1056 31.29 -0.62 -16.95
CA TYR A 1056 30.43 0.56 -16.83
C TYR A 1056 31.10 1.87 -17.29
N GLU A 1057 32.36 1.82 -17.78
CA GLU A 1057 33.12 3.02 -18.20
C GLU A 1057 32.56 3.65 -19.48
N ASP A 1058 32.27 2.83 -20.50
CA ASP A 1058 31.74 3.27 -21.81
C ASP A 1058 30.26 3.73 -21.77
N ILE A 1059 29.54 3.47 -20.68
CA ILE A 1059 28.13 3.83 -20.54
C ILE A 1059 28.00 5.34 -20.37
N LYS A 1060 27.44 6.02 -21.39
CA LYS A 1060 27.19 7.46 -21.34
C LYS A 1060 26.06 7.78 -20.37
N PHE A 1061 26.27 8.78 -19.52
CA PHE A 1061 25.27 9.35 -18.63
C PHE A 1061 25.11 10.83 -18.91
N GLU A 1062 23.88 11.30 -19.05
CA GLU A 1062 23.54 12.72 -19.18
C GLU A 1062 22.82 13.19 -17.91
N PRO A 1063 23.40 14.12 -17.12
CA PRO A 1063 22.78 14.60 -15.88
C PRO A 1063 21.42 15.25 -16.14
N ARG A 1064 20.36 14.63 -15.62
CA ARG A 1064 18.97 15.10 -15.78
C ARG A 1064 18.56 16.07 -14.67
N PRO A 1065 17.72 17.09 -14.95
CA PRO A 1065 17.19 17.97 -13.92
C PRO A 1065 16.18 17.20 -13.05
N THR A 1066 16.27 17.37 -11.73
CA THR A 1066 15.28 16.78 -10.81
C THR A 1066 13.89 17.40 -11.04
N ILE A 1067 12.82 16.62 -10.87
CA ILE A 1067 11.46 17.04 -11.28
C ILE A 1067 10.92 18.26 -10.52
N LEU A 1068 11.36 18.44 -9.27
CA LEU A 1068 11.05 19.65 -8.50
C LEU A 1068 11.77 20.91 -9.03
N ASN A 1069 12.91 20.75 -9.71
CA ASN A 1069 13.69 21.85 -10.29
C ASN A 1069 13.39 22.07 -11.79
N SER A 1070 12.98 21.03 -12.54
CA SER A 1070 12.50 21.18 -13.92
C SER A 1070 11.21 22.02 -13.97
N ASN A 1071 10.27 21.74 -13.07
CA ASN A 1071 8.99 22.43 -12.99
C ASN A 1071 9.10 23.83 -12.36
N THR A 1072 10.17 24.13 -11.62
CA THR A 1072 10.38 25.46 -10.98
C THR A 1072 11.42 26.32 -11.71
N GLY A 1073 11.65 26.03 -13.00
CA GLY A 1073 12.63 26.68 -13.87
C GLY A 1073 12.61 28.21 -13.77
N LYS A 1074 13.67 28.77 -13.17
CA LYS A 1074 13.88 30.23 -12.97
C LYS A 1074 12.86 30.94 -12.06
N SER A 1075 12.13 30.21 -11.20
CA SER A 1075 11.38 30.86 -10.11
C SER A 1075 12.34 31.54 -9.12
N ASP A 1076 12.08 32.79 -8.75
CA ASP A 1076 12.89 33.50 -7.74
C ASP A 1076 12.75 32.80 -6.39
N MET A 1077 13.88 32.50 -5.75
CA MET A 1077 13.90 31.83 -4.47
C MET A 1077 13.15 32.64 -3.39
N LYS A 1078 13.11 33.97 -3.49
CA LYS A 1078 12.30 34.81 -2.60
C LYS A 1078 10.80 34.51 -2.73
N ALA A 1079 10.32 34.22 -3.95
CA ALA A 1079 8.94 33.82 -4.20
C ALA A 1079 8.67 32.41 -3.65
N ARG A 1080 9.60 31.45 -3.81
CA ARG A 1080 9.51 30.12 -3.17
C ARG A 1080 9.41 30.24 -1.63
N ILE A 1081 10.24 31.08 -1.02
CA ILE A 1081 10.22 31.35 0.42
C ILE A 1081 8.88 31.97 0.85
N LYS A 1082 8.39 33.02 0.15
CA LYS A 1082 7.06 33.61 0.46
C LYS A 1082 5.88 32.68 0.21
N ARG A 1083 6.00 31.72 -0.70
CA ARG A 1083 5.00 30.65 -0.86
C ARG A 1083 5.03 29.68 0.34
N ILE A 1084 6.19 29.31 0.84
CA ILE A 1084 6.30 28.41 2.01
C ILE A 1084 5.80 29.11 3.29
N GLU A 1085 6.13 30.39 3.51
CA GLU A 1085 5.52 31.21 4.59
C GLU A 1085 3.99 31.26 4.47
N LEU A 1086 3.46 31.40 3.25
CA LEU A 1086 2.01 31.40 2.98
C LEU A 1086 1.36 30.06 3.32
N GLU A 1087 1.97 28.95 2.93
CA GLU A 1087 1.47 27.60 3.20
C GLU A 1087 1.61 27.24 4.69
N GLY A 1088 2.59 27.83 5.39
CA GLY A 1088 2.79 27.71 6.82
C GLY A 1088 1.88 28.58 7.70
N SER A 1089 1.31 29.68 7.18
CA SER A 1089 0.48 30.63 7.93
C SER A 1089 -0.84 30.00 8.42
N GLU A 1090 -1.23 30.24 9.68
CA GLU A 1090 -2.56 29.93 10.23
C GLU A 1090 -3.58 31.06 9.98
N ASP A 1091 -3.11 32.31 9.98
CA ASP A 1091 -3.93 33.52 9.92
C ASP A 1091 -4.40 33.79 8.46
N PRO A 1092 -5.73 33.84 8.17
CA PRO A 1092 -6.26 34.13 6.85
C PRO A 1092 -5.98 35.55 6.33
N ASP A 1093 -5.78 36.53 7.21
CA ASP A 1093 -5.45 37.91 6.83
C ASP A 1093 -3.96 38.00 6.43
N LEU A 1094 -3.06 37.44 7.25
CA LEU A 1094 -1.64 37.29 6.91
C LEU A 1094 -1.45 36.46 5.62
N TRP A 1095 -2.21 35.37 5.46
CA TRP A 1095 -2.20 34.56 4.23
C TRP A 1095 -2.53 35.41 2.99
N ARG A 1096 -3.55 36.29 3.08
CA ARG A 1096 -3.91 37.22 1.99
C ARG A 1096 -2.83 38.28 1.72
N ILE A 1097 -2.02 38.66 2.71
CA ILE A 1097 -0.88 39.57 2.54
C ILE A 1097 0.29 38.84 1.88
N LEU A 1098 0.69 37.68 2.39
CA LEU A 1098 1.76 36.85 1.85
C LEU A 1098 1.46 36.42 0.40
N ARG A 1099 0.19 36.16 0.06
CA ARG A 1099 -0.25 35.87 -1.31
C ARG A 1099 0.12 37.01 -2.28
N ARG A 1100 -0.15 38.26 -1.89
CA ARG A 1100 0.19 39.44 -2.72
C ARG A 1100 1.70 39.55 -2.88
N GLN A 1101 2.45 39.45 -1.79
CA GLN A 1101 3.92 39.52 -1.82
C GLN A 1101 4.54 38.42 -2.70
N CYS A 1102 4.06 37.18 -2.60
CA CYS A 1102 4.49 36.07 -3.45
C CYS A 1102 4.19 36.36 -4.93
N PHE A 1103 2.99 36.86 -5.24
CA PHE A 1103 2.60 37.22 -6.60
C PHE A 1103 3.47 38.35 -7.18
N ASP A 1104 3.73 39.39 -6.40
CA ASP A 1104 4.56 40.53 -6.83
C ASP A 1104 6.03 40.14 -7.01
N LEU A 1105 6.55 39.18 -6.23
CA LEU A 1105 7.88 38.60 -6.41
C LEU A 1105 7.97 37.72 -7.67
N MET A 1106 7.01 36.80 -7.89
CA MET A 1106 6.92 36.01 -9.13
C MET A 1106 6.92 36.91 -10.36
N LYS A 1107 6.10 37.97 -10.31
CA LYS A 1107 5.99 39.00 -11.34
C LYS A 1107 7.32 39.71 -11.59
N THR A 1108 7.99 40.15 -10.53
CA THR A 1108 9.29 40.84 -10.62
C THR A 1108 10.34 39.94 -11.28
N ALA A 1109 10.44 38.68 -10.83
CA ALA A 1109 11.36 37.68 -11.37
C ALA A 1109 11.15 37.41 -12.87
N TYR A 1110 9.89 37.36 -13.32
CA TYR A 1110 9.54 37.21 -14.73
C TYR A 1110 10.05 38.39 -15.58
N TYR A 1111 9.81 39.64 -15.15
CA TYR A 1111 10.29 40.81 -15.89
C TYR A 1111 11.81 40.99 -15.81
N GLU A 1112 12.48 40.60 -14.73
CA GLU A 1112 13.95 40.55 -14.65
C GLU A 1112 14.53 39.49 -15.61
N THR A 1113 13.88 38.33 -15.74
CA THR A 1113 14.28 37.27 -16.68
C THR A 1113 14.10 37.72 -18.13
N LEU A 1114 12.99 38.39 -18.45
CA LEU A 1114 12.76 39.02 -19.75
C LEU A 1114 13.78 40.13 -20.04
N GLU A 1115 14.09 41.01 -19.08
CA GLU A 1115 15.15 42.00 -19.27
C GLU A 1115 16.46 41.29 -19.61
N ASN A 1116 16.87 40.28 -18.83
CA ASN A 1116 18.18 39.65 -19.01
C ASN A 1116 18.38 39.00 -20.39
N ASN A 1117 17.38 38.28 -20.90
CA ASN A 1117 17.41 37.59 -22.21
C ASN A 1117 17.40 38.55 -23.42
N VAL A 1118 17.13 39.84 -23.23
CA VAL A 1118 16.87 40.79 -24.31
C VAL A 1118 18.09 41.66 -24.67
N ASN A 1119 18.26 41.92 -25.97
CA ASN A 1119 19.46 42.56 -26.54
C ASN A 1119 19.64 44.03 -26.06
N LYS A 1120 20.90 44.52 -25.98
CA LYS A 1120 21.29 45.80 -25.32
C LYS A 1120 20.43 47.01 -25.77
N THR A 1121 20.15 47.13 -27.06
CA THR A 1121 19.39 48.24 -27.65
C THR A 1121 17.93 48.27 -27.19
N PHE A 1122 17.36 47.12 -26.85
CA PHE A 1122 15.97 46.99 -26.38
C PHE A 1122 15.89 47.09 -24.85
N LYS A 1123 16.93 46.67 -24.09
CA LYS A 1123 17.08 46.97 -22.64
C LYS A 1123 16.94 48.47 -22.34
N GLN A 1124 17.51 49.35 -23.17
CA GLN A 1124 17.32 50.80 -23.02
C GLN A 1124 15.86 51.24 -23.21
N LYS A 1125 15.19 50.78 -24.29
CA LYS A 1125 13.77 51.12 -24.56
C LYS A 1125 12.83 50.57 -23.48
N LEU A 1126 13.09 49.39 -22.93
CA LEU A 1126 12.27 48.81 -21.86
C LEU A 1126 12.42 49.61 -20.56
N LYS A 1127 13.66 49.94 -20.14
CA LYS A 1127 13.90 50.80 -18.97
C LYS A 1127 13.28 52.18 -19.12
N GLN A 1128 13.26 52.74 -20.33
CA GLN A 1128 12.61 54.03 -20.60
C GLN A 1128 11.08 53.94 -20.41
N LYS A 1129 10.42 52.87 -20.91
CA LYS A 1129 8.99 52.62 -20.68
C LYS A 1129 8.65 52.32 -19.21
N LEU A 1130 9.49 51.55 -18.51
CA LEU A 1130 9.30 51.25 -17.08
C LEU A 1130 9.41 52.53 -16.23
N LYS A 1131 10.38 53.40 -16.51
CA LYS A 1131 10.53 54.70 -15.84
C LYS A 1131 9.32 55.61 -16.11
N GLN A 1132 8.77 55.60 -17.32
CA GLN A 1132 7.53 56.32 -17.64
C GLN A 1132 6.30 55.77 -16.88
N LYS A 1133 6.15 54.44 -16.76
CA LYS A 1133 5.04 53.84 -15.99
C LYS A 1133 5.13 54.09 -14.49
N LEU A 1134 6.33 54.11 -13.89
CA LEU A 1134 6.48 54.49 -12.48
C LEU A 1134 6.06 55.95 -12.24
N VAL A 1135 6.38 56.86 -13.17
CA VAL A 1135 6.04 58.29 -13.06
C VAL A 1135 4.54 58.56 -13.29
N THR A 1136 3.85 57.79 -14.12
CA THR A 1136 2.38 57.92 -14.26
C THR A 1136 1.60 57.35 -13.09
N ALA A 1137 2.13 56.34 -12.36
CA ALA A 1137 1.51 55.85 -11.12
C ALA A 1137 1.45 56.91 -10.00
N THR A 1138 2.30 57.95 -10.05
CA THR A 1138 2.34 59.06 -9.09
C THR A 1138 1.42 60.25 -9.41
N ARG A 1139 0.48 60.12 -10.35
CA ARG A 1139 -0.58 61.14 -10.58
C ARG A 1139 -1.98 60.54 -10.44
N ALA A 1140 -2.58 60.73 -9.27
CA ALA A 1140 -3.99 60.43 -9.03
C ALA A 1140 -4.91 61.44 -9.76
N PRO A 1141 -6.09 61.01 -10.25
CA PRO A 1141 -7.19 61.90 -10.55
C PRO A 1141 -7.73 62.57 -9.27
N LYS A 1142 -8.42 63.69 -9.44
CA LYS A 1142 -9.23 64.33 -8.39
C LYS A 1142 -10.71 63.90 -8.51
N ASP A 1143 -11.46 64.27 -7.47
CA ASP A 1143 -12.92 64.39 -7.42
C ASP A 1143 -13.73 63.09 -7.44
N THR A 1144 -13.92 62.52 -6.24
CA THR A 1144 -15.24 62.49 -5.59
C THR A 1144 -15.04 62.42 -4.07
N GLN A 1145 -15.88 63.13 -3.30
CA GLN A 1145 -16.06 62.92 -1.86
C GLN A 1145 -17.11 61.82 -1.67
N ASP A 1146 -17.03 60.87 -0.74
CA ASP A 1146 -17.07 61.05 0.72
C ASP A 1146 -16.53 59.81 1.49
N ASP A 1147 -16.83 59.72 2.80
CA ASP A 1147 -16.58 58.61 3.73
C ASP A 1147 -15.12 58.19 3.98
N THR A 1148 -14.47 58.95 4.88
CA THR A 1148 -13.23 58.54 5.56
C THR A 1148 -13.49 58.17 7.02
N SER A 1149 -13.36 56.89 7.39
CA SER A 1149 -13.02 56.51 8.79
C SER A 1149 -12.46 55.08 8.91
N SER A 1150 -11.70 54.83 9.98
CA SER A 1150 -11.25 53.50 10.46
C SER A 1150 -10.19 52.72 9.64
N MET A 1151 -9.02 53.32 9.38
CA MET A 1151 -7.78 52.50 9.37
C MET A 1151 -7.57 51.92 10.78
N ASN A 1152 -7.45 50.59 10.88
CA ASN A 1152 -7.55 49.92 12.17
C ASN A 1152 -6.20 49.84 12.89
N ASN A 1153 -6.20 50.03 14.23
CA ASN A 1153 -5.00 50.19 15.06
C ASN A 1153 -4.13 48.90 15.18
N THR A 1154 -4.50 47.84 14.48
CA THR A 1154 -3.89 46.51 14.50
C THR A 1154 -2.63 46.44 13.65
N GLU A 1155 -2.61 47.04 12.45
CA GLU A 1155 -1.49 46.96 11.51
C GLU A 1155 -0.21 47.59 12.09
N LEU A 1156 -0.32 48.80 12.66
CA LEU A 1156 0.79 49.51 13.30
C LEU A 1156 1.33 48.77 14.54
N LYS A 1157 0.46 48.08 15.29
CA LYS A 1157 0.87 47.23 16.42
C LYS A 1157 1.62 45.97 15.96
N TYR A 1158 1.26 45.39 14.80
CA TYR A 1158 1.95 44.21 14.27
C TYR A 1158 3.30 44.56 13.64
N ILE A 1159 3.39 45.65 12.88
CA ILE A 1159 4.67 46.17 12.36
C ILE A 1159 5.64 46.47 13.51
N SER A 1160 5.16 47.10 14.60
CA SER A 1160 5.94 47.34 15.83
C SER A 1160 6.49 46.05 16.48
N LYS A 1161 5.83 44.91 16.30
CA LYS A 1161 6.24 43.61 16.84
C LYS A 1161 7.28 42.90 15.96
N TYR A 1162 7.15 42.98 14.63
CA TYR A 1162 8.10 42.39 13.68
C TYR A 1162 9.39 43.20 13.54
N THR A 1163 9.30 44.52 13.35
CA THR A 1163 10.48 45.39 13.11
C THR A 1163 11.46 45.41 14.29
N LYS A 1164 11.01 45.05 15.51
CA LYS A 1164 11.85 44.96 16.71
C LYS A 1164 12.78 43.74 16.80
N ARG A 1165 12.71 42.77 15.87
CA ARG A 1165 13.68 41.65 15.79
C ARG A 1165 14.82 41.89 14.78
N ALA A 1166 14.62 42.75 13.78
CA ALA A 1166 15.58 42.97 12.70
C ALA A 1166 16.84 43.78 13.11
N THR A 1167 16.82 44.48 14.23
CA THR A 1167 17.85 45.45 14.64
C THR A 1167 18.77 44.98 15.78
N THR A 1168 18.82 43.68 16.06
CA THR A 1168 19.68 43.10 17.14
C THR A 1168 20.69 42.07 16.63
N ALA A 1169 21.09 42.14 15.35
CA ALA A 1169 22.04 41.21 14.72
C ALA A 1169 23.16 41.89 13.91
N THR A 1170 23.36 43.22 14.03
CA THR A 1170 24.20 43.99 13.09
C THR A 1170 25.18 44.95 13.81
N THR A 1171 25.80 44.53 14.91
CA THR A 1171 26.78 45.38 15.63
C THR A 1171 27.84 44.59 16.41
N THR A 1172 28.46 43.56 15.80
CA THR A 1172 29.60 42.86 16.44
C THR A 1172 30.56 42.15 15.46
N ALA A 1173 30.75 42.63 14.21
CA ALA A 1173 31.65 41.98 13.25
C ALA A 1173 32.22 42.88 12.12
N THR A 1174 33.06 43.89 12.45
CA THR A 1174 33.97 44.56 11.48
C THR A 1174 35.02 45.42 12.21
N ALA A 1175 36.10 44.82 12.72
CA ALA A 1175 37.25 45.57 13.29
C ALA A 1175 38.53 44.71 13.43
N ALA A 1176 39.09 44.19 12.33
CA ALA A 1176 40.41 43.53 12.34
C ALA A 1176 41.15 43.66 11.00
N SER A 1177 42.48 43.68 11.07
CA SER A 1177 43.47 43.55 9.99
C SER A 1177 43.29 44.39 8.69
N SER A 1178 43.96 45.55 8.66
CA SER A 1178 44.89 45.88 7.56
C SER A 1178 45.86 46.97 8.01
N THR A 1179 47.15 46.67 8.09
CA THR A 1179 48.20 47.56 8.61
C THR A 1179 49.22 47.86 7.52
N THR A 1180 49.44 49.14 7.17
CA THR A 1180 50.77 49.74 6.85
C THR A 1180 50.66 51.22 6.47
N THR A 1181 51.66 52.02 6.87
CA THR A 1181 52.19 53.26 6.22
C THR A 1181 51.22 54.40 5.79
N ALA A 1182 51.43 55.70 6.08
CA ALA A 1182 52.56 56.41 6.71
C ALA A 1182 52.21 57.88 7.09
N SER A 1183 53.17 58.59 7.70
CA SER A 1183 53.34 60.06 7.71
C SER A 1183 52.35 60.98 8.49
N ALA A 1184 52.55 61.01 9.81
CA ALA A 1184 52.78 62.24 10.62
C ALA A 1184 52.09 63.58 10.29
N ARG A 1185 51.39 64.14 11.31
CA ARG A 1185 51.90 65.33 12.05
C ARG A 1185 51.24 65.54 13.43
N SER A 1186 51.89 66.36 14.24
CA SER A 1186 51.53 66.88 15.57
C SER A 1186 50.16 67.60 15.61
N THR A 1187 49.48 67.82 16.76
CA THR A 1187 49.99 68.27 18.08
C THR A 1187 49.16 67.81 19.30
N THR A 1188 49.81 67.73 20.45
CA THR A 1188 49.22 67.73 21.82
C THR A 1188 49.02 69.19 22.33
N PRO A 1189 48.57 69.52 23.58
CA PRO A 1189 48.29 68.68 24.77
C PRO A 1189 47.06 69.13 25.65
N THR A 1190 47.04 68.67 26.92
CA THR A 1190 46.57 69.36 28.16
C THR A 1190 45.07 69.55 28.54
N THR A 1191 44.67 68.87 29.64
CA THR A 1191 43.96 69.40 30.86
C THR A 1191 42.50 69.93 30.77
N THR A 1192 41.62 69.92 31.82
CA THR A 1192 41.61 69.39 33.21
C THR A 1192 40.17 69.27 33.77
N LYS A 1193 39.99 68.50 34.87
CA LYS A 1193 39.02 68.63 36.00
C LYS A 1193 37.69 69.42 35.80
N THR A 1194 36.53 68.84 36.18
CA THR A 1194 35.70 69.28 37.36
C THR A 1194 34.41 68.44 37.63
N ARG A 1195 33.89 68.59 38.85
CA ARG A 1195 32.57 68.21 39.48
C ARG A 1195 32.18 69.39 40.42
N PRO A 1196 30.99 69.53 41.08
CA PRO A 1196 29.85 68.62 41.35
C PRO A 1196 28.60 69.01 40.50
N SER A 1197 27.30 68.97 40.84
CA SER A 1197 26.42 68.62 42.01
C SER A 1197 25.00 68.21 41.48
N ALA A 1198 23.92 67.79 42.19
CA ALA A 1198 23.47 67.69 43.61
C ALA A 1198 22.98 69.00 44.31
N PRO A 1199 22.08 68.99 45.33
CA PRO A 1199 21.06 67.99 45.76
C PRO A 1199 19.66 68.63 46.09
N LEU A 1200 18.70 67.85 46.66
CA LEU A 1200 17.93 68.14 47.90
C LEU A 1200 16.87 67.05 48.24
N LEU A 1201 16.13 67.16 49.37
CA LEU A 1201 15.36 66.05 49.99
C LEU A 1201 14.20 66.49 50.94
N SER A 1202 12.93 66.19 50.61
CA SER A 1202 11.75 66.08 51.51
C SER A 1202 10.55 65.45 50.73
N MET A 1203 9.66 64.57 51.19
CA MET A 1203 9.10 64.15 52.50
C MET A 1203 7.93 65.01 53.02
N ILE A 1204 6.68 64.45 53.04
CA ILE A 1204 5.63 64.52 54.10
C ILE A 1204 4.27 63.93 53.62
N SER A 1205 3.55 63.26 54.56
CA SER A 1205 2.10 62.93 54.75
C SER A 1205 1.03 63.23 53.66
N ALA A 1206 -0.16 62.59 53.58
CA ALA A 1206 -0.97 61.98 54.65
C ALA A 1206 -2.15 61.07 54.17
N MET A 1207 -2.70 60.25 55.09
CA MET A 1207 -4.12 59.78 55.20
C MET A 1207 -4.75 58.88 54.10
N SER A 1208 -5.72 58.00 54.38
CA SER A 1208 -6.09 57.23 55.60
C SER A 1208 -7.18 56.17 55.29
N ILE A 1209 -7.43 55.21 56.21
CA ILE A 1209 -8.66 54.35 56.32
C ILE A 1209 -8.86 53.32 55.17
N SER A 1210 -9.30 52.07 55.36
CA SER A 1210 -9.66 51.24 56.54
C SER A 1210 -9.06 49.82 56.36
N ALA A 1211 -8.38 49.24 57.34
CA ALA A 1211 -8.93 48.38 58.41
C ALA A 1211 -9.41 46.98 57.93
N MET A 1212 -8.75 45.88 58.36
CA MET A 1212 -9.22 44.96 59.45
C MET A 1212 -10.24 43.90 58.98
N ARG A 1213 -10.35 42.66 59.49
CA ARG A 1213 -9.71 41.74 60.48
C ARG A 1213 -10.34 40.33 60.18
N ARG A 1214 -9.91 39.14 60.62
CA ARG A 1214 -8.80 38.58 61.43
C ARG A 1214 -8.66 37.06 61.04
N LYS A 1215 -7.48 36.42 61.20
CA LYS A 1215 -7.13 35.41 62.25
C LYS A 1215 -8.29 34.47 62.65
N ILE A 1216 -8.09 33.17 62.89
CA ILE A 1216 -7.21 32.53 63.91
C ILE A 1216 -7.24 30.98 63.66
N LYS A 1217 -6.29 30.09 63.99
CA LYS A 1217 -4.93 30.14 64.59
C LYS A 1217 -4.21 28.77 64.32
N VAL A 1218 -2.88 28.75 64.42
CA VAL A 1218 -1.94 27.71 64.97
C VAL A 1218 -2.43 26.25 65.13
N GLY A 1219 -1.64 25.18 64.82
CA GLY A 1219 -0.24 25.09 64.36
C GLY A 1219 0.60 24.03 65.13
N LEU A 1220 1.90 23.88 64.78
CA LEU A 1220 2.92 22.95 65.35
C LEU A 1220 2.72 21.44 64.99
N SER A 1221 3.75 20.58 64.85
CA SER A 1221 5.22 20.76 64.78
C SER A 1221 5.97 19.53 64.20
N LEU A 1222 7.20 19.78 63.70
CA LEU A 1222 8.48 19.02 63.58
C LEU A 1222 8.64 17.64 64.30
N PRO A 1223 9.65 16.76 63.98
CA PRO A 1223 10.99 17.08 63.41
C PRO A 1223 11.65 16.07 62.40
N GLU A 1224 12.90 16.38 62.01
CA GLU A 1224 14.08 15.51 61.70
C GLU A 1224 13.98 14.32 60.69
N GLU A 1225 14.74 14.27 59.59
CA GLU A 1225 16.21 14.08 59.36
C GLU A 1225 16.66 12.61 59.17
N ALA A 1226 17.16 12.26 57.97
CA ALA A 1226 18.23 11.26 57.72
C ALA A 1226 18.70 11.26 56.24
N LYS A 1227 19.90 10.72 55.97
CA LYS A 1227 20.50 10.54 54.63
C LYS A 1227 20.38 9.08 54.15
N PRO A 1228 20.53 8.81 52.84
CA PRO A 1228 21.35 7.65 52.45
C PRO A 1228 22.22 7.81 51.20
N ALA A 1229 23.32 7.04 51.17
CA ALA A 1229 24.15 6.62 50.03
C ALA A 1229 25.06 5.45 50.51
N PRO A 1230 25.69 4.61 49.65
CA PRO A 1230 25.70 4.60 48.18
C PRO A 1230 25.44 3.21 47.51
N ASN A 1231 25.34 3.21 46.18
CA ASN A 1231 25.77 2.19 45.19
C ASN A 1231 25.71 0.66 45.48
N VAL A 1232 24.88 -0.05 44.69
CA VAL A 1232 25.33 -1.25 43.92
C VAL A 1232 24.73 -1.20 42.50
N LYS A 1233 25.44 -1.75 41.51
CA LYS A 1233 25.10 -1.73 40.08
C LYS A 1233 23.87 -2.61 39.74
N ARG A 1234 23.08 -2.20 38.74
CA ARG A 1234 22.28 -3.12 37.90
C ARG A 1234 22.64 -2.91 36.42
N ARG A 1235 22.67 -4.00 35.66
CA ARG A 1235 22.73 -3.99 34.19
C ARG A 1235 21.31 -3.77 33.63
N TYR A 1236 21.22 -3.26 32.41
CA TYR A 1236 19.97 -3.27 31.65
C TYR A 1236 19.71 -4.66 31.07
N VAL A 1237 18.44 -5.06 31.10
CA VAL A 1237 17.81 -6.09 30.27
C VAL A 1237 16.49 -5.48 29.82
N SER A 1238 16.12 -5.64 28.56
CA SER A 1238 14.87 -5.13 27.99
C SER A 1238 14.05 -6.30 27.45
N GLU A 1239 13.10 -6.78 28.26
CA GLU A 1239 12.23 -7.89 27.90
C GLU A 1239 10.81 -7.42 27.56
N GLN A 1240 10.36 -7.87 26.38
CA GLN A 1240 9.10 -8.55 26.07
C GLN A 1240 7.76 -8.06 26.66
N PHE A 1241 6.72 -8.20 25.83
CA PHE A 1241 5.33 -8.13 26.25
C PHE A 1241 4.90 -9.47 26.88
N GLN A 1242 4.32 -9.41 28.08
CA GLN A 1242 3.34 -10.38 28.58
C GLN A 1242 2.13 -9.60 29.07
N ASP A 1243 0.96 -9.88 28.50
CA ASP A 1243 -0.33 -9.46 29.06
C ASP A 1243 -0.79 -10.56 30.04
N ASP A 1244 -0.63 -10.30 31.33
CA ASP A 1244 -1.05 -11.21 32.40
C ASP A 1244 -2.10 -10.53 33.28
N MET A 1245 -3.32 -11.07 33.30
CA MET A 1245 -4.50 -10.48 33.95
C MET A 1245 -5.32 -11.59 34.63
N ALA A 1246 -4.90 -11.98 35.82
CA ALA A 1246 -5.59 -12.98 36.64
C ALA A 1246 -5.74 -12.51 38.12
N PRO A 1247 -6.97 -12.28 38.61
CA PRO A 1247 -7.24 -12.10 40.04
C PRO A 1247 -7.63 -13.42 40.72
N THR A 1248 -6.96 -13.77 41.82
CA THR A 1248 -7.12 -15.04 42.54
C THR A 1248 -8.25 -15.03 43.58
N ILE A 1249 -9.02 -16.11 43.70
CA ILE A 1249 -9.85 -16.42 44.90
C ILE A 1249 -9.63 -17.88 45.35
N SER A 1250 -9.68 -18.08 46.67
CA SER A 1250 -9.08 -19.20 47.44
C SER A 1250 -9.86 -20.52 47.56
N LEU A 1251 -9.07 -21.60 47.76
CA LEU A 1251 -9.26 -22.76 48.67
C LEU A 1251 -10.55 -23.62 48.59
N ASN A 1252 -10.40 -24.93 48.29
CA ASN A 1252 -10.32 -25.96 49.35
C ASN A 1252 -10.00 -27.42 48.88
N LYS A 1253 -9.00 -28.03 49.55
CA LYS A 1253 -8.97 -29.39 50.17
C LYS A 1253 -9.29 -30.71 49.42
N ILE A 1254 -8.40 -31.69 49.71
CA ILE A 1254 -8.61 -33.15 49.92
C ILE A 1254 -8.78 -34.05 48.67
N LEU A 1255 -7.69 -34.72 48.28
CA LEU A 1255 -7.47 -36.14 48.61
C LEU A 1255 -5.96 -36.49 48.54
N THR A 1256 -5.59 -37.72 48.93
CA THR A 1256 -4.19 -38.16 49.15
C THR A 1256 -4.01 -39.60 48.63
N GLU A 1257 -2.77 -40.13 48.74
CA GLU A 1257 -2.40 -41.55 48.56
C GLU A 1257 -2.20 -42.07 47.11
N GLN A 1258 -1.34 -43.06 46.82
CA GLN A 1258 -0.12 -43.55 47.51
C GLN A 1258 0.80 -44.32 46.53
N SER A 1259 2.11 -44.04 46.57
CA SER A 1259 3.26 -44.98 46.49
C SER A 1259 3.50 -46.00 45.34
N ASN A 1260 4.79 -46.18 45.06
CA ASN A 1260 5.51 -47.43 44.72
C ASN A 1260 5.57 -48.01 43.28
N GLN A 1261 6.76 -47.82 42.68
CA GLN A 1261 7.74 -48.84 42.27
C GLN A 1261 7.28 -50.15 41.56
N MET A 1262 7.91 -50.43 40.41
CA MET A 1262 8.67 -51.68 40.21
C MET A 1262 9.78 -51.50 39.16
N LEU A 1263 10.80 -52.37 39.20
CA LEU A 1263 11.93 -52.39 38.24
C LEU A 1263 11.67 -53.43 37.13
N GLY A 1264 12.10 -53.15 35.89
CA GLY A 1264 11.93 -54.05 34.74
C GLY A 1264 13.09 -53.97 33.75
N ASN A 1265 13.85 -55.06 33.62
CA ASN A 1265 15.22 -55.03 33.08
C ASN A 1265 15.32 -55.47 31.60
N SER A 1266 16.15 -54.75 30.82
CA SER A 1266 17.04 -55.26 29.75
C SER A 1266 16.56 -55.54 28.29
N ARG A 1267 17.57 -55.58 27.40
CA ARG A 1267 17.69 -56.19 26.04
C ARG A 1267 17.17 -55.45 24.78
N ARG A 1268 18.13 -54.83 24.07
CA ARG A 1268 18.35 -55.01 22.60
C ARG A 1268 19.04 -56.39 22.35
N PRO A 1269 19.30 -56.89 21.10
CA PRO A 1269 19.08 -56.31 19.76
C PRO A 1269 18.39 -57.27 18.74
N SER A 1270 18.42 -56.89 17.45
CA SER A 1270 18.05 -57.61 16.20
C SER A 1270 16.70 -57.19 15.60
N ARG A 1271 16.43 -57.18 14.29
CA ARG A 1271 17.16 -57.06 12.99
C ARG A 1271 16.10 -57.44 11.91
N ILE A 1272 16.11 -56.77 10.75
CA ILE A 1272 15.64 -57.29 9.44
C ILE A 1272 14.11 -57.46 9.20
N ILE A 1273 13.59 -56.74 8.18
CA ILE A 1273 12.36 -56.95 7.37
C ILE A 1273 11.02 -56.92 8.17
N ALA A 1274 9.99 -56.17 7.78
CA ALA A 1274 9.65 -55.58 6.48
C ALA A 1274 9.48 -54.06 6.51
#